data_AF-A0A5A9EAB2-F1
#
_entry.id   AF-A0A5A9EAB2-F1
#
_cell.length_a   1.000
_cell.length_b   1.000
_cell.length_c   1.000
_cell.angle_alpha   90.00
_cell.angle_beta   90.00
_cell.angle_gamma   90.00
#
_symmetry.space_group_name_H-M   'P 1'
#
loop_
_entity.id
_entity.type
_entity.pdbx_description
1 polymer ?
#
loop_
_entity_poly.entity_id
_entity_poly.type
_entity_poly.pdbx_seq_one_letter_code
_entity_poly.pdbx_strand_id
1 'polypeptide(L)'
;MKGSLKRRLSVVIMFVLLISSFVTPAGAQFYQSKQEPVQFKGKDKDQLFSDLTAGEDNHPLYGQDSTTINPNEKVRLIVEVEVNEKAKSAPEQLVEQVKNTFMKKRGGDTKVLHTYSTGFYGFSMEMKREEAMNLKEAEGVKDIRLAKTYEHMDVKSNELVEAMNVWTKYNYSGDGMVVAIVDSGIDYRHEALKLSEKGKKKAKFNEENVQAELDDTEVNDVWYTDKVPTGYDWADKDNNVIPASDSHGTHVAGIVGAYEETQQKAVGVSPDVQLLAEKVFSDTRGFAYDDDIVAGIYHAVELGADVINLSLGSDAGMVDPNDPVQRAIEYATEQGVLVVAAAGNASYSTKQNLLERSLLPLAKNPDIGLVGDPGVTPSALQVASSENDMMRIDTIELNDGSLLGYQLQPSSKKLIDSLEADKEYELVFVGDTSKGALEGLDLQGKIAVAQYDQAYDIYSSAQFNVNREGAIALILIPANEHGPYATVRFSPYTIPAVTTDINKSVQVAERLQSGEKITAKLSTEVLWVQNPANEPMSNFSSYGSPTDLSFKPEITAPGGKISSTVLNNQYETWNGTSMATPHVAGGAALLLQKYYQELGLPKNEETVLKAKMALMNTSEILKDPNGENVPYSPRRQGSGLMKIEQAVETPYLLKQTGAQLEQAASVALKEVENNFKFSLTVDPLEGNVFSVFQDETANPDDSEITFQVSDKSMGNLNFETKFLEGSNIREHASLKILNSSSEDKNFTSSIEYSELSNDAEKNGVQFSVSNKVKVKAGKSKKTNVFLSVPKTAGEGIYEGYITFVNEEDDTEKYQVPFAVNVAKPTEYDVYVDVLKDGTVTKEFDFNEDGNVDESNEYLTLSSERVENASVKVNGKKISDQNGTTISMKDKDVELNVSVELPEEFRDNQFVEGFVRLVPKNEETPSLTMPYMGFYGNWDSIDNIDESPVNGDPYLGYTVLWNDMLQYPLGFDLYTNSFDQEKVGYSHKSLPTGMYPSFTAFRNLKEMSLKVEDEQGNEVAHITNFTEYTEDGSPFSFRKNIMSYGDYYYGFDGLFWSGKDDEGNNLPDGKYYYVYESTLNYEGAESQQTKIPFKIDSVSPDVENIKVTDQPDGTYKITWDVKEESDYLGSILWINDHDSIYDLMESGEKEYITSVKPETVMVLAVDNFYNTGFGYAGNEELLHAGPFIQWWHVSGTNVNENKPASITVFGYNRMDWHIEISDAEGHVVEYVDIENEHSLYGLEWNPSTEYPDGEYYVTVTGTDDKGFSLTSEPETITVKH
;
A
#
# COMPACT_ATOMS: atom_id res chain seq x y z
N MET A 1 -0.81 -41.66 40.97
CA MET A 1 0.16 -40.58 40.69
C MET A 1 -0.37 -39.74 39.54
N LYS A 2 -1.01 -38.60 39.83
CA LYS A 2 -1.47 -37.62 38.82
C LYS A 2 -1.56 -36.16 39.35
N GLY A 3 -1.13 -35.90 40.58
CA GLY A 3 -1.39 -34.62 41.30
C GLY A 3 -0.17 -33.82 41.74
N SER A 4 1.05 -34.15 41.28
CA SER A 4 2.29 -33.49 41.71
C SER A 4 2.93 -32.58 40.65
N LEU A 5 2.16 -32.18 39.62
CA LEU A 5 2.61 -31.22 38.60
C LEU A 5 1.93 -29.86 38.76
N LYS A 6 0.61 -29.79 39.01
CA LYS A 6 -0.12 -28.52 39.21
C LYS A 6 0.50 -27.66 40.33
N ARG A 7 0.67 -28.23 41.53
CA ARG A 7 1.31 -27.58 42.71
C ARG A 7 2.76 -27.07 42.52
N ARG A 8 3.37 -27.25 41.34
CA ARG A 8 4.72 -26.73 41.04
C ARG A 8 4.75 -25.64 39.97
N LEU A 9 3.61 -25.24 39.41
CA LEU A 9 3.54 -24.14 38.43
C LEU A 9 3.00 -22.84 39.03
N SER A 10 2.00 -22.89 39.92
CA SER A 10 1.47 -21.69 40.59
C SER A 10 2.54 -20.92 41.37
N VAL A 11 3.46 -21.64 42.00
CA VAL A 11 4.62 -21.09 42.74
C VAL A 11 5.60 -20.34 41.82
N VAL A 12 5.59 -20.60 40.51
CA VAL A 12 6.50 -19.93 39.55
C VAL A 12 5.95 -18.58 39.10
N ILE A 13 4.62 -18.41 39.00
CA ILE A 13 4.01 -17.18 38.48
C ILE A 13 4.34 -15.98 39.38
N MET A 14 4.10 -16.09 40.69
CA MET A 14 4.40 -15.01 41.65
C MET A 14 5.91 -14.71 41.78
N PHE A 15 6.79 -15.62 41.36
CA PHE A 15 8.25 -15.46 41.42
C PHE A 15 8.89 -14.98 40.11
N VAL A 16 8.19 -15.11 38.97
CA VAL A 16 8.69 -14.68 37.64
C VAL A 16 8.40 -13.20 37.37
N LEU A 17 7.36 -12.63 37.98
CA LEU A 17 6.97 -11.23 37.80
C LEU A 17 8.01 -10.23 38.37
N LEU A 18 8.90 -10.67 39.26
CA LEU A 18 9.84 -9.82 40.01
C LEU A 18 11.30 -9.91 39.53
N ILE A 19 11.56 -10.58 38.39
CA ILE A 19 12.89 -10.62 37.74
C ILE A 19 12.73 -10.27 36.25
N SER A 20 12.25 -9.05 35.99
CA SER A 20 11.73 -8.59 34.70
C SER A 20 12.56 -7.47 34.04
N SER A 21 13.85 -7.31 34.41
CA SER A 21 14.75 -6.29 33.84
C SER A 21 15.28 -6.63 32.42
N PHE A 22 14.40 -7.15 31.55
CA PHE A 22 14.54 -7.25 30.10
C PHE A 22 13.15 -7.39 29.47
N VAL A 23 12.62 -6.31 28.92
CA VAL A 23 11.31 -6.30 28.27
C VAL A 23 11.46 -6.58 26.78
N THR A 24 10.75 -7.61 26.29
CA THR A 24 10.30 -7.71 24.90
C THR A 24 8.79 -7.95 24.91
N PRO A 25 7.98 -7.25 24.09
CA PRO A 25 6.52 -7.31 24.18
C PRO A 25 5.98 -8.65 23.64
N ALA A 26 5.81 -9.63 24.53
CA ALA A 26 5.28 -10.95 24.23
C ALA A 26 3.74 -10.99 24.06
N GLY A 27 3.14 -9.96 23.43
CA GLY A 27 1.70 -9.74 23.38
C GLY A 27 0.88 -10.73 22.52
N ALA A 28 1.51 -11.73 21.91
CA ALA A 28 0.93 -12.56 20.85
C ALA A 28 0.08 -13.76 21.32
N GLN A 29 -0.20 -13.93 22.63
CA GLN A 29 -0.63 -15.23 23.17
C GLN A 29 -1.95 -15.29 23.97
N PHE A 30 -2.64 -14.17 24.25
CA PHE A 30 -3.80 -14.15 25.16
C PHE A 30 -5.08 -14.85 24.63
N TYR A 31 -5.14 -15.18 23.34
CA TYR A 31 -6.22 -15.98 22.74
C TYR A 31 -5.73 -17.24 21.98
N GLN A 32 -4.43 -17.53 21.95
CA GLN A 32 -3.87 -18.71 21.24
C GLN A 32 -3.42 -19.85 22.18
N SER A 33 -4.35 -20.46 22.94
CA SER A 33 -4.04 -21.71 23.66
C SER A 33 -5.20 -22.68 23.89
N LYS A 34 -5.60 -23.41 22.82
CA LYS A 34 -6.26 -24.74 22.95
C LYS A 34 -5.56 -25.90 22.24
N GLN A 35 -4.38 -25.70 21.65
CA GLN A 35 -3.57 -26.82 21.14
C GLN A 35 -2.62 -27.36 22.22
N GLU A 36 -2.58 -28.69 22.41
CA GLU A 36 -1.69 -29.31 23.40
C GLU A 36 -0.20 -29.06 23.06
N PRO A 37 0.67 -28.74 24.05
CA PRO A 37 2.06 -28.41 23.79
C PRO A 37 2.88 -29.63 23.35
N VAL A 38 3.35 -29.59 22.10
CA VAL A 38 4.30 -30.57 21.55
C VAL A 38 5.60 -30.56 22.37
N GLN A 39 5.90 -31.65 23.07
CA GLN A 39 7.07 -31.73 23.96
C GLN A 39 8.41 -31.81 23.21
N PHE A 40 9.00 -30.65 22.90
CA PHE A 40 10.40 -30.56 22.50
C PHE A 40 11.34 -30.71 23.70
N LYS A 41 12.21 -31.73 23.66
CA LYS A 41 13.19 -32.00 24.73
C LYS A 41 14.57 -31.44 24.42
N GLY A 42 14.76 -30.19 24.84
CA GLY A 42 16.04 -29.68 25.34
C GLY A 42 17.03 -29.15 24.30
N LYS A 43 17.20 -27.83 24.32
CA LYS A 43 18.46 -27.19 24.74
C LYS A 43 18.19 -25.80 25.31
N ASP A 44 19.24 -25.08 25.69
CA ASP A 44 19.21 -23.98 26.67
C ASP A 44 18.24 -22.84 26.36
N LYS A 45 17.57 -22.33 27.41
CA LYS A 45 16.70 -21.14 27.35
C LYS A 45 17.49 -19.85 27.09
N ASP A 46 18.72 -19.78 27.59
CA ASP A 46 19.51 -18.55 27.61
C ASP A 46 20.01 -18.16 26.20
N GLN A 47 20.02 -19.13 25.26
CA GLN A 47 20.28 -18.91 23.84
C GLN A 47 19.02 -18.51 23.05
N LEU A 48 17.84 -18.54 23.67
CA LEU A 48 16.57 -18.18 23.04
C LEU A 48 16.28 -16.67 23.13
N PHE A 49 16.86 -15.99 24.13
CA PHE A 49 16.70 -14.54 24.31
C PHE A 49 17.74 -13.72 23.52
N SER A 50 18.97 -14.22 23.34
CA SER A 50 19.99 -13.54 22.49
C SER A 50 19.54 -13.33 21.05
N ASP A 51 18.78 -14.30 20.55
CA ASP A 51 18.37 -14.38 19.14
C ASP A 51 17.05 -13.62 18.89
N LEU A 52 16.40 -13.11 19.96
CA LEU A 52 15.21 -12.25 19.91
C LEU A 52 15.55 -10.75 20.00
N THR A 53 16.73 -10.38 20.51
CA THR A 53 17.15 -8.97 20.70
C THR A 53 18.33 -8.56 19.81
N ALA A 54 18.54 -9.26 18.70
CA ALA A 54 19.56 -8.97 17.68
C ALA A 54 18.93 -8.71 16.30
N GLY A 55 17.65 -8.34 16.27
CA GLY A 55 16.88 -8.01 15.07
C GLY A 55 16.77 -6.51 14.85
N GLU A 56 17.86 -5.89 14.39
CA GLU A 56 17.86 -4.56 13.78
C GLU A 56 18.60 -4.61 12.45
N ASP A 57 18.29 -3.67 11.55
CA ASP A 57 18.88 -3.48 10.23
C ASP A 57 18.89 -4.69 9.27
N ASN A 58 17.86 -4.80 8.41
CA ASN A 58 18.02 -4.60 6.96
C ASN A 58 16.67 -4.71 6.20
N HIS A 59 16.39 -3.72 5.34
CA HIS A 59 15.18 -3.60 4.52
C HIS A 59 15.23 -4.52 3.26
N PRO A 60 14.11 -5.08 2.76
CA PRO A 60 14.14 -6.28 1.91
C PRO A 60 14.44 -6.10 0.40
N LEU A 61 15.01 -4.98 -0.06
CA LEU A 61 14.73 -4.48 -1.42
C LEU A 61 15.82 -4.61 -2.54
N TYR A 62 16.99 -5.26 -2.35
CA TYR A 62 18.22 -4.77 -3.05
C TYR A 62 19.54 -5.63 -3.12
N GLY A 63 20.55 -5.17 -3.91
CA GLY A 63 22.02 -5.40 -3.71
C GLY A 63 22.94 -6.07 -4.80
N GLN A 64 24.15 -5.49 -5.07
CA GLN A 64 25.45 -6.06 -5.60
C GLN A 64 25.86 -6.03 -7.15
N ASP A 65 27.10 -6.43 -7.56
CA ASP A 65 27.92 -5.95 -8.76
C ASP A 65 28.73 -7.03 -9.64
N SER A 66 29.66 -6.71 -10.60
CA SER A 66 29.80 -7.30 -12.01
C SER A 66 31.21 -7.61 -12.73
N THR A 67 31.23 -8.17 -14.01
CA THR A 67 32.18 -7.96 -15.26
C THR A 67 32.84 -9.12 -16.18
N THR A 68 33.00 -8.92 -17.55
CA THR A 68 34.03 -9.43 -18.62
C THR A 68 33.75 -10.46 -19.84
N ILE A 69 34.49 -10.44 -21.02
CA ILE A 69 34.26 -11.18 -22.38
C ILE A 69 35.55 -11.54 -23.30
N ASN A 70 35.48 -12.38 -24.40
CA ASN A 70 36.55 -12.97 -25.32
C ASN A 70 36.39 -12.82 -26.91
N PRO A 71 37.44 -12.77 -27.79
CA PRO A 71 37.33 -12.49 -29.27
C PRO A 71 37.36 -13.61 -30.36
N ASN A 72 37.79 -14.86 -30.13
CA ASN A 72 38.28 -15.77 -31.21
C ASN A 72 37.23 -16.52 -32.09
N GLU A 73 35.99 -16.05 -32.11
CA GLU A 73 34.79 -16.78 -32.58
C GLU A 73 34.68 -16.98 -34.12
N LYS A 74 33.89 -17.97 -34.56
CA LYS A 74 33.37 -18.06 -35.94
C LYS A 74 32.02 -17.35 -36.06
N VAL A 75 31.84 -16.58 -37.13
CA VAL A 75 30.70 -15.67 -37.32
C VAL A 75 30.11 -15.79 -38.73
N ARG A 76 28.78 -15.75 -38.83
CA ARG A 76 28.06 -15.57 -40.08
C ARG A 76 27.80 -14.09 -40.32
N LEU A 77 27.92 -13.63 -41.56
CA LEU A 77 27.90 -12.22 -41.94
C LEU A 77 26.90 -11.95 -43.07
N ILE A 78 26.27 -10.78 -43.05
CA ILE A 78 25.52 -10.19 -44.16
C ILE A 78 26.31 -8.96 -44.63
N VAL A 79 26.71 -8.96 -45.90
CA VAL A 79 27.49 -7.89 -46.55
C VAL A 79 26.56 -7.08 -47.45
N GLU A 80 26.31 -5.84 -47.08
CA GLU A 80 25.66 -4.85 -47.93
C GLU A 80 26.68 -4.21 -48.87
N VAL A 81 26.30 -4.01 -50.12
CA VAL A 81 27.11 -3.47 -51.21
C VAL A 81 26.70 -2.04 -51.50
N GLU A 82 27.67 -1.15 -51.68
CA GLU A 82 27.40 0.26 -51.98
C GLU A 82 26.93 0.44 -53.43
N VAL A 83 25.81 1.14 -53.61
CA VAL A 83 25.22 1.43 -54.92
C VAL A 83 24.92 2.93 -55.02
N ASN A 84 25.62 3.62 -55.92
CA ASN A 84 25.49 5.06 -56.11
C ASN A 84 24.46 5.37 -57.22
N GLU A 85 23.31 5.91 -56.84
CA GLU A 85 22.15 6.15 -57.73
C GLU A 85 22.42 7.13 -58.89
N LYS A 86 23.52 7.89 -58.86
CA LYS A 86 23.93 8.78 -59.96
C LYS A 86 24.78 8.07 -61.03
N ALA A 87 25.13 6.79 -60.85
CA ALA A 87 25.89 5.99 -61.80
C ALA A 87 25.01 5.32 -62.88
N LYS A 88 25.56 5.13 -64.09
CA LYS A 88 24.82 4.57 -65.25
C LYS A 88 24.75 3.03 -65.29
N SER A 89 24.92 2.36 -64.14
CA SER A 89 25.06 0.90 -64.05
C SER A 89 23.90 0.29 -63.26
N ALA A 90 23.40 -0.87 -63.69
CA ALA A 90 22.32 -1.55 -62.97
C ALA A 90 22.83 -2.13 -61.62
N PRO A 91 22.10 -1.94 -60.50
CA PRO A 91 22.57 -2.33 -59.16
C PRO A 91 23.00 -3.80 -59.02
N GLU A 92 22.32 -4.74 -59.68
CA GLU A 92 22.62 -6.18 -59.56
C GLU A 92 24.02 -6.53 -60.10
N GLN A 93 24.54 -5.74 -61.04
CA GLN A 93 25.88 -5.92 -61.59
C GLN A 93 26.98 -5.51 -60.59
N LEU A 94 26.74 -4.51 -59.74
CA LEU A 94 27.68 -4.13 -58.69
C LEU A 94 27.76 -5.22 -57.60
N VAL A 95 26.62 -5.74 -57.16
CA VAL A 95 26.57 -6.84 -56.17
C VAL A 95 27.37 -8.05 -56.65
N GLU A 96 27.20 -8.44 -57.92
CA GLU A 96 27.93 -9.56 -58.50
C GLU A 96 29.44 -9.26 -58.61
N GLN A 97 29.83 -8.03 -58.96
CA GLN A 97 31.24 -7.63 -59.09
C GLN A 97 31.97 -7.60 -57.72
N VAL A 98 31.32 -7.09 -56.67
CA VAL A 98 31.86 -7.06 -55.31
C VAL A 98 31.94 -8.47 -54.72
N LYS A 99 30.87 -9.27 -54.82
CA LYS A 99 30.83 -10.68 -54.40
C LYS A 99 31.95 -11.52 -55.03
N ASN A 100 32.17 -11.41 -56.35
CA ASN A 100 33.26 -12.12 -57.04
C ASN A 100 34.66 -11.66 -56.61
N THR A 101 34.80 -10.43 -56.10
CA THR A 101 36.08 -9.90 -55.61
C THR A 101 36.46 -10.51 -54.26
N PHE A 102 35.50 -10.72 -53.35
CA PHE A 102 35.74 -11.45 -52.11
C PHE A 102 36.04 -12.93 -52.34
N MET A 103 35.27 -13.61 -53.19
CA MET A 103 35.47 -15.03 -53.52
C MET A 103 36.81 -15.33 -54.23
N LYS A 104 37.45 -14.33 -54.86
CA LYS A 104 38.78 -14.49 -55.48
C LYS A 104 39.97 -14.33 -54.52
N LYS A 105 39.77 -13.68 -53.36
CA LYS A 105 40.87 -13.29 -52.44
C LYS A 105 41.14 -14.28 -51.32
N ARG A 106 40.24 -15.22 -51.03
CA ARG A 106 40.31 -16.13 -49.86
C ARG A 106 40.15 -17.59 -50.25
N GLY A 107 40.71 -18.49 -49.42
CA GLY A 107 40.69 -19.94 -49.62
C GLY A 107 39.34 -20.58 -49.29
N GLY A 108 39.26 -21.91 -49.49
CA GLY A 108 38.01 -22.68 -49.56
C GLY A 108 37.12 -22.75 -48.31
N ASP A 109 37.49 -22.13 -47.19
CA ASP A 109 36.65 -22.03 -45.99
C ASP A 109 35.57 -20.93 -46.09
N THR A 110 35.69 -20.00 -47.05
CA THR A 110 34.71 -18.92 -47.25
C THR A 110 33.56 -19.37 -48.15
N LYS A 111 32.33 -19.39 -47.62
CA LYS A 111 31.11 -19.76 -48.36
C LYS A 111 30.12 -18.60 -48.40
N VAL A 112 29.67 -18.22 -49.60
CA VAL A 112 28.50 -17.34 -49.79
C VAL A 112 27.20 -18.16 -49.68
N LEU A 113 26.19 -17.60 -49.03
CA LEU A 113 24.94 -18.26 -48.65
C LEU A 113 23.76 -17.75 -49.50
N HIS A 114 23.54 -16.44 -49.53
CA HIS A 114 22.47 -15.79 -50.32
C HIS A 114 22.99 -14.53 -51.03
N THR A 115 22.22 -13.99 -51.98
CA THR A 115 22.47 -12.71 -52.66
C THR A 115 21.15 -11.94 -52.74
N TYR A 116 21.20 -10.64 -52.45
CA TYR A 116 20.07 -9.73 -52.35
C TYR A 116 20.22 -8.62 -53.41
N SER A 117 19.15 -8.35 -54.15
CA SER A 117 19.18 -7.45 -55.32
C SER A 117 17.96 -6.52 -55.41
N THR A 118 17.21 -6.40 -54.32
CA THR A 118 16.00 -5.56 -54.18
C THR A 118 15.74 -5.35 -52.69
N GLY A 119 15.24 -4.16 -52.32
CA GLY A 119 15.19 -3.73 -50.91
C GLY A 119 16.55 -3.22 -50.44
N PHE A 120 17.52 -4.11 -50.31
CA PHE A 120 18.95 -3.76 -50.26
C PHE A 120 19.77 -4.63 -51.21
N TYR A 121 20.97 -4.15 -51.53
CA TYR A 121 21.88 -4.76 -52.49
C TYR A 121 23.04 -5.41 -51.73
N GLY A 122 23.26 -6.73 -51.82
CA GLY A 122 24.23 -7.40 -50.97
C GLY A 122 24.29 -8.93 -51.10
N PHE A 123 25.02 -9.59 -50.20
CA PHE A 123 25.12 -11.05 -50.10
C PHE A 123 25.55 -11.49 -48.69
N SER A 124 25.25 -12.73 -48.29
CA SER A 124 25.62 -13.27 -46.97
C SER A 124 26.70 -14.37 -47.06
N MET A 125 27.53 -14.51 -46.04
CA MET A 125 28.72 -15.38 -46.01
C MET A 125 29.12 -15.81 -44.58
N GLU A 126 30.18 -16.60 -44.39
CA GLU A 126 30.61 -17.13 -43.08
C GLU A 126 32.14 -17.20 -42.94
N MET A 127 32.69 -16.82 -41.77
CA MET A 127 34.14 -16.73 -41.48
C MET A 127 34.45 -16.52 -39.96
N LYS A 128 35.51 -15.79 -39.55
CA LYS A 128 35.90 -15.53 -38.14
C LYS A 128 35.66 -14.07 -37.71
N ARG A 129 35.45 -13.82 -36.41
CA ARG A 129 35.14 -12.49 -35.84
C ARG A 129 36.27 -11.47 -36.07
N GLU A 130 37.53 -11.84 -35.80
CA GLU A 130 38.71 -10.99 -36.11
C GLU A 130 38.80 -10.64 -37.61
N GLU A 131 38.59 -11.62 -38.49
CA GLU A 131 38.63 -11.42 -39.94
C GLU A 131 37.41 -10.63 -40.47
N ALA A 132 36.32 -10.57 -39.68
CA ALA A 132 35.09 -9.83 -39.98
C ALA A 132 35.20 -8.35 -39.60
N MET A 133 35.89 -8.01 -38.50
CA MET A 133 36.15 -6.60 -38.12
C MET A 133 36.90 -5.85 -39.23
N ASN A 134 37.94 -6.48 -39.79
CA ASN A 134 38.77 -5.95 -40.87
C ASN A 134 38.07 -5.87 -42.25
N LEU A 135 36.78 -6.17 -42.32
CA LEU A 135 36.05 -6.39 -43.58
C LEU A 135 35.18 -5.18 -43.98
N LYS A 136 34.83 -4.31 -43.02
CA LYS A 136 33.97 -3.13 -43.22
C LYS A 136 34.65 -2.01 -44.01
N GLU A 137 35.98 -2.02 -44.13
CA GLU A 137 36.77 -1.05 -44.91
C GLU A 137 36.98 -1.44 -46.39
N ALA A 138 36.37 -2.54 -46.85
CA ALA A 138 36.67 -3.09 -48.18
C ALA A 138 35.88 -2.38 -49.30
N GLU A 139 36.58 -1.94 -50.34
CA GLU A 139 36.03 -1.17 -51.47
C GLU A 139 34.76 -1.80 -52.09
N GLY A 140 33.66 -1.04 -52.10
CA GLY A 140 32.35 -1.47 -52.58
C GLY A 140 31.44 -2.12 -51.53
N VAL A 141 31.88 -2.28 -50.29
CA VAL A 141 31.04 -2.66 -49.14
C VAL A 141 30.46 -1.40 -48.50
N LYS A 142 29.16 -1.44 -48.18
CA LYS A 142 28.44 -0.40 -47.43
C LYS A 142 28.34 -0.73 -45.94
N ASP A 143 28.03 -1.98 -45.58
CA ASP A 143 27.98 -2.44 -44.20
C ASP A 143 28.20 -3.96 -44.11
N ILE A 144 28.65 -4.45 -42.95
CA ILE A 144 28.80 -5.88 -42.67
C ILE A 144 28.27 -6.19 -41.27
N ARG A 145 27.23 -7.03 -41.22
CA ARG A 145 26.48 -7.36 -39.99
C ARG A 145 26.61 -8.82 -39.62
N LEU A 146 26.83 -9.08 -38.34
CA LEU A 146 26.82 -10.43 -37.79
C LEU A 146 25.37 -10.96 -37.82
N ALA A 147 25.13 -12.10 -38.47
CA ALA A 147 23.80 -12.68 -38.63
C ALA A 147 23.36 -13.36 -37.32
N LYS A 148 22.53 -12.68 -36.54
CA LYS A 148 21.96 -13.15 -35.27
C LYS A 148 20.73 -14.06 -35.46
N THR A 149 20.41 -14.79 -34.39
CA THR A 149 19.11 -15.43 -34.09
C THR A 149 18.50 -14.78 -32.83
N TYR A 150 17.25 -15.11 -32.47
CA TYR A 150 16.39 -14.33 -31.55
C TYR A 150 15.74 -15.21 -30.46
N GLU A 151 15.30 -14.60 -29.35
CA GLU A 151 14.08 -14.88 -28.51
C GLU A 151 13.62 -13.55 -27.83
N HIS A 152 12.47 -13.49 -27.12
CA HIS A 152 11.72 -12.23 -26.82
C HIS A 152 11.05 -12.15 -25.42
N MET A 153 10.74 -10.95 -24.91
CA MET A 153 9.39 -10.30 -24.75
C MET A 153 9.44 -9.07 -23.81
N ASP A 154 8.60 -8.04 -24.03
CA ASP A 154 7.58 -7.60 -23.04
C ASP A 154 6.49 -6.74 -23.71
N VAL A 155 5.21 -7.01 -23.42
CA VAL A 155 4.04 -6.43 -24.12
C VAL A 155 2.74 -6.43 -23.27
N LYS A 156 2.55 -7.32 -22.29
CA LYS A 156 1.19 -7.79 -21.96
C LYS A 156 0.37 -6.99 -20.93
N SER A 157 0.97 -6.32 -19.95
CA SER A 157 0.19 -5.39 -19.13
C SER A 157 -0.29 -4.19 -19.96
N ASN A 158 0.49 -3.79 -20.98
CA ASN A 158 0.10 -2.80 -21.99
C ASN A 158 -1.06 -3.27 -22.90
N GLU A 159 -1.32 -4.58 -23.02
CA GLU A 159 -2.52 -5.10 -23.69
C GLU A 159 -3.77 -4.88 -22.81
N LEU A 160 -3.67 -5.13 -21.49
CA LEU A 160 -4.79 -4.98 -20.53
C LEU A 160 -5.32 -3.53 -20.43
N VAL A 161 -4.42 -2.54 -20.56
CA VAL A 161 -4.75 -1.09 -20.53
C VAL A 161 -4.84 -0.45 -21.94
N GLU A 162 -4.78 -1.24 -23.01
CA GLU A 162 -4.90 -0.81 -24.41
C GLU A 162 -3.76 0.09 -24.96
N ALA A 163 -2.66 0.28 -24.22
CA ALA A 163 -1.56 1.18 -24.60
C ALA A 163 -0.93 0.84 -25.97
N MET A 164 -0.80 -0.44 -26.30
CA MET A 164 -0.29 -0.88 -27.61
C MET A 164 -1.21 -0.43 -28.78
N ASN A 165 -2.52 -0.33 -28.56
CA ASN A 165 -3.45 0.21 -29.55
C ASN A 165 -3.25 1.74 -29.66
N VAL A 166 -3.07 2.44 -28.54
CA VAL A 166 -2.77 3.88 -28.54
C VAL A 166 -1.51 4.21 -29.36
N TRP A 167 -0.42 3.45 -29.15
CA TRP A 167 0.83 3.63 -29.91
C TRP A 167 0.66 3.36 -31.41
N THR A 168 -0.08 2.30 -31.79
CA THR A 168 -0.13 1.81 -33.18
C THR A 168 -1.24 2.45 -34.03
N LYS A 169 -2.37 2.83 -33.43
CA LYS A 169 -3.55 3.42 -34.11
C LYS A 169 -3.49 4.96 -34.15
N TYR A 170 -2.94 5.59 -33.10
CA TYR A 170 -2.92 7.07 -32.96
C TYR A 170 -1.50 7.66 -33.00
N ASN A 171 -0.45 6.84 -32.86
CA ASN A 171 0.95 7.29 -32.83
C ASN A 171 1.24 8.29 -31.69
N TYR A 172 0.57 8.13 -30.55
CA TYR A 172 0.98 8.73 -29.26
C TYR A 172 1.88 7.74 -28.52
N SER A 173 3.05 8.18 -28.04
CA SER A 173 3.96 7.34 -27.25
C SER A 173 4.57 8.07 -26.04
N GLY A 174 4.02 9.23 -25.67
CA GLY A 174 4.57 10.13 -24.65
C GLY A 174 5.54 11.16 -25.23
N ASP A 175 5.72 11.21 -26.56
CA ASP A 175 6.72 12.02 -27.22
C ASP A 175 6.49 13.53 -27.04
N GLY A 176 7.36 14.14 -26.22
CA GLY A 176 7.32 15.55 -25.81
C GLY A 176 6.57 15.82 -24.50
N MET A 177 6.14 14.77 -23.79
CA MET A 177 5.60 14.86 -22.43
C MET A 177 6.69 14.52 -21.39
N VAL A 178 6.47 14.90 -20.13
CA VAL A 178 7.37 14.63 -19.00
C VAL A 178 6.58 14.02 -17.84
N VAL A 179 7.08 12.97 -17.21
CA VAL A 179 6.53 12.39 -15.97
C VAL A 179 7.59 12.45 -14.88
N ALA A 180 7.24 12.95 -13.69
CA ALA A 180 8.14 12.84 -12.53
C ALA A 180 7.89 11.54 -11.76
N ILE A 181 8.96 10.90 -11.33
CA ILE A 181 8.94 9.72 -10.45
C ILE A 181 9.45 10.19 -9.10
N VAL A 182 8.55 10.38 -8.13
CA VAL A 182 8.89 10.77 -6.75
C VAL A 182 8.91 9.50 -5.91
N ASP A 183 10.11 8.97 -5.69
CA ASP A 183 10.31 7.56 -5.28
C ASP A 183 11.73 7.35 -4.68
N SER A 184 12.21 6.11 -4.59
CA SER A 184 13.57 5.79 -4.10
C SER A 184 14.71 6.07 -5.09
N GLY A 185 14.41 6.56 -6.29
CA GLY A 185 15.39 6.97 -7.31
C GLY A 185 15.49 6.05 -8.53
N ILE A 186 16.22 6.49 -9.56
CA ILE A 186 16.28 5.84 -10.88
C ILE A 186 17.72 5.56 -11.28
N ASP A 187 18.05 4.28 -11.55
CA ASP A 187 19.26 3.94 -12.31
C ASP A 187 19.09 4.31 -13.79
N TYR A 188 19.29 5.59 -14.10
CA TYR A 188 19.21 6.15 -15.45
C TYR A 188 20.19 5.51 -16.47
N ARG A 189 21.13 4.66 -16.01
CA ARG A 189 22.09 3.95 -16.85
C ARG A 189 21.50 2.65 -17.44
N HIS A 190 20.32 2.25 -16.97
CA HIS A 190 19.62 1.03 -17.38
C HIS A 190 19.31 1.04 -18.89
N GLU A 191 19.61 -0.03 -19.64
CA GLU A 191 19.64 -0.02 -21.12
C GLU A 191 18.27 0.25 -21.79
N ALA A 192 17.19 -0.02 -21.07
CA ALA A 192 15.81 0.24 -21.49
C ALA A 192 15.32 1.66 -21.11
N LEU A 193 16.02 2.40 -20.25
CA LEU A 193 15.70 3.80 -19.95
C LEU A 193 16.35 4.71 -20.98
N LYS A 194 15.84 4.62 -22.21
CA LYS A 194 16.24 5.42 -23.39
C LYS A 194 15.00 5.96 -24.11
N LEU A 195 15.18 6.99 -24.95
CA LEU A 195 14.14 7.43 -25.90
C LEU A 195 14.33 6.78 -27.27
N SER A 196 13.24 6.62 -28.02
CA SER A 196 13.34 6.28 -29.44
C SER A 196 13.81 7.47 -30.28
N GLU A 197 14.13 7.20 -31.54
CA GLU A 197 14.41 8.24 -32.53
C GLU A 197 13.21 9.14 -32.86
N LYS A 198 12.00 8.81 -32.37
CA LYS A 198 10.84 9.72 -32.36
C LYS A 198 10.89 10.62 -31.12
N GLY A 199 10.97 10.02 -29.93
CA GLY A 199 11.04 10.72 -28.63
C GLY A 199 12.14 11.78 -28.59
N LYS A 200 13.39 11.43 -28.92
CA LYS A 200 14.52 12.39 -28.90
C LYS A 200 14.29 13.66 -29.72
N LYS A 201 13.54 13.57 -30.84
CA LYS A 201 13.27 14.72 -31.72
C LYS A 201 12.17 15.66 -31.19
N LYS A 202 11.46 15.22 -30.15
CA LYS A 202 10.39 15.96 -29.46
C LYS A 202 10.68 16.16 -27.97
N ALA A 203 11.79 15.63 -27.46
CA ALA A 203 12.20 15.77 -26.06
C ALA A 203 12.21 17.25 -25.65
N LYS A 204 11.56 17.56 -24.52
CA LYS A 204 11.54 18.89 -23.91
C LYS A 204 12.96 19.30 -23.50
N PHE A 205 13.70 18.36 -22.92
CA PHE A 205 15.05 18.53 -22.42
C PHE A 205 16.06 17.65 -23.17
N ASN A 206 17.25 18.16 -23.42
CA ASN A 206 18.40 17.48 -24.01
C ASN A 206 19.70 18.20 -23.61
N GLU A 207 20.87 17.60 -23.87
CA GLU A 207 22.19 18.13 -23.50
C GLU A 207 22.45 19.58 -23.99
N GLU A 208 21.82 20.04 -25.09
CA GLU A 208 22.02 21.40 -25.62
C GLU A 208 21.14 22.48 -24.96
N ASN A 209 19.97 22.13 -24.40
CA ASN A 209 19.02 23.12 -23.84
C ASN A 209 18.80 23.02 -22.32
N VAL A 210 18.96 21.84 -21.71
CA VAL A 210 18.59 21.59 -20.31
C VAL A 210 19.32 22.51 -19.33
N GLN A 211 20.60 22.81 -19.56
CA GLN A 211 21.42 23.61 -18.64
C GLN A 211 20.84 25.01 -18.38
N ALA A 212 20.14 25.61 -19.35
CA ALA A 212 19.53 26.94 -19.16
C ALA A 212 18.33 26.91 -18.21
N GLU A 213 17.71 25.74 -18.02
CA GLU A 213 16.60 25.51 -17.09
C GLU A 213 17.17 25.12 -15.72
N LEU A 214 18.24 24.31 -15.67
CA LEU A 214 18.95 23.95 -14.42
C LEU A 214 19.64 25.16 -13.76
N ASP A 215 20.20 26.08 -14.55
CA ASP A 215 20.87 27.30 -14.08
C ASP A 215 19.95 28.25 -13.26
N ASP A 216 18.62 28.10 -13.37
CA ASP A 216 17.60 28.90 -12.65
C ASP A 216 17.02 28.18 -11.40
N THR A 217 17.34 26.91 -11.15
CA THR A 217 16.86 26.12 -9.98
C THR A 217 17.55 26.51 -8.66
N GLU A 218 16.98 26.14 -7.50
CA GLU A 218 17.61 26.37 -6.18
C GLU A 218 18.68 25.33 -5.79
N VAL A 219 18.76 24.18 -6.47
CA VAL A 219 19.69 23.07 -6.16
C VAL A 219 20.79 22.90 -7.22
N ASN A 220 21.64 21.88 -7.09
CA ASN A 220 22.77 21.66 -8.02
C ASN A 220 22.44 20.50 -8.98
N ASP A 221 21.34 20.65 -9.72
CA ASP A 221 20.91 19.69 -10.72
C ASP A 221 21.95 19.48 -11.82
N VAL A 222 21.89 18.30 -12.42
CA VAL A 222 22.74 17.91 -13.54
C VAL A 222 21.94 17.20 -14.62
N TRP A 223 22.48 17.18 -15.83
CA TRP A 223 21.93 16.36 -16.91
C TRP A 223 22.45 14.92 -16.81
N TYR A 224 21.54 13.93 -16.89
CA TYR A 224 21.91 12.51 -16.89
C TYR A 224 21.82 11.88 -18.29
N THR A 225 20.66 11.93 -18.97
CA THR A 225 20.41 11.28 -20.28
C THR A 225 19.27 11.95 -21.07
N ASP A 226 19.04 11.55 -22.33
CA ASP A 226 17.83 11.95 -23.07
C ASP A 226 16.52 11.48 -22.39
N LYS A 227 16.54 10.34 -21.68
CA LYS A 227 15.32 9.72 -21.12
C LYS A 227 15.01 10.24 -19.72
N VAL A 228 16.02 10.22 -18.86
CA VAL A 228 16.04 10.82 -17.54
C VAL A 228 16.88 12.09 -17.67
N PRO A 229 16.28 13.25 -18.04
CA PRO A 229 17.05 14.47 -18.24
C PRO A 229 17.68 14.97 -16.94
N THR A 230 16.94 15.02 -15.83
CA THR A 230 17.41 15.57 -14.55
C THR A 230 16.57 15.09 -13.36
N GLY A 231 16.79 15.64 -12.19
CA GLY A 231 16.18 15.28 -10.90
C GLY A 231 17.21 15.26 -9.78
N TYR A 232 16.74 15.39 -8.53
CA TYR A 232 17.57 15.61 -7.35
C TYR A 232 17.38 14.54 -6.26
N ASP A 233 18.40 14.29 -5.43
CA ASP A 233 18.27 13.49 -4.21
C ASP A 233 17.94 14.42 -3.03
N TRP A 234 16.64 14.56 -2.78
CA TRP A 234 16.11 15.36 -1.68
C TRP A 234 16.44 14.74 -0.34
N ALA A 235 16.46 13.41 -0.21
CA ALA A 235 16.63 12.77 1.08
C ALA A 235 18.06 12.92 1.64
N ASP A 236 19.07 12.67 0.81
CA ASP A 236 20.49 12.73 1.19
C ASP A 236 21.22 14.01 0.69
N LYS A 237 20.52 14.86 -0.06
CA LYS A 237 20.84 16.26 -0.40
C LYS A 237 22.07 16.41 -1.30
N ASP A 238 22.13 15.57 -2.33
CA ASP A 238 23.06 15.64 -3.45
C ASP A 238 22.40 15.29 -4.82
N ASN A 239 23.19 15.00 -5.86
CA ASN A 239 22.71 14.70 -7.22
C ASN A 239 22.91 13.22 -7.61
N ASN A 240 22.97 12.30 -6.64
CA ASN A 240 23.04 10.87 -6.86
C ASN A 240 21.64 10.22 -6.83
N VAL A 241 20.83 10.54 -7.83
CA VAL A 241 19.50 9.92 -8.04
C VAL A 241 19.55 8.41 -8.32
N ILE A 242 20.74 7.83 -8.52
CA ILE A 242 20.95 6.38 -8.54
C ILE A 242 21.17 5.90 -7.10
N PRO A 243 20.22 5.17 -6.52
CA PRO A 243 20.28 4.93 -5.09
C PRO A 243 21.17 3.72 -4.74
N ALA A 244 21.76 3.76 -3.54
CA ALA A 244 23.02 3.06 -3.25
C ALA A 244 22.92 1.54 -3.14
N SER A 245 21.80 1.02 -2.62
CA SER A 245 21.63 -0.40 -2.37
C SER A 245 20.44 -0.97 -3.10
N ASP A 246 19.23 -0.40 -2.80
CA ASP A 246 16.40 -0.54 -3.36
C ASP A 246 15.72 -0.24 -4.81
N SER A 247 15.29 -1.25 -5.56
CA SER A 247 14.98 -1.07 -6.97
C SER A 247 13.63 -0.43 -7.32
N HIS A 248 12.81 -0.02 -6.33
CA HIS A 248 11.44 0.43 -6.52
C HIS A 248 11.28 1.61 -7.49
N GLY A 249 11.95 2.75 -7.28
CA GLY A 249 11.86 3.88 -8.20
C GLY A 249 12.32 3.56 -9.63
N THR A 250 13.25 2.62 -9.78
CA THR A 250 13.70 2.11 -11.08
C THR A 250 12.68 1.15 -11.72
N HIS A 251 11.95 0.37 -10.92
CA HIS A 251 10.85 -0.51 -11.35
C HIS A 251 9.66 0.30 -11.84
N VAL A 252 9.28 1.31 -11.07
CA VAL A 252 8.23 2.30 -11.38
C VAL A 252 8.57 3.08 -12.66
N ALA A 253 9.80 3.61 -12.77
CA ALA A 253 10.28 4.30 -13.97
C ALA A 253 10.21 3.42 -15.24
N GLY A 254 10.52 2.12 -15.12
CA GLY A 254 10.38 1.16 -16.21
C GLY A 254 8.95 0.96 -16.68
N ILE A 255 7.97 0.89 -15.76
CA ILE A 255 6.55 0.74 -16.09
C ILE A 255 6.00 2.00 -16.78
N VAL A 256 6.42 3.20 -16.35
CA VAL A 256 6.04 4.43 -17.06
C VAL A 256 6.66 4.47 -18.45
N GLY A 257 7.96 4.15 -18.59
CA GLY A 257 8.73 4.63 -19.74
C GLY A 257 9.82 3.73 -20.31
N ALA A 258 9.98 2.45 -19.97
CA ALA A 258 10.98 1.62 -20.64
C ALA A 258 10.78 1.60 -22.17
N TYR A 259 11.86 1.71 -22.95
CA TYR A 259 11.84 1.57 -24.40
C TYR A 259 12.87 0.54 -24.88
N GLU A 260 12.39 -0.47 -25.58
CA GLU A 260 13.20 -1.47 -26.24
C GLU A 260 12.76 -1.55 -27.73
N GLU A 261 13.72 -1.48 -28.65
CA GLU A 261 13.48 -1.35 -30.11
C GLU A 261 12.84 -2.60 -30.71
N THR A 262 13.07 -3.77 -30.10
CA THR A 262 12.46 -5.05 -30.50
C THR A 262 11.32 -5.49 -29.59
N GLN A 263 10.97 -4.69 -28.58
CA GLN A 263 9.95 -4.97 -27.56
C GLN A 263 10.22 -6.32 -26.85
N GLN A 264 11.48 -6.55 -26.46
CA GLN A 264 12.00 -7.84 -25.98
C GLN A 264 12.35 -7.94 -24.48
N LYS A 265 12.19 -6.90 -23.64
CA LYS A 265 12.59 -6.98 -22.22
C LYS A 265 11.69 -6.24 -21.22
N ALA A 266 11.44 -4.96 -21.49
CA ALA A 266 10.41 -4.14 -20.85
C ALA A 266 9.98 -3.07 -21.86
N VAL A 267 8.70 -2.74 -21.88
CA VAL A 267 8.19 -1.56 -22.58
C VAL A 267 7.18 -0.88 -21.67
N GLY A 268 7.46 0.33 -21.23
CA GLY A 268 6.56 1.11 -20.38
C GLY A 268 5.39 1.68 -21.18
N VAL A 269 4.33 2.10 -20.48
CA VAL A 269 3.08 2.60 -21.09
C VAL A 269 3.31 3.81 -22.01
N SER A 270 4.29 4.66 -21.71
CA SER A 270 4.70 5.82 -22.52
C SER A 270 6.20 5.77 -22.86
N PRO A 271 6.64 4.97 -23.85
CA PRO A 271 8.06 4.69 -24.08
C PRO A 271 8.89 5.91 -24.54
N ASP A 272 8.28 6.93 -25.15
CA ASP A 272 8.94 8.16 -25.61
C ASP A 272 8.81 9.36 -24.64
N VAL A 273 8.26 9.16 -23.43
CA VAL A 273 8.18 10.21 -22.40
C VAL A 273 9.53 10.49 -21.75
N GLN A 274 9.77 11.69 -21.23
CA GLN A 274 10.92 11.93 -20.35
C GLN A 274 10.54 11.71 -18.88
N LEU A 275 11.51 11.31 -18.05
CA LEU A 275 11.33 10.94 -16.65
C LEU A 275 12.16 11.84 -15.74
N LEU A 276 11.55 12.56 -14.79
CA LEU A 276 12.30 13.25 -13.73
C LEU A 276 12.55 12.28 -12.57
N ALA A 277 13.75 12.32 -12.00
CA ALA A 277 14.20 11.41 -10.95
C ALA A 277 14.23 12.11 -9.59
N GLU A 278 13.07 12.32 -8.99
CA GLU A 278 12.96 12.97 -7.67
C GLU A 278 13.13 11.91 -6.57
N LYS A 279 14.36 11.74 -6.08
CA LYS A 279 14.66 10.74 -5.05
C LYS A 279 14.35 11.32 -3.66
N VAL A 280 13.43 10.68 -2.95
CA VAL A 280 12.92 11.14 -1.64
C VAL A 280 13.07 10.10 -0.52
N PHE A 281 13.54 8.90 -0.83
CA PHE A 281 13.97 7.90 0.16
C PHE A 281 15.49 7.91 0.29
N SER A 282 15.98 7.99 1.53
CA SER A 282 17.42 7.98 1.83
C SER A 282 18.03 6.59 1.69
N ASP A 283 19.26 6.54 1.16
CA ASP A 283 20.10 5.34 1.01
C ASP A 283 20.37 4.61 2.34
N THR A 284 20.09 5.26 3.48
CA THR A 284 20.40 4.75 4.83
C THR A 284 19.19 4.61 5.75
N ARG A 285 18.06 5.27 5.48
CA ARG A 285 16.91 5.31 6.41
C ARG A 285 15.75 4.39 6.00
N GLY A 286 15.59 4.09 4.71
CA GLY A 286 14.52 3.19 4.22
C GLY A 286 13.11 3.78 4.23
N PHE A 287 12.95 5.04 4.62
CA PHE A 287 11.72 5.84 4.55
C PHE A 287 12.03 7.24 3.98
N ALA A 288 10.97 7.95 3.60
CA ALA A 288 10.99 9.33 3.14
C ALA A 288 10.45 10.28 4.24
N TYR A 289 10.75 11.57 4.13
CA TYR A 289 10.14 12.64 4.94
C TYR A 289 9.22 13.50 4.08
N ASP A 290 8.19 14.09 4.71
CA ASP A 290 7.20 14.92 4.01
C ASP A 290 7.81 16.19 3.38
N ASP A 291 8.85 16.77 3.98
CA ASP A 291 9.54 17.94 3.41
C ASP A 291 10.35 17.57 2.16
N ASP A 292 11.01 16.40 2.16
CA ASP A 292 11.72 15.87 0.99
C ASP A 292 10.71 15.49 -0.14
N ILE A 293 9.54 14.92 0.19
CA ILE A 293 8.45 14.62 -0.77
C ILE A 293 7.89 15.91 -1.37
N VAL A 294 7.57 16.91 -0.53
CA VAL A 294 7.03 18.20 -0.96
C VAL A 294 8.00 18.95 -1.86
N ALA A 295 9.30 18.92 -1.54
CA ALA A 295 10.32 19.53 -2.38
C ALA A 295 10.40 18.86 -3.77
N GLY A 296 10.41 17.52 -3.84
CA GLY A 296 10.35 16.78 -5.10
C GLY A 296 9.09 17.07 -5.93
N ILE A 297 7.92 17.24 -5.29
CA ILE A 297 6.69 17.63 -5.98
C ILE A 297 6.80 19.06 -6.56
N TYR A 298 7.27 20.04 -5.79
CA TYR A 298 7.44 21.41 -6.30
C TYR A 298 8.49 21.49 -7.41
N HIS A 299 9.60 20.76 -7.28
CA HIS A 299 10.65 20.71 -8.30
C HIS A 299 10.15 20.07 -9.61
N ALA A 300 9.37 18.99 -9.53
CA ALA A 300 8.71 18.39 -10.69
C ALA A 300 7.75 19.38 -11.41
N VAL A 301 7.09 20.27 -10.66
CA VAL A 301 6.21 21.32 -11.22
C VAL A 301 7.03 22.47 -11.83
N GLU A 302 8.14 22.87 -11.20
CA GLU A 302 9.08 23.89 -11.71
C GLU A 302 9.73 23.45 -13.03
N LEU A 303 10.25 22.23 -13.06
CA LEU A 303 10.70 21.54 -14.28
C LEU A 303 9.56 21.19 -15.24
N GLY A 304 8.31 21.56 -14.92
CA GLY A 304 7.12 21.48 -15.77
C GLY A 304 6.84 20.07 -16.29
N ALA A 305 6.72 19.11 -15.38
CA ALA A 305 6.13 17.80 -15.63
C ALA A 305 4.68 17.94 -16.15
N ASP A 306 4.19 16.91 -16.84
CA ASP A 306 2.78 16.75 -17.23
C ASP A 306 2.01 15.87 -16.24
N VAL A 307 2.72 14.93 -15.61
CA VAL A 307 2.20 13.97 -14.63
C VAL A 307 3.24 13.75 -13.52
N ILE A 308 2.81 13.54 -12.28
CA ILE A 308 3.65 13.08 -11.17
C ILE A 308 3.17 11.70 -10.72
N ASN A 309 4.08 10.75 -10.61
CA ASN A 309 3.82 9.42 -10.04
C ASN A 309 4.30 9.36 -8.58
N LEU A 310 3.36 9.18 -7.65
CA LEU A 310 3.61 8.92 -6.23
C LEU A 310 3.33 7.44 -5.92
N SER A 311 4.33 6.57 -6.09
CA SER A 311 4.22 5.14 -5.74
C SER A 311 4.54 4.86 -4.26
N LEU A 312 4.46 5.90 -3.42
CA LEU A 312 4.71 5.93 -1.98
C LEU A 312 3.41 6.20 -1.20
N GLY A 313 3.43 5.96 0.11
CA GLY A 313 2.31 6.33 0.98
C GLY A 313 2.22 5.55 2.30
N SER A 314 1.20 5.88 3.09
CA SER A 314 0.86 5.25 4.37
C SER A 314 -0.61 4.81 4.38
N ASP A 315 -0.86 3.50 4.58
CA ASP A 315 -2.22 2.95 4.65
C ASP A 315 -3.05 3.57 5.81
N ALA A 316 -4.38 3.55 5.66
CA ALA A 316 -5.38 4.20 6.52
C ALA A 316 -5.29 5.74 6.54
N GLY A 317 -5.20 6.35 5.37
CA GLY A 317 -4.99 7.79 5.20
C GLY A 317 -6.16 8.70 5.62
N MET A 318 -5.87 10.00 5.71
CA MET A 318 -6.77 11.04 6.23
C MET A 318 -6.78 12.25 5.29
N VAL A 319 -7.96 12.66 4.82
CA VAL A 319 -8.09 13.89 4.02
C VAL A 319 -7.94 15.11 4.94
N ASP A 320 -6.77 15.73 4.96
CA ASP A 320 -6.50 16.97 5.72
C ASP A 320 -6.02 18.08 4.77
N PRO A 321 -6.78 19.18 4.59
CA PRO A 321 -6.37 20.31 3.77
C PRO A 321 -5.21 21.13 4.36
N ASN A 322 -4.67 20.77 5.53
CA ASN A 322 -3.48 21.36 6.12
C ASN A 322 -2.21 20.54 5.83
N ASP A 323 -2.34 19.26 5.48
CA ASP A 323 -1.23 18.35 5.23
C ASP A 323 -0.30 18.89 4.12
N PRO A 324 1.02 18.94 4.36
CA PRO A 324 1.94 19.62 3.45
C PRO A 324 2.08 18.89 2.11
N VAL A 325 1.94 17.55 2.08
CA VAL A 325 2.03 16.75 0.87
C VAL A 325 0.76 16.88 0.04
N GLN A 326 -0.41 16.74 0.66
CA GLN A 326 -1.72 16.90 -0.02
C GLN A 326 -1.88 18.30 -0.61
N ARG A 327 -1.32 19.34 0.04
CA ARG A 327 -1.28 20.71 -0.48
C ARG A 327 -0.27 20.91 -1.61
N ALA A 328 0.87 20.22 -1.59
CA ALA A 328 1.80 20.22 -2.73
C ALA A 328 1.17 19.53 -3.96
N ILE A 329 0.38 18.47 -3.74
CA ILE A 329 -0.41 17.79 -4.77
C ILE A 329 -1.52 18.70 -5.33
N GLU A 330 -2.22 19.42 -4.47
CA GLU A 330 -3.21 20.44 -4.85
C GLU A 330 -2.57 21.50 -5.75
N TYR A 331 -1.46 22.11 -5.31
CA TYR A 331 -0.70 23.09 -6.10
C TYR A 331 -0.21 22.53 -7.45
N ALA A 332 0.33 21.30 -7.49
CA ALA A 332 0.73 20.66 -8.75
C ALA A 332 -0.45 20.54 -9.72
N THR A 333 -1.63 20.20 -9.19
CA THR A 333 -2.87 20.11 -9.96
C THR A 333 -3.33 21.49 -10.45
N GLU A 334 -3.28 22.54 -9.62
CA GLU A 334 -3.53 23.93 -10.03
C GLU A 334 -2.63 24.36 -11.20
N GLN A 335 -1.33 24.01 -11.16
CA GLN A 335 -0.38 24.32 -12.22
C GLN A 335 -0.56 23.47 -13.50
N GLY A 336 -1.52 22.54 -13.53
CA GLY A 336 -1.81 21.69 -14.68
C GLY A 336 -0.92 20.45 -14.82
N VAL A 337 -0.52 19.88 -13.69
CA VAL A 337 0.23 18.62 -13.59
C VAL A 337 -0.66 17.57 -12.92
N LEU A 338 -0.94 16.44 -13.57
CA LEU A 338 -1.80 15.41 -12.96
C LEU A 338 -0.99 14.58 -11.95
N VAL A 339 -1.39 14.56 -10.68
CA VAL A 339 -0.78 13.66 -9.69
C VAL A 339 -1.52 12.33 -9.63
N VAL A 340 -0.78 11.24 -9.72
CA VAL A 340 -1.27 9.86 -9.69
C VAL A 340 -0.59 9.14 -8.52
N ALA A 341 -1.39 8.56 -7.61
CA ALA A 341 -0.90 8.03 -6.34
C ALA A 341 -1.37 6.60 -6.04
N ALA A 342 -0.56 5.84 -5.30
CA ALA A 342 -0.90 4.49 -4.86
C ALA A 342 -2.09 4.45 -3.89
N ALA A 343 -2.93 3.40 -3.98
CA ALA A 343 -3.99 3.16 -3.00
C ALA A 343 -3.51 2.53 -1.68
N GLY A 344 -2.40 1.77 -1.69
CA GLY A 344 -1.90 1.03 -0.52
C GLY A 344 -2.04 -0.49 -0.67
N ASN A 345 -1.32 -1.23 0.18
CA ASN A 345 -1.14 -2.68 0.05
C ASN A 345 -1.59 -3.48 1.29
N ALA A 346 -2.20 -2.83 2.28
CA ALA A 346 -2.68 -3.46 3.52
C ALA A 346 -4.02 -4.19 3.39
N SER A 347 -4.76 -3.99 2.28
CA SER A 347 -6.05 -4.61 1.96
C SER A 347 -7.24 -4.11 2.79
N TYR A 348 -7.47 -4.61 4.00
CA TYR A 348 -8.57 -4.15 4.86
C TYR A 348 -8.18 -4.26 6.34
N SER A 349 -8.71 -3.35 7.19
CA SER A 349 -8.18 -3.09 8.54
C SER A 349 -8.06 -4.34 9.41
N THR A 350 -9.08 -5.21 9.36
CA THR A 350 -9.17 -6.38 10.24
C THR A 350 -8.48 -7.64 9.73
N LYS A 351 -7.71 -7.56 8.62
CA LYS A 351 -7.12 -8.72 7.93
C LYS A 351 -5.97 -9.36 8.72
N GLN A 352 -6.25 -10.38 9.53
CA GLN A 352 -5.22 -11.16 10.23
C GLN A 352 -5.55 -12.67 10.32
N ASN A 353 -4.52 -13.47 10.57
CA ASN A 353 -4.58 -14.94 10.66
C ASN A 353 -4.30 -15.46 12.09
N LEU A 354 -4.55 -14.64 13.13
CA LEU A 354 -4.35 -15.04 14.53
C LEU A 354 -5.52 -15.86 15.07
N LEU A 355 -6.76 -15.41 14.84
CA LEU A 355 -7.99 -16.03 15.35
C LEU A 355 -8.95 -16.37 14.20
N GLU A 356 -9.72 -17.44 14.34
CA GLU A 356 -10.65 -17.87 13.27
C GLU A 356 -11.79 -16.87 13.04
N ARG A 357 -12.26 -16.23 14.12
CA ARG A 357 -13.28 -15.18 14.08
C ARG A 357 -12.83 -13.89 13.40
N SER A 358 -11.53 -13.66 13.27
CA SER A 358 -10.97 -12.46 12.65
C SER A 358 -10.45 -12.67 11.22
N LEU A 359 -10.71 -13.84 10.62
CA LEU A 359 -10.43 -14.11 9.21
C LEU A 359 -11.33 -13.33 8.23
N LEU A 360 -12.36 -12.65 8.72
CA LEU A 360 -13.24 -11.74 7.99
C LEU A 360 -13.66 -10.57 8.92
N PRO A 361 -13.98 -9.39 8.39
CA PRO A 361 -14.54 -8.30 9.19
C PRO A 361 -15.96 -8.60 9.68
N LEU A 362 -16.32 -8.13 10.87
CA LEU A 362 -17.70 -8.14 11.36
C LEU A 362 -18.58 -7.20 10.53
N ALA A 363 -19.77 -7.66 10.12
CA ALA A 363 -20.71 -6.88 9.33
C ALA A 363 -21.34 -5.69 10.08
N LYS A 364 -21.18 -5.63 11.42
CA LYS A 364 -21.49 -4.45 12.24
C LYS A 364 -20.44 -3.32 12.13
N ASN A 365 -19.21 -3.64 11.70
CA ASN A 365 -18.09 -2.70 11.60
C ASN A 365 -17.62 -2.54 10.13
N PRO A 366 -18.43 -1.95 9.23
CA PRO A 366 -18.13 -1.88 7.80
C PRO A 366 -17.02 -0.90 7.41
N ASP A 367 -16.50 -0.08 8.33
CA ASP A 367 -15.38 0.87 8.10
C ASP A 367 -14.02 0.15 7.98
N ILE A 368 -13.92 -0.79 7.05
CA ILE A 368 -12.75 -1.66 6.84
C ILE A 368 -11.65 -1.02 5.97
N GLY A 369 -11.90 0.20 5.47
CA GLY A 369 -11.06 0.87 4.47
C GLY A 369 -9.66 1.23 4.99
N LEU A 370 -8.66 1.07 4.13
CA LEU A 370 -7.23 1.30 4.37
C LEU A 370 -6.53 2.11 3.26
N VAL A 371 -7.27 2.69 2.30
CA VAL A 371 -6.67 3.58 1.28
C VAL A 371 -5.76 4.64 1.90
N GLY A 372 -4.56 4.83 1.34
CA GLY A 372 -3.47 5.53 2.01
C GLY A 372 -3.22 6.98 1.61
N ASP A 373 -2.58 7.72 2.52
CA ASP A 373 -2.01 9.05 2.23
C ASP A 373 -0.77 8.92 1.34
N PRO A 374 -0.42 9.94 0.55
CA PRO A 374 -1.15 11.19 0.34
C PRO A 374 -2.30 11.05 -0.69
N GLY A 375 -2.52 9.85 -1.23
CA GLY A 375 -3.42 9.60 -2.36
C GLY A 375 -4.91 9.83 -2.09
N VAL A 376 -5.34 9.97 -0.83
CA VAL A 376 -6.74 10.28 -0.49
C VAL A 376 -7.15 11.72 -0.85
N THR A 377 -6.21 12.64 -1.08
CA THR A 377 -6.56 14.02 -1.46
C THR A 377 -7.41 14.07 -2.74
N PRO A 378 -8.45 14.92 -2.83
CA PRO A 378 -9.28 15.05 -4.04
C PRO A 378 -8.50 15.33 -5.33
N SER A 379 -7.39 16.06 -5.24
CA SER A 379 -6.60 16.49 -6.39
C SER A 379 -5.75 15.36 -7.00
N ALA A 380 -5.41 14.33 -6.21
CA ALA A 380 -4.76 13.12 -6.71
C ALA A 380 -5.76 12.19 -7.43
N LEU A 381 -5.25 11.38 -8.38
CA LEU A 381 -5.91 10.19 -8.91
C LEU A 381 -5.35 8.93 -8.22
N GLN A 382 -6.13 8.30 -7.35
CA GLN A 382 -5.66 7.16 -6.56
C GLN A 382 -5.92 5.79 -7.23
N VAL A 383 -4.89 4.94 -7.23
CA VAL A 383 -4.83 3.73 -8.08
C VAL A 383 -4.79 2.43 -7.27
N ALA A 384 -5.82 1.59 -7.48
CA ALA A 384 -5.93 0.22 -7.01
C ALA A 384 -5.24 -0.79 -7.97
N SER A 385 -4.96 -2.00 -7.46
CA SER A 385 -4.24 -3.05 -8.20
C SER A 385 -5.18 -4.15 -8.73
N SER A 386 -5.11 -4.42 -10.03
CA SER A 386 -5.55 -5.69 -10.63
C SER A 386 -4.39 -6.65 -10.81
N GLU A 387 -4.69 -7.93 -10.90
CA GLU A 387 -3.74 -8.95 -11.36
C GLU A 387 -3.44 -8.77 -12.86
N ASN A 388 -2.23 -9.14 -13.26
CA ASN A 388 -1.83 -9.30 -14.66
C ASN A 388 -2.13 -10.73 -15.14
N ASP A 389 -2.60 -10.90 -16.38
CA ASP A 389 -2.92 -12.20 -16.97
C ASP A 389 -1.70 -13.14 -17.08
N MET A 390 -0.51 -12.58 -17.26
CA MET A 390 0.69 -13.34 -17.66
C MET A 390 1.91 -12.94 -16.83
N MET A 391 2.60 -13.94 -16.27
CA MET A 391 3.80 -13.74 -15.45
C MET A 391 5.08 -13.99 -16.26
N ARG A 392 6.12 -13.19 -16.01
CA ARG A 392 7.50 -13.47 -16.43
C ARG A 392 8.16 -14.43 -15.42
N ILE A 393 8.66 -15.55 -15.91
CA ILE A 393 9.33 -16.59 -15.12
C ILE A 393 10.76 -16.77 -15.65
N ASP A 394 11.76 -16.59 -14.78
CA ASP A 394 13.16 -16.89 -15.09
C ASP A 394 13.39 -18.41 -15.23
N THR A 395 14.43 -18.83 -15.94
CA THR A 395 14.63 -20.26 -16.24
C THR A 395 16.05 -20.76 -16.00
N ILE A 396 16.15 -22.06 -15.75
CA ILE A 396 17.37 -22.83 -15.90
C ILE A 396 17.23 -23.78 -17.09
N GLU A 397 18.29 -23.90 -17.89
CA GLU A 397 18.35 -24.85 -19.01
C GLU A 397 18.85 -26.19 -18.47
N LEU A 398 18.08 -27.25 -18.69
CA LEU A 398 18.45 -28.63 -18.36
C LEU A 398 19.34 -29.22 -19.48
N ASN A 399 20.10 -30.26 -19.15
CA ASN A 399 21.05 -30.91 -20.07
C ASN A 399 20.44 -31.62 -21.30
N ASP A 400 19.12 -31.66 -21.43
CA ASP A 400 18.39 -32.08 -22.64
C ASP A 400 17.94 -30.89 -23.51
N GLY A 401 18.25 -29.65 -23.11
CA GLY A 401 17.86 -28.41 -23.77
C GLY A 401 16.44 -27.92 -23.41
N SER A 402 15.79 -28.50 -22.39
CA SER A 402 14.49 -28.01 -21.91
C SER A 402 14.62 -26.95 -20.82
N LEU A 403 13.73 -25.95 -20.85
CA LEU A 403 13.67 -24.89 -19.84
C LEU A 403 12.78 -25.30 -18.66
N LEU A 404 13.37 -25.31 -17.46
CA LEU A 404 12.65 -25.36 -16.20
C LEU A 404 12.53 -23.93 -15.65
N GLY A 405 11.30 -23.44 -15.57
CA GLY A 405 11.02 -22.12 -15.01
C GLY A 405 11.11 -22.13 -13.48
N TYR A 406 11.47 -21.01 -12.88
CA TYR A 406 11.47 -20.82 -11.43
C TYR A 406 11.01 -19.40 -11.04
N GLN A 407 10.35 -19.26 -9.90
CA GLN A 407 10.01 -17.95 -9.33
C GLN A 407 11.01 -17.58 -8.24
N LEU A 408 11.66 -16.43 -8.39
CA LEU A 408 12.40 -15.75 -7.32
C LEU A 408 11.48 -15.49 -6.12
N GLN A 409 12.05 -15.47 -4.91
CA GLN A 409 11.29 -15.44 -3.66
C GLN A 409 11.72 -14.21 -2.82
N PRO A 410 10.80 -13.38 -2.30
CA PRO A 410 11.11 -12.03 -1.79
C PRO A 410 12.14 -11.90 -0.65
N SER A 411 12.54 -13.01 -0.03
CA SER A 411 13.54 -13.02 1.05
C SER A 411 14.60 -14.11 0.87
N SER A 412 14.75 -14.63 -0.36
CA SER A 412 15.80 -15.59 -0.72
C SER A 412 16.89 -14.90 -1.52
N LYS A 413 18.13 -15.38 -1.41
CA LYS A 413 19.18 -14.99 -2.37
C LYS A 413 18.74 -15.40 -3.77
N LYS A 414 18.91 -14.51 -4.76
CA LYS A 414 18.54 -14.81 -6.14
C LYS A 414 19.43 -15.94 -6.68
N LEU A 415 18.84 -16.82 -7.48
CA LEU A 415 19.56 -17.94 -8.08
C LEU A 415 20.62 -17.46 -9.09
N ILE A 416 20.31 -16.39 -9.82
CA ILE A 416 21.18 -15.79 -10.84
C ILE A 416 22.46 -15.17 -10.26
N ASP A 417 22.38 -14.52 -9.09
CA ASP A 417 23.53 -13.91 -8.43
C ASP A 417 24.39 -14.95 -7.67
N SER A 418 23.87 -16.17 -7.48
CA SER A 418 24.47 -17.22 -6.65
C SER A 418 25.13 -18.36 -7.44
N LEU A 419 24.91 -18.46 -8.76
CA LEU A 419 25.44 -19.52 -9.62
C LEU A 419 26.31 -18.95 -10.75
N GLU A 420 27.29 -19.72 -11.21
CA GLU A 420 28.14 -19.36 -12.36
C GLU A 420 27.36 -19.60 -13.67
N ALA A 421 27.18 -18.55 -14.49
CA ALA A 421 26.27 -18.55 -15.65
C ALA A 421 26.39 -19.77 -16.59
N ASP A 422 27.60 -20.12 -17.01
CA ASP A 422 27.86 -21.24 -17.95
C ASP A 422 28.01 -22.61 -17.28
N LYS A 423 27.81 -22.72 -15.96
CA LYS A 423 28.16 -23.93 -15.20
C LYS A 423 26.98 -24.88 -15.04
N GLU A 424 27.18 -26.11 -15.48
CA GLU A 424 26.29 -27.22 -15.17
C GLU A 424 26.48 -27.70 -13.72
N TYR A 425 25.38 -27.73 -12.97
CA TYR A 425 25.27 -28.30 -11.63
C TYR A 425 24.35 -29.52 -11.65
N GLU A 426 24.73 -30.62 -10.99
CA GLU A 426 23.91 -31.83 -10.91
C GLU A 426 22.68 -31.57 -10.02
N LEU A 427 21.50 -31.98 -10.49
CA LEU A 427 20.27 -31.97 -9.71
C LEU A 427 20.16 -33.27 -8.90
N VAL A 428 19.72 -33.19 -7.65
CA VAL A 428 19.49 -34.35 -6.78
C VAL A 428 18.11 -34.25 -6.14
N PHE A 429 17.23 -35.19 -6.46
CA PHE A 429 15.92 -35.27 -5.79
C PHE A 429 16.09 -35.80 -4.36
N VAL A 430 15.54 -35.08 -3.39
CA VAL A 430 15.62 -35.45 -1.96
C VAL A 430 14.29 -35.97 -1.38
N GLY A 431 13.16 -35.66 -2.02
CA GLY A 431 11.84 -35.84 -1.41
C GLY A 431 11.60 -34.73 -0.37
N ASP A 432 11.35 -35.12 0.88
CA ASP A 432 11.40 -34.20 2.02
C ASP A 432 12.86 -33.90 2.43
N THR A 433 13.07 -32.85 3.24
CA THR A 433 14.42 -32.48 3.73
C THR A 433 14.67 -32.88 5.18
N SER A 434 13.96 -33.88 5.70
CA SER A 434 14.23 -34.40 7.05
C SER A 434 15.61 -35.06 7.08
N LYS A 435 16.20 -35.13 8.28
CA LYS A 435 17.50 -35.77 8.47
C LYS A 435 17.53 -37.24 8.02
N GLY A 436 16.38 -37.92 8.00
CA GLY A 436 16.27 -39.30 7.52
C GLY A 436 16.25 -39.41 6.00
N ALA A 437 15.53 -38.54 5.30
CA ALA A 437 15.47 -38.53 3.84
C ALA A 437 16.82 -38.17 3.19
N LEU A 438 17.60 -37.29 3.84
CA LEU A 438 18.93 -36.88 3.37
C LEU A 438 20.05 -37.90 3.67
N GLU A 439 19.80 -38.96 4.46
CA GLU A 439 20.87 -39.86 4.91
C GLU A 439 21.43 -40.73 3.77
N GLY A 440 22.67 -40.41 3.37
CA GLY A 440 23.40 -41.14 2.31
C GLY A 440 23.28 -40.52 0.91
N LEU A 441 22.63 -39.36 0.76
CA LEU A 441 22.65 -38.59 -0.48
C LEU A 441 23.95 -37.78 -0.61
N ASP A 442 24.48 -37.70 -1.82
CA ASP A 442 25.64 -36.87 -2.16
C ASP A 442 25.17 -35.54 -2.76
N LEU A 443 25.06 -34.51 -1.91
CA LEU A 443 24.59 -33.16 -2.25
C LEU A 443 25.73 -32.14 -2.44
N GLN A 444 26.99 -32.53 -2.21
CA GLN A 444 28.11 -31.58 -2.13
C GLN A 444 28.34 -30.84 -3.46
N GLY A 445 28.04 -29.53 -3.49
CA GLY A 445 28.19 -28.68 -4.67
C GLY A 445 27.06 -28.78 -5.69
N LYS A 446 25.89 -29.30 -5.28
CA LYS A 446 24.76 -29.65 -6.15
C LYS A 446 23.49 -28.89 -5.81
N ILE A 447 22.51 -28.95 -6.69
CA ILE A 447 21.18 -28.36 -6.48
C ILE A 447 20.24 -29.44 -5.95
N ALA A 448 19.65 -29.22 -4.77
CA ALA A 448 18.64 -30.09 -4.23
C ALA A 448 17.27 -29.80 -4.87
N VAL A 449 16.52 -30.85 -5.22
CA VAL A 449 15.13 -30.77 -5.68
C VAL A 449 14.24 -31.43 -4.63
N ALA A 450 13.48 -30.63 -3.89
CA ALA A 450 12.58 -31.11 -2.84
C ALA A 450 11.12 -31.04 -3.28
N GLN A 451 10.29 -31.91 -2.72
CA GLN A 451 8.84 -31.95 -2.97
C GLN A 451 8.11 -32.23 -1.65
N TYR A 452 7.06 -31.46 -1.38
CA TYR A 452 6.25 -31.60 -0.17
C TYR A 452 4.79 -31.91 -0.53
N ASP A 453 4.21 -32.89 0.16
CA ASP A 453 2.80 -33.28 -0.01
C ASP A 453 1.81 -32.30 0.65
N GLN A 454 2.29 -31.42 1.54
CA GLN A 454 1.50 -30.44 2.29
C GLN A 454 2.06 -29.02 2.11
N ALA A 455 1.17 -28.03 2.08
CA ALA A 455 1.54 -26.63 2.13
C ALA A 455 2.17 -26.23 3.49
N TYR A 456 3.17 -25.36 3.44
CA TYR A 456 3.74 -24.63 4.57
C TYR A 456 4.00 -23.19 4.13
N ASP A 457 3.95 -22.22 5.04
CA ASP A 457 4.27 -20.82 4.70
C ASP A 457 5.78 -20.53 4.71
N ILE A 458 6.54 -21.28 5.52
CA ILE A 458 7.97 -21.08 5.78
C ILE A 458 8.74 -22.38 5.50
N TYR A 459 9.61 -22.36 4.49
CA TYR A 459 10.48 -23.48 4.11
C TYR A 459 11.97 -23.24 4.44
N SER A 460 12.29 -22.24 5.27
CA SER A 460 13.66 -21.94 5.71
C SER A 460 14.41 -23.15 6.29
N SER A 461 13.69 -24.00 7.05
CA SER A 461 14.24 -25.26 7.59
C SER A 461 14.69 -26.23 6.50
N ALA A 462 14.05 -26.22 5.32
CA ALA A 462 14.42 -27.05 4.18
C ALA A 462 15.75 -26.63 3.57
N GLN A 463 15.94 -25.32 3.35
CA GLN A 463 17.22 -24.76 2.91
C GLN A 463 18.37 -25.12 3.86
N PHE A 464 18.20 -24.88 5.17
CA PHE A 464 19.25 -25.17 6.15
C PHE A 464 19.60 -26.66 6.23
N ASN A 465 18.61 -27.55 6.07
CA ASN A 465 18.87 -28.98 6.08
C ASN A 465 19.67 -29.44 4.86
N VAL A 466 19.32 -29.03 3.63
CA VAL A 466 20.09 -29.45 2.43
C VAL A 466 21.45 -28.74 2.31
N ASN A 467 21.56 -27.49 2.76
CA ASN A 467 22.82 -26.74 2.85
C ASN A 467 23.83 -27.45 3.77
N ARG A 468 23.38 -27.94 4.95
CA ARG A 468 24.24 -28.67 5.90
C ARG A 468 24.86 -29.93 5.29
N GLU A 469 24.16 -30.61 4.40
CA GLU A 469 24.69 -31.79 3.69
C GLU A 469 25.43 -31.42 2.37
N GLY A 470 25.62 -30.13 2.09
CA GLY A 470 26.51 -29.60 1.06
C GLY A 470 25.84 -29.07 -0.21
N ALA A 471 24.51 -29.02 -0.29
CA ALA A 471 23.80 -28.42 -1.43
C ALA A 471 24.06 -26.90 -1.51
N ILE A 472 24.10 -26.36 -2.73
CA ILE A 472 24.38 -24.94 -3.00
C ILE A 472 23.14 -24.14 -3.41
N ALA A 473 22.04 -24.81 -3.76
CA ALA A 473 20.75 -24.21 -4.07
C ALA A 473 19.62 -25.21 -3.82
N LEU A 474 18.40 -24.72 -3.61
CA LEU A 474 17.18 -25.52 -3.43
C LEU A 474 16.13 -25.13 -4.47
N ILE A 475 15.66 -26.09 -5.25
CA ILE A 475 14.45 -25.99 -6.05
C ILE A 475 13.34 -26.71 -5.28
N LEU A 476 12.32 -25.97 -4.86
CA LEU A 476 11.15 -26.50 -4.18
C LEU A 476 10.00 -26.68 -5.17
N ILE A 477 9.56 -27.92 -5.36
CA ILE A 477 8.28 -28.23 -6.00
C ILE A 477 7.18 -27.91 -4.98
N PRO A 478 6.27 -26.94 -5.24
CA PRO A 478 5.20 -26.61 -4.30
C PRO A 478 4.25 -27.78 -4.07
N ALA A 479 3.58 -27.78 -2.91
CA ALA A 479 2.41 -28.63 -2.69
C ALA A 479 1.26 -28.20 -3.62
N ASN A 480 0.39 -29.15 -3.99
CA ASN A 480 -0.70 -28.89 -4.94
C ASN A 480 -1.65 -27.76 -4.51
N GLU A 481 -1.78 -27.52 -3.21
CA GLU A 481 -2.60 -26.47 -2.58
C GLU A 481 -2.07 -25.06 -2.89
N HIS A 482 -0.75 -24.90 -3.01
CA HIS A 482 -0.07 -23.62 -3.28
C HIS A 482 0.02 -23.28 -4.78
N GLY A 483 -0.25 -24.24 -5.68
CA GLY A 483 -0.16 -24.05 -7.13
C GLY A 483 1.27 -23.93 -7.69
N PRO A 484 1.41 -23.80 -9.03
CA PRO A 484 2.71 -23.63 -9.68
C PRO A 484 3.29 -22.24 -9.36
N TYR A 485 4.63 -22.16 -9.22
CA TYR A 485 5.34 -20.90 -8.94
C TYR A 485 4.90 -20.21 -7.62
N ALA A 486 4.49 -20.99 -6.63
CA ALA A 486 4.08 -20.51 -5.31
C ALA A 486 5.04 -19.46 -4.72
N THR A 487 4.49 -18.46 -4.03
CA THR A 487 5.28 -17.48 -3.28
C THR A 487 5.35 -17.93 -1.82
N VAL A 488 6.54 -18.25 -1.32
CA VAL A 488 6.76 -18.90 -0.01
C VAL A 488 7.93 -18.26 0.72
N ARG A 489 7.91 -18.29 2.06
CA ARG A 489 8.99 -17.67 2.86
C ARG A 489 10.19 -18.60 2.95
N PHE A 490 11.34 -18.08 2.50
CA PHE A 490 12.67 -18.65 2.63
C PHE A 490 13.56 -17.70 3.44
N SER A 491 14.70 -18.20 3.93
CA SER A 491 15.68 -17.42 4.67
C SER A 491 16.70 -16.75 3.73
N PRO A 492 17.08 -15.48 3.96
CA PRO A 492 18.16 -14.82 3.21
C PRO A 492 19.55 -15.29 3.66
N TYR A 493 19.67 -15.86 4.87
CA TYR A 493 20.96 -16.15 5.51
C TYR A 493 21.62 -17.47 5.05
N THR A 494 21.04 -18.16 4.06
CA THR A 494 21.44 -19.51 3.64
C THR A 494 21.68 -19.58 2.12
N ILE A 495 21.52 -20.74 1.49
CA ILE A 495 21.60 -20.93 0.04
C ILE A 495 20.38 -20.31 -0.70
N PRO A 496 20.53 -19.89 -1.97
CA PRO A 496 19.40 -19.52 -2.81
C PRO A 496 18.36 -20.64 -2.88
N ALA A 497 17.09 -20.24 -2.87
CA ALA A 497 15.96 -21.15 -3.00
C ALA A 497 14.82 -20.51 -3.78
N VAL A 498 14.22 -21.33 -4.65
CA VAL A 498 13.20 -20.91 -5.63
C VAL A 498 12.08 -21.94 -5.69
N THR A 499 10.87 -21.51 -6.05
CA THR A 499 9.77 -22.42 -6.41
C THR A 499 9.66 -22.57 -7.92
N THR A 500 8.86 -23.52 -8.40
CA THR A 500 8.78 -23.89 -9.82
C THR A 500 7.38 -24.39 -10.20
N ASP A 501 7.13 -24.69 -11.48
CA ASP A 501 5.90 -25.34 -11.94
C ASP A 501 5.85 -26.79 -11.45
N ILE A 502 4.71 -27.16 -10.86
CA ILE A 502 4.44 -28.52 -10.39
C ILE A 502 4.50 -29.52 -11.56
N ASN A 503 3.93 -29.19 -12.71
CA ASN A 503 3.68 -30.15 -13.79
C ASN A 503 4.96 -30.61 -14.50
N LYS A 504 5.87 -29.68 -14.82
CA LYS A 504 7.22 -29.97 -15.34
C LYS A 504 8.11 -30.58 -14.25
N SER A 505 8.07 -30.06 -13.04
CA SER A 505 9.05 -30.45 -12.02
C SER A 505 8.81 -31.83 -11.43
N VAL A 506 7.55 -32.29 -11.37
CA VAL A 506 7.24 -33.69 -11.07
C VAL A 506 7.88 -34.62 -12.10
N GLN A 507 7.91 -34.26 -13.40
CA GLN A 507 8.59 -35.07 -14.42
C GLN A 507 10.13 -35.06 -14.23
N VAL A 508 10.71 -33.94 -13.80
CA VAL A 508 12.14 -33.87 -13.43
C VAL A 508 12.43 -34.73 -12.19
N ALA A 509 11.55 -34.70 -11.18
CA ALA A 509 11.64 -35.54 -9.99
C ALA A 509 11.53 -37.04 -10.32
N GLU A 510 10.54 -37.46 -11.12
CA GLU A 510 10.39 -38.86 -11.57
C GLU A 510 11.64 -39.37 -12.32
N ARG A 511 12.22 -38.54 -13.19
CA ARG A 511 13.47 -38.85 -13.90
C ARG A 511 14.64 -39.03 -12.94
N LEU A 512 14.83 -38.10 -12.00
CA LEU A 512 15.87 -38.20 -10.95
C LEU A 512 15.68 -39.45 -10.07
N GLN A 513 14.44 -39.74 -9.64
CA GLN A 513 14.09 -40.96 -8.89
C GLN A 513 14.37 -42.25 -9.67
N SER A 514 14.26 -42.23 -11.00
CA SER A 514 14.60 -43.37 -11.87
C SER A 514 16.12 -43.63 -11.97
N GLY A 515 16.95 -42.71 -11.47
CA GLY A 515 18.41 -42.76 -11.56
C GLY A 515 18.98 -42.05 -12.80
N GLU A 516 18.20 -41.21 -13.47
CA GLU A 516 18.71 -40.32 -14.52
C GLU A 516 19.59 -39.21 -13.92
N LYS A 517 20.69 -38.86 -14.58
CA LYS A 517 21.55 -37.74 -14.20
C LYS A 517 21.18 -36.49 -14.99
N ILE A 518 20.42 -35.61 -14.35
CA ILE A 518 20.08 -34.28 -14.89
C ILE A 518 21.05 -33.26 -14.31
N THR A 519 21.62 -32.44 -15.19
CA THR A 519 22.37 -31.23 -14.85
C THR A 519 21.59 -30.01 -15.35
N ALA A 520 21.78 -28.87 -14.67
CA ALA A 520 21.16 -27.59 -15.04
C ALA A 520 22.17 -26.44 -14.92
N LYS A 521 21.98 -25.39 -15.71
CA LYS A 521 22.73 -24.13 -15.70
C LYS A 521 21.75 -22.94 -15.75
N LEU A 522 22.23 -21.73 -15.43
CA LEU A 522 21.43 -20.51 -15.62
C LEU A 522 21.10 -20.32 -17.11
N SER A 523 19.93 -19.75 -17.40
CA SER A 523 19.53 -19.35 -18.75
C SER A 523 19.22 -17.85 -18.80
N THR A 524 19.36 -17.27 -19.99
CA THR A 524 18.87 -15.92 -20.31
C THR A 524 17.48 -15.94 -20.97
N GLU A 525 16.93 -17.12 -21.24
CA GLU A 525 15.59 -17.31 -21.78
C GLU A 525 14.56 -17.31 -20.64
N VAL A 526 13.36 -16.80 -20.91
CA VAL A 526 12.27 -16.63 -19.94
C VAL A 526 11.01 -17.35 -20.39
N LEU A 527 10.23 -17.88 -19.44
CA LEU A 527 8.94 -18.51 -19.72
C LEU A 527 7.79 -17.58 -19.40
N TRP A 528 6.84 -17.53 -20.34
CA TRP A 528 5.59 -16.79 -20.20
C TRP A 528 4.49 -17.77 -19.85
N VAL A 529 3.91 -17.58 -18.67
CA VAL A 529 2.89 -18.47 -18.09
C VAL A 529 1.67 -17.64 -17.69
N GLN A 530 0.49 -18.25 -17.77
CA GLN A 530 -0.71 -17.64 -17.19
C GLN A 530 -0.51 -17.43 -15.69
N ASN A 531 -0.93 -16.29 -15.15
CA ASN A 531 -1.04 -16.08 -13.72
C ASN A 531 -2.07 -17.07 -13.14
N PRO A 532 -1.74 -17.89 -12.12
CA PRO A 532 -2.67 -18.82 -11.50
C PRO A 532 -3.74 -18.12 -10.63
N ALA A 533 -3.67 -16.79 -10.45
CA ALA A 533 -4.71 -16.02 -9.76
C ALA A 533 -6.09 -16.23 -10.41
N ASN A 534 -7.10 -16.45 -9.57
CA ASN A 534 -8.49 -16.72 -9.95
C ASN A 534 -9.40 -15.48 -9.85
N GLU A 535 -8.94 -14.39 -9.23
CA GLU A 535 -9.64 -13.10 -9.13
C GLU A 535 -8.91 -12.02 -9.93
N PRO A 536 -9.62 -11.18 -10.71
CA PRO A 536 -9.00 -10.04 -11.40
C PRO A 536 -8.45 -8.95 -10.47
N MET A 537 -9.00 -8.78 -9.27
CA MET A 537 -8.57 -7.73 -8.33
C MET A 537 -7.56 -8.26 -7.32
N SER A 538 -6.37 -7.65 -7.24
CA SER A 538 -5.29 -8.09 -6.35
C SER A 538 -5.73 -8.11 -4.88
N ASN A 539 -5.43 -9.21 -4.18
CA ASN A 539 -5.88 -9.45 -2.80
C ASN A 539 -5.18 -8.57 -1.73
N PHE A 540 -4.18 -7.79 -2.12
CA PHE A 540 -3.46 -6.84 -1.25
C PHE A 540 -3.94 -5.39 -1.44
N SER A 541 -4.60 -5.05 -2.55
CA SER A 541 -5.01 -3.66 -2.84
C SER A 541 -5.89 -3.12 -1.71
N SER A 542 -5.50 -2.00 -1.11
CA SER A 542 -6.23 -1.38 0.00
C SER A 542 -7.62 -0.91 -0.43
N TYR A 543 -8.62 -1.25 0.38
CA TYR A 543 -10.03 -0.93 0.15
C TYR A 543 -10.34 0.51 0.59
N GLY A 544 -11.29 1.14 -0.08
CA GLY A 544 -12.00 2.33 0.38
C GLY A 544 -12.96 2.04 1.54
N SER A 545 -13.48 3.06 2.22
CA SER A 545 -13.31 4.50 2.00
C SER A 545 -12.52 5.11 3.17
N PRO A 546 -11.91 6.31 3.04
CA PRO A 546 -11.41 7.06 4.18
C PRO A 546 -12.55 7.39 5.16
N THR A 547 -12.22 7.68 6.42
CA THR A 547 -13.22 7.86 7.50
C THR A 547 -14.17 9.05 7.27
N ASP A 548 -13.88 9.99 6.36
CA ASP A 548 -14.81 11.05 5.95
C ASP A 548 -15.91 10.60 4.97
N LEU A 549 -15.88 9.35 4.48
CA LEU A 549 -16.69 8.83 3.37
C LEU A 549 -16.40 9.47 1.99
N SER A 550 -15.16 9.89 1.69
CA SER A 550 -14.74 10.31 0.35
C SER A 550 -14.61 9.12 -0.63
N PHE A 551 -14.78 9.38 -1.93
CA PHE A 551 -14.67 8.33 -2.95
C PHE A 551 -13.21 8.02 -3.25
N LYS A 552 -12.71 6.90 -2.74
CA LYS A 552 -11.38 6.32 -3.00
C LYS A 552 -11.46 4.80 -2.89
N PRO A 553 -10.59 4.02 -3.59
CA PRO A 553 -9.69 4.46 -4.66
C PRO A 553 -10.52 4.82 -5.91
N GLU A 554 -9.91 5.49 -6.90
CA GLU A 554 -10.65 6.09 -8.02
C GLU A 554 -10.58 5.27 -9.31
N ILE A 555 -9.48 4.55 -9.54
CA ILE A 555 -9.25 3.74 -10.73
C ILE A 555 -8.41 2.50 -10.38
N THR A 556 -8.46 1.46 -11.22
CA THR A 556 -7.62 0.27 -11.12
C THR A 556 -6.67 0.17 -12.31
N ALA A 557 -5.45 -0.33 -12.08
CA ALA A 557 -4.54 -0.75 -13.15
C ALA A 557 -3.74 -2.01 -12.75
N PRO A 558 -3.04 -2.69 -13.70
CA PRO A 558 -2.27 -3.88 -13.41
C PRO A 558 -1.14 -3.61 -12.41
N GLY A 559 -1.22 -4.21 -11.22
CA GLY A 559 -0.22 -4.10 -10.16
C GLY A 559 0.23 -5.44 -9.58
N GLY A 560 -0.54 -6.52 -9.77
CA GLY A 560 -0.10 -7.89 -9.47
C GLY A 560 0.75 -8.48 -10.60
N LYS A 561 1.87 -9.13 -10.26
CA LYS A 561 2.79 -9.83 -11.19
C LYS A 561 3.29 -8.95 -12.35
N ILE A 562 3.79 -7.76 -12.04
CA ILE A 562 4.32 -6.81 -13.02
C ILE A 562 5.84 -6.95 -13.16
N SER A 563 6.30 -7.28 -14.36
CA SER A 563 7.72 -7.29 -14.72
C SER A 563 8.19 -5.87 -15.05
N SER A 564 9.33 -5.44 -14.50
CA SER A 564 9.96 -4.17 -14.88
C SER A 564 11.47 -4.17 -14.58
N THR A 565 12.13 -3.06 -14.91
CA THR A 565 13.57 -2.80 -14.75
C THR A 565 13.96 -2.65 -13.29
N VAL A 566 15.09 -3.24 -12.89
CA VAL A 566 15.68 -3.05 -11.54
C VAL A 566 17.17 -2.66 -11.65
N LEU A 567 17.85 -2.43 -10.52
CA LEU A 567 19.28 -2.09 -10.54
C LEU A 567 20.13 -3.08 -11.34
N ASN A 568 21.29 -2.61 -11.81
CA ASN A 568 22.30 -3.42 -12.49
C ASN A 568 21.84 -4.05 -13.83
N ASN A 569 20.88 -3.42 -14.51
CA ASN A 569 20.37 -3.86 -15.81
C ASN A 569 19.66 -5.24 -15.77
N GLN A 570 19.10 -5.59 -14.60
CA GLN A 570 18.26 -6.76 -14.36
C GLN A 570 16.75 -6.42 -14.47
N TYR A 571 15.88 -7.43 -14.43
CA TYR A 571 14.42 -7.28 -14.49
C TYR A 571 13.75 -8.20 -13.47
N GLU A 572 12.72 -7.73 -12.76
CA GLU A 572 12.02 -8.51 -11.74
C GLU A 572 10.50 -8.34 -11.80
N THR A 573 9.77 -9.35 -11.31
CA THR A 573 8.30 -9.41 -11.28
C THR A 573 7.77 -9.16 -9.88
N TRP A 574 7.26 -7.96 -9.65
CA TRP A 574 6.82 -7.46 -8.34
C TRP A 574 5.28 -7.37 -8.25
N ASN A 575 4.77 -7.00 -7.08
CA ASN A 575 3.33 -6.88 -6.81
C ASN A 575 3.09 -5.65 -5.92
N GLY A 576 2.15 -4.78 -6.30
CA GLY A 576 1.73 -3.65 -5.47
C GLY A 576 0.91 -2.62 -6.23
N THR A 577 0.13 -1.80 -5.51
CA THR A 577 -0.47 -0.57 -6.09
C THR A 577 0.60 0.38 -6.62
N SER A 578 1.81 0.31 -6.07
CA SER A 578 3.01 0.99 -6.56
C SER A 578 3.42 0.61 -7.99
N MET A 579 3.00 -0.57 -8.49
CA MET A 579 3.17 -0.99 -9.90
C MET A 579 1.94 -0.65 -10.76
N ALA A 580 0.75 -0.50 -10.16
CA ALA A 580 -0.45 -0.04 -10.85
C ALA A 580 -0.40 1.47 -11.16
N THR A 581 0.06 2.27 -10.19
CA THR A 581 0.23 3.73 -10.27
C THR A 581 0.98 4.18 -11.54
N PRO A 582 2.16 3.63 -11.89
CA PRO A 582 2.90 4.02 -13.09
C PRO A 582 2.24 3.61 -14.41
N HIS A 583 1.37 2.58 -14.42
CA HIS A 583 0.55 2.32 -15.60
C HIS A 583 -0.42 3.48 -15.85
N VAL A 584 -1.07 3.99 -14.80
CA VAL A 584 -1.99 5.13 -14.89
C VAL A 584 -1.24 6.42 -15.18
N ALA A 585 -0.08 6.67 -14.58
CA ALA A 585 0.74 7.85 -14.89
C ALA A 585 1.22 7.85 -16.35
N GLY A 586 1.67 6.70 -16.85
CA GLY A 586 2.03 6.53 -18.25
C GLY A 586 0.83 6.65 -19.21
N GLY A 587 -0.36 6.19 -18.82
CA GLY A 587 -1.60 6.32 -19.59
C GLY A 587 -2.12 7.76 -19.64
N ALA A 588 -2.05 8.48 -18.53
CA ALA A 588 -2.32 9.90 -18.45
C ALA A 588 -1.42 10.71 -19.38
N ALA A 589 -0.12 10.40 -19.45
CA ALA A 589 0.79 11.06 -20.38
C ALA A 589 0.38 10.88 -21.87
N LEU A 590 -0.15 9.71 -22.26
CA LEU A 590 -0.70 9.50 -23.62
C LEU A 590 -1.96 10.32 -23.87
N LEU A 591 -2.87 10.40 -22.88
CA LEU A 591 -4.11 11.16 -23.00
C LEU A 591 -3.86 12.68 -23.05
N LEU A 592 -2.98 13.18 -22.17
CA LEU A 592 -2.54 14.57 -22.18
C LEU A 592 -1.78 14.91 -23.46
N GLN A 593 -1.01 13.96 -24.04
CA GLN A 593 -0.42 14.14 -25.36
C GLN A 593 -1.49 14.45 -26.42
N LYS A 594 -2.61 13.72 -26.44
CA LYS A 594 -3.75 14.03 -27.32
C LYS A 594 -4.33 15.42 -27.03
N TYR A 595 -4.60 15.71 -25.75
CA TYR A 595 -5.26 16.96 -25.35
C TYR A 595 -4.44 18.19 -25.73
N TYR A 596 -3.12 18.14 -25.55
CA TYR A 596 -2.21 19.24 -25.88
C TYR A 596 -1.83 19.29 -27.37
N GLN A 597 -1.57 18.15 -28.05
CA GLN A 597 -1.06 18.12 -29.43
C GLN A 597 -2.14 18.04 -30.52
N GLU A 598 -3.33 17.49 -30.23
CA GLU A 598 -4.44 17.34 -31.19
C GLU A 598 -5.59 18.31 -30.90
N LEU A 599 -6.05 18.37 -29.64
CA LEU A 599 -7.20 19.21 -29.26
C LEU A 599 -6.81 20.67 -28.96
N GLY A 600 -5.51 20.94 -28.73
CA GLY A 600 -4.99 22.27 -28.43
C GLY A 600 -5.44 22.85 -27.08
N LEU A 601 -5.80 21.98 -26.13
CA LEU A 601 -6.19 22.40 -24.78
C LEU A 601 -4.97 22.97 -24.02
N PRO A 602 -5.17 23.97 -23.14
CA PRO A 602 -4.07 24.57 -22.37
C PRO A 602 -3.54 23.59 -21.31
N LYS A 603 -2.26 23.73 -20.94
CA LYS A 603 -1.75 23.12 -19.70
C LYS A 603 -2.30 23.91 -18.52
N ASN A 604 -3.30 23.36 -17.84
CA ASN A 604 -3.92 23.91 -16.64
C ASN A 604 -4.70 22.83 -15.88
N GLU A 605 -5.03 23.13 -14.62
CA GLU A 605 -5.94 22.38 -13.73
C GLU A 605 -7.14 21.76 -14.45
N GLU A 606 -7.92 22.58 -15.15
CA GLU A 606 -9.14 22.13 -15.83
C GLU A 606 -8.88 21.03 -16.87
N THR A 607 -7.76 21.08 -17.59
CA THR A 607 -7.40 20.09 -18.61
C THR A 607 -6.89 18.78 -17.99
N VAL A 608 -6.10 18.85 -16.92
CA VAL A 608 -5.66 17.63 -16.21
C VAL A 608 -6.78 16.95 -15.44
N LEU A 609 -7.73 17.71 -14.88
CA LEU A 609 -8.92 17.15 -14.23
C LEU A 609 -9.94 16.60 -15.25
N LYS A 610 -10.08 17.21 -16.44
CA LYS A 610 -10.79 16.58 -17.58
C LYS A 610 -10.12 15.25 -18.00
N ALA A 611 -8.79 15.16 -17.97
CA ALA A 611 -8.08 13.92 -18.27
C ALA A 611 -8.28 12.85 -17.17
N LYS A 612 -8.19 13.21 -15.88
CA LYS A 612 -8.55 12.37 -14.73
C LYS A 612 -9.96 11.78 -14.91
N MET A 613 -10.92 12.65 -15.21
CA MET A 613 -12.33 12.30 -15.43
C MET A 613 -12.51 11.35 -16.62
N ALA A 614 -11.84 11.58 -17.74
CA ALA A 614 -11.90 10.69 -18.91
C ALA A 614 -11.40 9.27 -18.59
N LEU A 615 -10.21 9.14 -17.97
CA LEU A 615 -9.63 7.85 -17.58
C LEU A 615 -10.57 7.07 -16.65
N MET A 616 -11.18 7.76 -15.68
CA MET A 616 -12.18 7.18 -14.78
C MET A 616 -13.45 6.78 -15.53
N ASN A 617 -14.03 7.67 -16.35
CA ASN A 617 -15.30 7.39 -17.04
C ASN A 617 -15.20 6.23 -18.04
N THR A 618 -14.06 5.99 -18.68
CA THR A 618 -13.94 4.93 -19.70
C THR A 618 -13.38 3.62 -19.15
N SER A 619 -13.30 3.46 -17.82
CA SER A 619 -12.76 2.26 -17.17
C SER A 619 -13.70 1.05 -17.30
N GLU A 620 -13.10 -0.15 -17.46
CA GLU A 620 -13.80 -1.43 -17.50
C GLU A 620 -14.13 -1.91 -16.08
N ILE A 621 -15.43 -1.97 -15.76
CA ILE A 621 -15.91 -2.48 -14.47
C ILE A 621 -15.62 -3.98 -14.36
N LEU A 622 -14.65 -4.33 -13.52
CA LEU A 622 -14.29 -5.70 -13.16
C LEU A 622 -15.36 -6.33 -12.25
N LYS A 623 -15.43 -7.65 -12.29
CA LYS A 623 -16.51 -8.44 -11.71
C LYS A 623 -15.95 -9.65 -10.96
N ASP A 624 -16.64 -10.04 -9.90
CA ASP A 624 -16.31 -11.24 -9.14
C ASP A 624 -16.65 -12.49 -9.98
N PRO A 625 -15.66 -13.33 -10.33
CA PRO A 625 -15.90 -14.56 -11.09
C PRO A 625 -16.60 -15.65 -10.26
N ASN A 626 -16.63 -15.52 -8.93
CA ASN A 626 -17.27 -16.46 -8.02
C ASN A 626 -18.74 -16.06 -7.72
N GLY A 627 -19.02 -14.76 -7.64
CA GLY A 627 -20.35 -14.21 -7.32
C GLY A 627 -21.17 -13.78 -8.54
N GLU A 628 -21.85 -14.72 -9.21
CA GLU A 628 -22.81 -14.51 -10.33
C GLU A 628 -22.45 -13.45 -11.41
N ASN A 629 -21.17 -13.13 -11.61
CA ASN A 629 -20.70 -12.05 -12.49
C ASN A 629 -21.23 -10.65 -12.07
N VAL A 630 -21.31 -10.42 -10.76
CA VAL A 630 -21.61 -9.12 -10.13
C VAL A 630 -20.35 -8.23 -10.13
N PRO A 631 -20.43 -6.91 -10.36
CA PRO A 631 -19.30 -6.00 -10.19
C PRO A 631 -18.66 -6.10 -8.81
N TYR A 632 -17.32 -6.00 -8.74
CA TYR A 632 -16.67 -5.71 -7.46
C TYR A 632 -17.12 -4.33 -6.94
N SER A 633 -17.14 -4.18 -5.61
CA SER A 633 -17.38 -2.91 -4.93
C SER A 633 -16.58 -1.76 -5.56
N PRO A 634 -17.20 -0.59 -5.81
CA PRO A 634 -16.48 0.65 -6.13
C PRO A 634 -15.39 0.99 -5.10
N ARG A 635 -15.57 0.67 -3.80
CA ARG A 635 -14.52 0.81 -2.78
C ARG A 635 -13.32 -0.13 -3.00
N ARG A 636 -13.42 -1.19 -3.82
CA ARG A 636 -12.27 -2.06 -4.16
C ARG A 636 -11.61 -1.66 -5.48
N GLN A 637 -12.37 -1.23 -6.48
CA GLN A 637 -11.88 -1.03 -7.87
C GLN A 637 -11.96 0.42 -8.41
N GLY A 638 -12.55 1.36 -7.67
CA GLY A 638 -12.91 2.67 -8.18
C GLY A 638 -13.90 2.59 -9.34
N SER A 639 -13.64 3.32 -10.42
CA SER A 639 -14.40 3.21 -11.68
C SER A 639 -14.15 1.92 -12.47
N GLY A 640 -13.12 1.13 -12.10
CA GLY A 640 -12.71 -0.11 -12.77
C GLY A 640 -11.29 -0.05 -13.36
N LEU A 641 -10.97 -1.03 -14.20
CA LEU A 641 -9.67 -1.15 -14.88
C LEU A 641 -9.52 -0.09 -15.97
N MET A 642 -8.45 0.70 -15.92
CA MET A 642 -8.15 1.76 -16.88
C MET A 642 -8.07 1.23 -18.33
N LYS A 643 -8.66 1.98 -19.26
CA LYS A 643 -8.70 1.70 -20.71
C LYS A 643 -8.28 2.94 -21.50
N ILE A 644 -7.03 2.99 -21.95
CA ILE A 644 -6.42 4.21 -22.48
C ILE A 644 -6.89 4.49 -23.91
N GLU A 645 -7.15 3.48 -24.73
CA GLU A 645 -7.74 3.69 -26.07
C GLU A 645 -9.15 4.26 -25.93
N GLN A 646 -9.95 3.72 -25.01
CA GLN A 646 -11.30 4.25 -24.75
C GLN A 646 -11.26 5.69 -24.21
N ALA A 647 -10.30 6.04 -23.33
CA ALA A 647 -10.10 7.42 -22.86
C ALA A 647 -9.64 8.36 -23.99
N VAL A 648 -8.82 7.87 -24.92
CA VAL A 648 -8.38 8.59 -26.13
C VAL A 648 -9.52 8.76 -27.14
N GLU A 649 -10.46 7.81 -27.24
CA GLU A 649 -11.60 7.91 -28.15
C GLU A 649 -12.78 8.73 -27.63
N THR A 650 -12.97 8.88 -26.31
CA THR A 650 -14.24 9.41 -25.81
C THR A 650 -14.51 10.86 -26.27
N PRO A 651 -15.68 11.13 -26.89
CA PRO A 651 -16.10 12.47 -27.26
C PRO A 651 -16.95 13.16 -26.16
N TYR A 652 -17.21 12.48 -25.04
CA TYR A 652 -18.02 12.99 -23.92
C TYR A 652 -17.39 12.66 -22.56
N LEU A 653 -17.67 13.49 -21.56
CA LEU A 653 -17.35 13.27 -20.15
C LEU A 653 -18.64 13.13 -19.33
N LEU A 654 -18.62 12.36 -18.26
CA LEU A 654 -19.74 12.10 -17.36
C LEU A 654 -19.36 12.54 -15.94
N LYS A 655 -20.02 13.58 -15.41
CA LYS A 655 -19.64 14.22 -14.14
C LYS A 655 -20.80 14.36 -13.16
N GLN A 656 -20.53 14.40 -11.86
CA GLN A 656 -21.52 14.77 -10.85
C GLN A 656 -21.92 16.26 -11.02
N THR A 657 -23.21 16.53 -11.12
CA THR A 657 -23.73 17.89 -11.32
C THR A 657 -23.53 18.72 -10.04
N GLY A 658 -22.63 19.70 -10.09
CA GLY A 658 -22.38 20.64 -8.99
C GLY A 658 -21.32 20.21 -7.97
N ALA A 659 -20.63 19.09 -8.20
CA ALA A 659 -19.38 18.78 -7.49
C ALA A 659 -18.21 19.64 -7.99
N GLN A 660 -17.15 19.74 -7.20
CA GLN A 660 -15.86 20.29 -7.64
C GLN A 660 -15.21 19.35 -8.66
N LEU A 661 -14.43 19.87 -9.61
CA LEU A 661 -14.04 19.15 -10.83
C LEU A 661 -13.17 17.92 -10.54
N GLU A 662 -12.31 18.04 -9.53
CA GLU A 662 -11.40 17.05 -8.97
C GLU A 662 -12.11 15.85 -8.31
N GLN A 663 -13.33 16.07 -7.81
CA GLN A 663 -14.20 15.02 -7.24
C GLN A 663 -15.24 14.49 -8.24
N ALA A 664 -15.62 15.30 -9.23
CA ALA A 664 -16.83 15.11 -10.05
C ALA A 664 -16.83 13.86 -10.96
N ALA A 665 -15.71 13.13 -11.07
CA ALA A 665 -15.62 11.86 -11.79
C ALA A 665 -16.20 10.65 -11.02
N SER A 666 -16.66 10.86 -9.79
CA SER A 666 -17.32 9.89 -8.91
C SER A 666 -18.54 10.51 -8.21
N VAL A 667 -19.30 9.73 -7.45
CA VAL A 667 -20.32 10.26 -6.53
C VAL A 667 -20.14 9.71 -5.11
N ALA A 668 -19.54 10.51 -4.23
CA ALA A 668 -19.61 10.31 -2.78
C ALA A 668 -20.92 10.88 -2.25
N LEU A 669 -21.88 10.01 -1.89
CA LEU A 669 -23.18 10.42 -1.33
C LEU A 669 -23.10 10.75 0.17
N LYS A 670 -21.99 10.41 0.84
CA LYS A 670 -21.86 10.40 2.31
C LYS A 670 -22.96 9.53 2.92
N GLU A 671 -23.62 9.95 4.00
CA GLU A 671 -24.77 9.25 4.57
C GLU A 671 -26.04 9.39 3.71
N VAL A 672 -26.87 8.35 3.68
CA VAL A 672 -28.11 8.33 2.88
C VAL A 672 -29.32 7.77 3.63
N GLU A 673 -30.47 8.44 3.49
CA GLU A 673 -31.79 7.87 3.81
C GLU A 673 -32.19 6.78 2.79
N ASN A 674 -33.30 6.08 3.04
CA ASN A 674 -33.81 5.03 2.14
C ASN A 674 -34.18 5.52 0.71
N ASN A 675 -34.25 6.83 0.46
CA ASN A 675 -34.59 7.43 -0.82
C ASN A 675 -33.61 8.56 -1.22
N PHE A 676 -32.43 8.18 -1.71
CA PHE A 676 -31.40 9.14 -2.13
C PHE A 676 -31.47 9.46 -3.64
N LYS A 677 -30.91 10.63 -4.00
CA LYS A 677 -30.90 11.17 -5.36
C LYS A 677 -29.60 11.89 -5.63
N PHE A 678 -29.11 11.78 -6.86
CA PHE A 678 -27.98 12.53 -7.36
C PHE A 678 -28.18 12.83 -8.84
N SER A 679 -27.55 13.89 -9.32
CA SER A 679 -27.66 14.33 -10.71
C SER A 679 -26.28 14.21 -11.35
N LEU A 680 -26.24 13.66 -12.56
CA LEU A 680 -25.05 13.64 -13.40
C LEU A 680 -25.27 14.54 -14.61
N THR A 681 -24.21 15.18 -15.11
CA THR A 681 -24.21 15.87 -16.40
C THR A 681 -23.29 15.12 -17.35
N VAL A 682 -23.74 14.95 -18.60
CA VAL A 682 -22.89 14.46 -19.68
C VAL A 682 -22.52 15.60 -20.60
N ASP A 683 -21.25 15.96 -20.63
CA ASP A 683 -20.70 17.10 -21.37
C ASP A 683 -20.01 16.62 -22.65
N PRO A 684 -20.07 17.36 -23.77
CA PRO A 684 -19.17 17.14 -24.90
C PRO A 684 -17.73 17.56 -24.55
N LEU A 685 -16.74 16.72 -24.88
CA LEU A 685 -15.34 17.06 -24.69
C LEU A 685 -14.95 18.21 -25.65
N GLU A 686 -14.50 19.33 -25.08
CA GLU A 686 -14.05 20.50 -25.83
C GLU A 686 -12.83 20.18 -26.69
N GLY A 687 -12.72 20.85 -27.84
CA GLY A 687 -11.79 20.48 -28.92
C GLY A 687 -12.50 19.81 -30.11
N ASN A 688 -13.62 19.11 -29.90
CA ASN A 688 -14.52 18.66 -30.98
C ASN A 688 -15.26 19.81 -31.72
N VAL A 689 -14.92 21.07 -31.41
CA VAL A 689 -15.47 22.26 -32.06
C VAL A 689 -14.83 22.43 -33.44
N PHE A 690 -15.54 21.94 -34.45
CA PHE A 690 -15.16 21.96 -35.86
C PHE A 690 -14.48 23.28 -36.31
N SER A 691 -13.15 23.22 -36.43
CA SER A 691 -12.26 24.29 -36.86
C SER A 691 -11.90 24.15 -38.34
N VAL A 692 -11.99 25.26 -39.09
CA VAL A 692 -11.83 25.25 -40.55
C VAL A 692 -10.38 25.54 -40.92
N PHE A 693 -9.78 24.75 -41.82
CA PHE A 693 -8.40 24.90 -42.30
C PHE A 693 -8.19 26.08 -43.30
N GLN A 694 -8.74 27.26 -42.99
CA GLN A 694 -8.28 28.57 -43.49
C GLN A 694 -9.02 29.72 -42.77
N ASP A 695 -8.29 30.54 -42.01
CA ASP A 695 -8.86 31.61 -41.18
C ASP A 695 -8.91 32.99 -41.88
N GLU A 696 -8.10 33.20 -42.92
CA GLU A 696 -8.01 34.48 -43.63
C GLU A 696 -8.67 34.46 -45.01
N THR A 697 -9.67 35.32 -45.21
CA THR A 697 -9.99 35.81 -46.55
C THR A 697 -8.81 36.66 -47.02
N ALA A 698 -8.05 36.18 -48.00
CA ALA A 698 -6.87 36.87 -48.54
C ALA A 698 -7.23 38.18 -49.26
N ASN A 699 -7.45 39.24 -48.47
CA ASN A 699 -7.56 40.61 -48.93
C ASN A 699 -6.15 41.08 -49.33
N PRO A 700 -5.90 41.51 -50.59
CA PRO A 700 -4.64 42.15 -50.92
C PRO A 700 -4.51 43.47 -50.14
N ASP A 701 -3.28 43.80 -49.73
CA ASP A 701 -2.96 45.07 -49.09
C ASP A 701 -3.50 46.26 -49.91
N ASP A 702 -4.01 47.28 -49.21
CA ASP A 702 -4.62 48.49 -49.76
C ASP A 702 -5.96 48.30 -50.51
N SER A 703 -6.67 47.18 -50.30
CA SER A 703 -7.99 46.91 -50.93
C SER A 703 -9.15 47.74 -50.35
N GLU A 704 -9.90 48.44 -51.22
CA GLU A 704 -11.05 49.27 -50.84
C GLU A 704 -12.33 48.48 -50.49
N ILE A 705 -12.29 47.14 -50.49
CA ILE A 705 -13.45 46.25 -50.26
C ILE A 705 -13.18 45.36 -49.03
N THR A 706 -14.16 45.21 -48.15
CA THR A 706 -14.07 44.26 -47.02
C THR A 706 -15.33 43.43 -46.88
N PHE A 707 -15.15 42.15 -46.55
CA PHE A 707 -16.22 41.20 -46.27
C PHE A 707 -16.31 41.02 -44.75
N GLN A 708 -17.53 41.08 -44.21
CA GLN A 708 -17.79 40.93 -42.77
C GLN A 708 -18.97 39.98 -42.56
N VAL A 709 -18.76 38.85 -41.90
CA VAL A 709 -19.86 38.02 -41.40
C VAL A 709 -20.50 38.76 -40.23
N SER A 710 -21.80 39.03 -40.29
CA SER A 710 -22.43 39.96 -39.31
C SER A 710 -22.90 39.31 -38.01
N ASP A 711 -22.94 37.97 -37.98
CA ASP A 711 -23.67 37.21 -36.96
C ASP A 711 -22.81 36.08 -36.32
N LYS A 712 -21.51 35.97 -36.64
CA LYS A 712 -20.54 35.00 -36.05
C LYS A 712 -19.13 35.61 -35.90
N SER A 713 -18.30 35.06 -35.01
CA SER A 713 -17.08 35.68 -34.48
C SER A 713 -15.79 35.50 -35.30
N MET A 714 -15.68 34.45 -36.14
CA MET A 714 -14.40 34.01 -36.72
C MET A 714 -14.15 34.45 -38.18
N GLY A 715 -14.85 35.45 -38.70
CA GLY A 715 -14.65 35.98 -40.08
C GLY A 715 -15.09 35.06 -41.24
N ASN A 716 -14.99 33.75 -41.07
CA ASN A 716 -15.45 32.69 -41.98
C ASN A 716 -16.96 32.38 -41.84
N LEU A 717 -17.50 31.59 -42.77
CA LEU A 717 -18.87 31.09 -42.74
C LEU A 717 -18.94 29.67 -42.16
N ASN A 718 -18.43 29.47 -40.93
CA ASN A 718 -18.62 28.23 -40.20
C ASN A 718 -20.10 28.09 -39.75
N PHE A 719 -20.76 27.01 -40.17
CA PHE A 719 -22.13 26.72 -39.78
C PHE A 719 -22.25 25.95 -38.45
N GLU A 720 -21.16 25.43 -37.85
CA GLU A 720 -21.13 24.42 -36.76
C GLU A 720 -21.59 23.01 -37.20
N THR A 721 -21.51 22.05 -36.28
CA THR A 721 -22.03 20.68 -36.47
C THR A 721 -23.57 20.67 -36.53
N LYS A 722 -24.13 19.82 -37.40
CA LYS A 722 -25.59 19.68 -37.60
C LYS A 722 -26.02 18.20 -37.52
N PHE A 723 -26.87 17.89 -36.54
CA PHE A 723 -27.32 16.53 -36.23
C PHE A 723 -28.55 16.10 -37.04
N LEU A 724 -28.46 14.96 -37.74
CA LEU A 724 -29.48 14.45 -38.66
C LEU A 724 -30.67 13.76 -37.97
N GLU A 725 -31.56 14.53 -37.37
CA GLU A 725 -32.78 14.06 -36.69
C GLU A 725 -33.93 13.70 -37.67
N GLY A 726 -33.65 12.86 -38.67
CA GLY A 726 -34.66 12.31 -39.58
C GLY A 726 -35.40 13.33 -40.47
N SER A 727 -34.96 14.59 -40.49
CA SER A 727 -35.53 15.72 -41.24
C SER A 727 -34.43 16.53 -41.93
N ASN A 728 -34.81 17.33 -42.94
CA ASN A 728 -33.83 18.13 -43.70
C ASN A 728 -33.54 19.44 -42.97
N ILE A 729 -32.27 19.72 -42.72
CA ILE A 729 -31.79 20.92 -42.02
C ILE A 729 -31.63 22.05 -43.03
N ARG A 730 -32.04 23.26 -42.66
CA ARG A 730 -31.88 24.48 -43.45
C ARG A 730 -31.51 25.65 -42.56
N GLU A 731 -30.45 26.34 -42.93
CA GLU A 731 -29.87 27.42 -42.14
C GLU A 731 -29.39 28.53 -43.08
N HIS A 732 -29.05 29.70 -42.53
CA HIS A 732 -28.40 30.74 -43.32
C HIS A 732 -27.47 31.60 -42.48
N ALA A 733 -26.35 31.98 -43.08
CA ALA A 733 -25.37 32.91 -42.54
C ALA A 733 -25.42 34.24 -43.29
N SER A 734 -24.96 35.28 -42.61
CA SER A 734 -25.15 36.67 -42.99
C SER A 734 -23.85 37.33 -43.40
N LEU A 735 -23.71 37.69 -44.67
CA LEU A 735 -22.51 38.31 -45.23
C LEU A 735 -22.75 39.78 -45.59
N LYS A 736 -22.01 40.69 -44.96
CA LYS A 736 -22.03 42.13 -45.20
C LYS A 736 -20.78 42.51 -46.00
N ILE A 737 -20.96 42.85 -47.27
CA ILE A 737 -19.90 43.36 -48.13
C ILE A 737 -19.86 44.89 -48.00
N LEU A 738 -18.73 45.47 -47.61
CA LEU A 738 -18.49 46.91 -47.57
C LEU A 738 -17.66 47.33 -48.78
N ASN A 739 -18.15 48.29 -49.53
CA ASN A 739 -17.41 48.97 -50.58
C ASN A 739 -17.03 50.38 -50.07
N SER A 740 -15.73 50.61 -49.86
CA SER A 740 -15.18 51.90 -49.44
C SER A 740 -14.76 52.77 -50.62
N SER A 741 -14.68 52.20 -51.83
CA SER A 741 -14.28 52.90 -53.05
C SER A 741 -15.22 54.03 -53.44
N SER A 742 -14.73 54.88 -54.34
CA SER A 742 -15.51 55.96 -54.95
C SER A 742 -16.50 55.50 -56.04
N GLU A 743 -16.51 54.21 -56.42
CA GLU A 743 -17.33 53.68 -57.52
C GLU A 743 -18.32 52.57 -57.09
N ASP A 744 -19.36 52.35 -57.89
CA ASP A 744 -20.37 51.31 -57.68
C ASP A 744 -19.83 49.96 -58.21
N LYS A 745 -19.55 48.98 -57.33
CA LYS A 745 -18.99 47.66 -57.68
C LYS A 745 -20.08 46.60 -57.85
N ASN A 746 -19.95 45.70 -58.82
CA ASN A 746 -20.89 44.61 -59.10
C ASN A 746 -20.18 43.26 -59.00
N PHE A 747 -20.48 42.44 -57.99
CA PHE A 747 -19.87 41.12 -57.84
C PHE A 747 -20.77 40.02 -58.41
N THR A 748 -20.18 39.10 -59.18
CA THR A 748 -20.76 37.79 -59.50
C THR A 748 -20.16 36.73 -58.57
N SER A 749 -20.97 35.78 -58.08
CA SER A 749 -20.52 34.76 -57.11
C SER A 749 -20.55 33.33 -57.66
N SER A 750 -19.48 32.57 -57.48
CA SER A 750 -19.43 31.11 -57.61
C SER A 750 -19.26 30.42 -56.25
N ILE A 751 -19.53 29.12 -56.21
CA ILE A 751 -19.31 28.23 -55.05
C ILE A 751 -18.43 27.09 -55.54
N GLU A 752 -17.32 26.86 -54.85
CA GLU A 752 -16.32 25.83 -55.15
C GLU A 752 -16.10 25.01 -53.87
N TYR A 753 -16.36 23.69 -53.91
CA TYR A 753 -16.11 22.79 -52.77
C TYR A 753 -14.65 22.33 -52.74
N SER A 754 -14.13 22.07 -51.53
CA SER A 754 -12.76 21.58 -51.32
C SER A 754 -12.58 20.15 -51.84
N GLU A 755 -11.41 19.79 -52.36
CA GLU A 755 -11.08 18.39 -52.70
C GLU A 755 -10.88 17.51 -51.45
N LEU A 756 -10.76 18.12 -50.25
CA LEU A 756 -10.71 17.45 -48.94
C LEU A 756 -12.10 17.34 -48.28
N SER A 757 -13.12 17.98 -48.84
CA SER A 757 -14.52 17.89 -48.38
C SER A 757 -15.12 16.53 -48.70
N ASN A 758 -16.12 16.11 -47.91
CA ASN A 758 -17.11 15.15 -48.41
C ASN A 758 -17.77 15.69 -49.69
N ASP A 759 -18.08 14.78 -50.61
CA ASP A 759 -18.76 15.07 -51.87
C ASP A 759 -20.17 15.62 -51.62
N ALA A 760 -20.28 16.95 -51.67
CA ALA A 760 -21.52 17.67 -51.38
C ALA A 760 -22.63 17.36 -52.40
N GLU A 761 -22.31 17.19 -53.68
CA GLU A 761 -23.29 16.90 -54.72
C GLU A 761 -23.89 15.49 -54.55
N LYS A 762 -23.05 14.48 -54.33
CA LYS A 762 -23.46 13.08 -54.07
C LYS A 762 -24.32 12.94 -52.82
N ASN A 763 -24.01 13.69 -51.77
CA ASN A 763 -24.76 13.70 -50.51
C ASN A 763 -25.96 14.67 -50.54
N GLY A 764 -26.10 15.49 -51.59
CA GLY A 764 -27.17 16.48 -51.74
C GLY A 764 -27.08 17.68 -50.80
N VAL A 765 -25.93 17.89 -50.16
CA VAL A 765 -25.63 19.07 -49.33
C VAL A 765 -25.42 20.27 -50.26
N GLN A 766 -26.11 21.38 -50.00
CA GLN A 766 -26.08 22.53 -50.89
C GLN A 766 -25.92 23.84 -50.12
N PHE A 767 -24.87 24.57 -50.47
CA PHE A 767 -24.73 26.00 -50.18
C PHE A 767 -25.27 26.82 -51.36
N SER A 768 -25.84 28.00 -51.08
CA SER A 768 -26.34 28.91 -52.11
C SER A 768 -26.29 30.36 -51.68
N VAL A 769 -25.98 31.27 -52.61
CA VAL A 769 -25.83 32.71 -52.38
C VAL A 769 -26.42 33.48 -53.57
N SER A 770 -26.66 34.78 -53.43
CA SER A 770 -27.18 35.60 -54.54
C SER A 770 -26.15 35.80 -55.64
N ASN A 771 -26.34 35.15 -56.80
CA ASN A 771 -25.43 35.15 -57.97
C ASN A 771 -24.89 36.51 -58.41
N LYS A 772 -25.58 37.61 -58.09
CA LYS A 772 -25.09 38.98 -58.28
C LYS A 772 -25.33 39.84 -57.04
N VAL A 773 -24.29 40.55 -56.59
CA VAL A 773 -24.37 41.49 -55.46
C VAL A 773 -23.77 42.84 -55.88
N LYS A 774 -24.63 43.85 -56.07
CA LYS A 774 -24.19 45.24 -56.28
C LYS A 774 -23.97 45.95 -54.94
N VAL A 775 -22.79 46.55 -54.78
CA VAL A 775 -22.40 47.31 -53.59
C VAL A 775 -22.01 48.74 -54.00
N LYS A 776 -22.75 49.73 -53.52
CA LYS A 776 -22.55 51.13 -53.93
C LYS A 776 -21.30 51.75 -53.31
N ALA A 777 -20.75 52.76 -53.99
CA ALA A 777 -19.65 53.59 -53.50
C ALA A 777 -19.87 54.05 -52.05
N GLY A 778 -18.89 53.82 -51.18
CA GLY A 778 -18.94 54.17 -49.75
C GLY A 778 -20.14 53.59 -48.99
N LYS A 779 -20.62 52.37 -49.30
CA LYS A 779 -21.78 51.71 -48.67
C LYS A 779 -21.53 50.22 -48.45
N SER A 780 -22.26 49.64 -47.50
CA SER A 780 -22.32 48.18 -47.30
C SER A 780 -23.64 47.57 -47.79
N LYS A 781 -23.57 46.33 -48.29
CA LYS A 781 -24.70 45.52 -48.72
C LYS A 781 -24.70 44.18 -47.97
N LYS A 782 -25.82 43.85 -47.32
CA LYS A 782 -26.06 42.50 -46.77
C LYS A 782 -26.55 41.56 -47.88
N THR A 783 -25.98 40.37 -47.93
CA THR A 783 -26.39 39.18 -48.69
C THR A 783 -26.44 37.97 -47.74
N ASN A 784 -27.19 36.94 -48.08
CA ASN A 784 -27.34 35.75 -47.26
C ASN A 784 -26.78 34.54 -48.01
N VAL A 785 -26.11 33.66 -47.26
CA VAL A 785 -25.65 32.34 -47.71
C VAL A 785 -26.54 31.31 -47.04
N PHE A 786 -27.24 30.48 -47.82
CA PHE A 786 -28.15 29.46 -47.31
C PHE A 786 -27.51 28.07 -47.40
N LEU A 787 -27.59 27.32 -46.31
CA LEU A 787 -27.24 25.91 -46.22
C LEU A 787 -28.52 25.05 -46.30
N SER A 788 -28.46 23.94 -47.01
CA SER A 788 -29.47 22.89 -47.02
C SER A 788 -28.80 21.52 -46.92
N VAL A 789 -29.01 20.81 -45.81
CA VAL A 789 -28.55 19.42 -45.60
C VAL A 789 -29.76 18.48 -45.66
N PRO A 790 -29.81 17.52 -46.59
CA PRO A 790 -30.87 16.52 -46.60
C PRO A 790 -30.67 15.48 -45.50
N LYS A 791 -31.76 14.88 -45.01
CA LYS A 791 -31.72 13.80 -43.99
C LYS A 791 -31.03 12.50 -44.42
N THR A 792 -30.45 12.49 -45.61
CA THR A 792 -29.76 11.36 -46.26
C THR A 792 -28.33 11.71 -46.64
N ALA A 793 -27.81 12.85 -46.19
CA ALA A 793 -26.39 13.16 -46.31
C ALA A 793 -25.57 12.17 -45.46
N GLY A 794 -24.40 11.78 -45.96
CA GLY A 794 -23.39 11.11 -45.15
C GLY A 794 -22.78 12.06 -44.11
N GLU A 795 -22.16 11.49 -43.11
CA GLU A 795 -21.53 12.24 -42.02
C GLU A 795 -20.12 12.72 -42.37
N GLY A 796 -19.65 13.73 -41.65
CA GLY A 796 -18.39 14.41 -41.84
C GLY A 796 -18.53 15.81 -42.44
N ILE A 797 -17.39 16.37 -42.85
CA ILE A 797 -17.21 17.80 -43.14
C ILE A 797 -17.57 18.12 -44.60
N TYR A 798 -18.34 19.19 -44.80
CA TYR A 798 -18.66 19.77 -46.10
C TYR A 798 -18.16 21.22 -46.16
N GLU A 799 -17.11 21.49 -46.92
CA GLU A 799 -16.37 22.76 -46.90
C GLU A 799 -16.02 23.28 -48.32
N GLY A 800 -15.72 24.58 -48.40
CA GLY A 800 -15.33 25.22 -49.65
C GLY A 800 -15.27 26.74 -49.57
N TYR A 801 -15.30 27.40 -50.73
CA TYR A 801 -15.17 28.85 -50.86
C TYR A 801 -16.32 29.43 -51.70
N ILE A 802 -16.85 30.57 -51.25
CA ILE A 802 -17.66 31.45 -52.09
C ILE A 802 -16.71 32.47 -52.73
N THR A 803 -16.44 32.29 -54.01
CA THR A 803 -15.66 33.23 -54.82
C THR A 803 -16.59 34.37 -55.27
N PHE A 804 -16.25 35.61 -54.95
CA PHE A 804 -16.85 36.82 -55.53
C PHE A 804 -15.84 37.46 -56.49
N VAL A 805 -16.22 37.61 -57.77
CA VAL A 805 -15.44 38.32 -58.80
C VAL A 805 -16.18 39.60 -59.18
N ASN A 806 -15.49 40.73 -59.25
CA ASN A 806 -16.08 41.96 -59.77
C ASN A 806 -16.31 41.86 -61.29
N GLU A 807 -17.49 42.27 -61.77
CA GLU A 807 -17.82 42.35 -63.21
C GLU A 807 -17.09 43.49 -63.93
N GLU A 808 -16.60 44.47 -63.17
CA GLU A 808 -15.83 45.60 -63.67
C GLU A 808 -14.31 45.38 -63.69
N ASP A 809 -13.77 44.41 -62.92
CA ASP A 809 -12.35 44.06 -62.84
C ASP A 809 -12.16 42.59 -62.42
N ASP A 810 -11.62 41.73 -63.29
CA ASP A 810 -11.46 40.29 -63.01
C ASP A 810 -10.27 39.96 -62.10
N THR A 811 -9.45 40.96 -61.72
CA THR A 811 -8.41 40.83 -60.69
C THR A 811 -8.94 41.06 -59.27
N GLU A 812 -10.10 41.73 -59.12
CA GLU A 812 -10.80 41.87 -57.83
C GLU A 812 -11.61 40.59 -57.51
N LYS A 813 -10.88 39.52 -57.16
CA LYS A 813 -11.40 38.23 -56.68
C LYS A 813 -11.27 38.14 -55.15
N TYR A 814 -12.38 37.86 -54.47
CA TYR A 814 -12.44 37.62 -53.02
C TYR A 814 -12.99 36.23 -52.74
N GLN A 815 -12.41 35.48 -51.81
CA GLN A 815 -12.85 34.12 -51.46
C GLN A 815 -13.26 34.05 -49.99
N VAL A 816 -14.54 33.85 -49.73
CA VAL A 816 -15.07 33.69 -48.36
C VAL A 816 -15.20 32.19 -48.06
N PRO A 817 -14.39 31.61 -47.16
CA PRO A 817 -14.50 30.20 -46.79
C PRO A 817 -15.82 29.92 -46.06
N PHE A 818 -16.38 28.74 -46.31
CA PHE A 818 -17.55 28.20 -45.63
C PHE A 818 -17.33 26.74 -45.27
N ALA A 819 -17.97 26.29 -44.20
CA ALA A 819 -18.05 24.85 -43.91
C ALA A 819 -19.20 24.50 -42.94
N VAL A 820 -19.56 23.22 -42.93
CA VAL A 820 -20.48 22.58 -41.97
C VAL A 820 -19.99 21.16 -41.68
N ASN A 821 -20.10 20.70 -40.44
CA ASN A 821 -19.96 19.28 -40.11
C ASN A 821 -21.35 18.64 -39.99
N VAL A 822 -21.55 17.44 -40.53
CA VAL A 822 -22.84 16.72 -40.44
C VAL A 822 -22.63 15.43 -39.65
N ALA A 823 -23.47 15.21 -38.64
CA ALA A 823 -23.35 14.07 -37.71
C ALA A 823 -24.72 13.43 -37.43
N LYS A 824 -24.75 12.24 -36.84
CA LYS A 824 -25.91 11.71 -36.08
C LYS A 824 -25.70 11.92 -34.57
N PRO A 825 -26.77 12.08 -33.78
CA PRO A 825 -26.67 12.05 -32.32
C PRO A 825 -26.10 10.71 -31.84
N THR A 826 -25.18 10.73 -30.86
CA THR A 826 -24.76 9.50 -30.18
C THR A 826 -25.86 9.05 -29.23
N GLU A 827 -26.40 7.85 -29.41
CA GLU A 827 -27.36 7.27 -28.45
C GLU A 827 -26.67 6.36 -27.45
N TYR A 828 -26.94 6.58 -26.17
CA TYR A 828 -26.54 5.71 -25.05
C TYR A 828 -27.79 5.15 -24.37
N ASP A 829 -27.76 3.87 -23.98
CA ASP A 829 -28.71 3.30 -23.05
C ASP A 829 -28.11 3.32 -21.62
N VAL A 830 -28.83 3.97 -20.70
CA VAL A 830 -28.43 4.17 -19.31
C VAL A 830 -28.94 3.04 -18.43
N TYR A 831 -28.03 2.37 -17.73
CA TYR A 831 -28.28 1.35 -16.72
C TYR A 831 -27.73 1.82 -15.36
N VAL A 832 -28.27 1.27 -14.28
CA VAL A 832 -27.75 1.51 -12.92
C VAL A 832 -27.70 0.20 -12.15
N ASP A 833 -26.53 -0.13 -11.63
CA ASP A 833 -26.32 -1.21 -10.68
C ASP A 833 -26.46 -0.65 -9.25
N VAL A 834 -27.18 -1.37 -8.38
CA VAL A 834 -27.28 -1.10 -6.94
C VAL A 834 -26.76 -2.31 -6.20
N LEU A 835 -25.74 -2.09 -5.37
CA LEU A 835 -24.96 -3.10 -4.69
C LEU A 835 -24.92 -2.82 -3.18
N LYS A 836 -24.65 -3.87 -2.42
CA LYS A 836 -24.30 -3.84 -0.99
C LYS A 836 -23.13 -4.80 -0.75
N ASP A 837 -22.55 -4.77 0.44
CA ASP A 837 -21.67 -5.85 0.90
C ASP A 837 -22.44 -7.17 1.01
N GLY A 838 -21.81 -8.27 0.61
CA GLY A 838 -22.28 -9.62 0.91
C GLY A 838 -21.99 -10.00 2.36
N THR A 839 -22.86 -10.82 2.97
CA THR A 839 -22.72 -11.20 4.38
C THR A 839 -22.91 -12.70 4.61
N VAL A 840 -22.27 -13.21 5.66
CA VAL A 840 -22.35 -14.61 6.09
C VAL A 840 -22.35 -14.70 7.62
N THR A 841 -23.32 -15.41 8.19
CA THR A 841 -23.28 -15.77 9.61
C THR A 841 -22.25 -16.89 9.83
N LYS A 842 -21.34 -16.71 10.78
CA LYS A 842 -20.47 -17.78 11.28
C LYS A 842 -20.79 -18.05 12.75
N GLU A 843 -20.64 -19.31 13.13
CA GLU A 843 -20.84 -19.79 14.50
C GLU A 843 -19.54 -20.46 14.95
N PHE A 844 -19.04 -20.06 16.12
CA PHE A 844 -17.81 -20.58 16.71
C PHE A 844 -18.10 -21.25 18.05
N ASP A 845 -17.52 -22.44 18.22
CA ASP A 845 -17.40 -23.19 19.47
C ASP A 845 -15.89 -23.22 19.79
N PHE A 846 -15.40 -22.18 20.46
CA PHE A 846 -13.99 -22.08 20.86
C PHE A 846 -13.66 -23.08 21.97
N ASN A 847 -14.69 -23.54 22.68
CA ASN A 847 -14.54 -24.37 23.85
C ASN A 847 -14.56 -25.89 23.54
N GLU A 848 -15.05 -26.30 22.37
CA GLU A 848 -15.27 -27.68 21.87
C GLU A 848 -16.25 -28.54 22.72
N ASP A 849 -17.21 -27.95 23.45
CA ASP A 849 -18.24 -28.71 24.17
C ASP A 849 -19.49 -29.05 23.34
N GLY A 850 -19.61 -28.49 22.13
CA GLY A 850 -20.72 -28.69 21.21
C GLY A 850 -21.84 -27.66 21.32
N ASN A 851 -21.64 -26.56 22.07
CA ASN A 851 -22.48 -25.38 22.05
C ASN A 851 -21.78 -24.24 21.31
N VAL A 852 -22.54 -23.36 20.67
CA VAL A 852 -21.99 -22.15 20.03
C VAL A 852 -21.68 -21.12 21.12
N ASP A 853 -20.42 -20.70 21.22
CA ASP A 853 -19.96 -19.60 22.08
C ASP A 853 -20.30 -18.24 21.44
N GLU A 854 -20.07 -18.10 20.14
CA GLU A 854 -20.22 -16.85 19.38
C GLU A 854 -20.96 -17.10 18.05
N SER A 855 -21.97 -16.27 17.72
CA SER A 855 -22.73 -16.34 16.46
C SER A 855 -22.88 -14.93 15.89
N ASN A 856 -22.07 -14.61 14.87
CA ASN A 856 -21.88 -13.25 14.36
C ASN A 856 -22.02 -13.18 12.83
N GLU A 857 -22.45 -12.02 12.31
CA GLU A 857 -22.50 -11.75 10.87
C GLU A 857 -21.19 -11.11 10.41
N TYR A 858 -20.62 -11.64 9.32
CA TYR A 858 -19.33 -11.23 8.74
C TYR A 858 -19.49 -10.76 7.30
N LEU A 859 -18.65 -9.82 6.87
CA LEU A 859 -18.55 -9.42 5.47
C LEU A 859 -17.88 -10.52 4.64
N THR A 860 -18.45 -10.87 3.49
CA THR A 860 -17.84 -11.86 2.57
C THR A 860 -16.70 -11.28 1.73
N LEU A 861 -16.52 -9.96 1.72
CA LEU A 861 -15.64 -9.19 0.83
C LEU A 861 -16.00 -9.30 -0.67
N SER A 862 -17.17 -9.86 -0.97
CA SER A 862 -17.84 -9.82 -2.28
C SER A 862 -19.04 -8.88 -2.23
N SER A 863 -19.50 -8.43 -3.41
CA SER A 863 -20.65 -7.53 -3.52
C SER A 863 -21.91 -8.29 -3.95
N GLU A 864 -23.04 -7.96 -3.35
CA GLU A 864 -24.36 -8.49 -3.70
C GLU A 864 -25.22 -7.41 -4.36
N ARG A 865 -26.12 -7.82 -5.26
CA ARG A 865 -27.12 -6.91 -5.83
C ARG A 865 -28.24 -6.67 -4.82
N VAL A 866 -28.69 -5.42 -4.68
CA VAL A 866 -29.83 -5.10 -3.81
C VAL A 866 -31.13 -5.53 -4.49
N GLU A 867 -31.70 -6.65 -4.05
CA GLU A 867 -33.02 -7.10 -4.52
C GLU A 867 -34.11 -6.03 -4.29
N ASN A 868 -35.16 -6.05 -5.12
CA ASN A 868 -36.34 -5.17 -5.04
C ASN A 868 -36.12 -3.64 -5.18
N ALA A 869 -34.87 -3.15 -5.14
CA ALA A 869 -34.53 -1.73 -5.24
C ALA A 869 -35.19 -1.01 -6.44
N SER A 870 -35.68 0.22 -6.23
CA SER A 870 -36.56 0.92 -7.17
C SER A 870 -35.90 2.15 -7.81
N VAL A 871 -34.89 1.88 -8.65
CA VAL A 871 -34.11 2.90 -9.38
C VAL A 871 -34.93 3.56 -10.49
N LYS A 872 -34.75 4.88 -10.64
CA LYS A 872 -35.32 5.67 -11.74
C LYS A 872 -34.28 6.66 -12.27
N VAL A 873 -34.23 6.87 -13.59
CA VAL A 873 -33.43 7.89 -14.26
C VAL A 873 -34.35 8.80 -15.07
N ASN A 874 -34.26 10.12 -14.84
CA ASN A 874 -35.15 11.13 -15.42
C ASN A 874 -36.64 10.73 -15.31
N GLY A 875 -37.02 10.18 -14.15
CA GLY A 875 -38.38 9.73 -13.81
C GLY A 875 -38.82 8.38 -14.39
N LYS A 876 -38.04 7.75 -15.28
CA LYS A 876 -38.33 6.41 -15.83
C LYS A 876 -37.73 5.34 -14.90
N LYS A 877 -38.49 4.30 -14.50
CA LYS A 877 -37.91 3.14 -13.80
C LYS A 877 -37.00 2.34 -14.74
N ILE A 878 -35.84 1.94 -14.24
CA ILE A 878 -34.81 1.15 -14.94
C ILE A 878 -34.26 0.04 -14.04
N SER A 879 -33.35 -0.78 -14.56
CA SER A 879 -32.44 -1.62 -13.77
C SER A 879 -31.09 -1.80 -14.47
N ASP A 880 -30.18 -2.54 -13.83
CA ASP A 880 -28.95 -3.12 -14.37
C ASP A 880 -29.08 -3.80 -15.76
N GLN A 881 -30.21 -4.46 -16.03
CA GLN A 881 -30.56 -5.14 -17.29
C GLN A 881 -31.54 -4.34 -18.17
N ASN A 882 -32.32 -3.42 -17.60
CA ASN A 882 -33.41 -2.73 -18.28
C ASN A 882 -33.17 -1.21 -18.26
N GLY A 883 -32.29 -0.74 -19.14
CA GLY A 883 -31.89 0.67 -19.20
C GLY A 883 -32.87 1.60 -19.91
N THR A 884 -32.45 2.86 -20.13
CA THR A 884 -33.21 3.82 -20.93
C THR A 884 -32.34 4.70 -21.84
N THR A 885 -32.80 4.91 -23.08
CA THR A 885 -32.06 5.71 -24.06
C THR A 885 -32.04 7.20 -23.71
N ILE A 886 -30.85 7.79 -23.91
CA ILE A 886 -30.57 9.22 -24.03
C ILE A 886 -29.81 9.49 -25.35
N SER A 887 -29.83 10.73 -25.83
CA SER A 887 -29.23 11.11 -27.13
C SER A 887 -28.37 12.37 -26.97
N MET A 888 -27.05 12.22 -27.16
CA MET A 888 -26.06 13.29 -27.01
C MET A 888 -25.95 14.14 -28.28
N LYS A 889 -25.56 15.41 -28.10
CA LYS A 889 -25.43 16.44 -29.15
C LYS A 889 -24.30 17.42 -28.78
N ASP A 890 -24.35 18.62 -29.36
CA ASP A 890 -23.55 19.81 -29.02
C ASP A 890 -23.83 20.41 -27.62
N LYS A 891 -24.49 19.68 -26.72
CA LYS A 891 -25.04 20.20 -25.45
C LYS A 891 -25.13 19.15 -24.37
N ASP A 892 -24.93 19.65 -23.15
CA ASP A 892 -24.98 18.96 -21.88
C ASP A 892 -26.30 18.20 -21.69
N VAL A 893 -26.23 16.96 -21.19
CA VAL A 893 -27.41 16.12 -20.90
C VAL A 893 -27.45 15.77 -19.41
N GLU A 894 -28.49 16.27 -18.72
CA GLU A 894 -28.70 16.02 -17.29
C GLU A 894 -29.41 14.67 -17.04
N LEU A 895 -28.88 13.89 -16.09
CA LEU A 895 -29.36 12.58 -15.67
C LEU A 895 -29.66 12.61 -14.16
N ASN A 896 -30.92 12.87 -13.82
CA ASN A 896 -31.40 12.79 -12.44
C ASN A 896 -31.63 11.32 -12.07
N VAL A 897 -30.76 10.77 -11.22
CA VAL A 897 -30.86 9.42 -10.65
C VAL A 897 -31.61 9.48 -9.33
N SER A 898 -32.54 8.56 -9.10
CA SER A 898 -33.14 8.33 -7.79
C SER A 898 -33.18 6.86 -7.46
N VAL A 899 -32.66 6.48 -6.29
CA VAL A 899 -32.72 5.13 -5.73
C VAL A 899 -33.71 5.12 -4.58
N GLU A 900 -34.35 3.99 -4.35
CA GLU A 900 -35.37 3.76 -3.33
C GLU A 900 -35.16 2.34 -2.85
N LEU A 901 -34.63 2.20 -1.63
CA LEU A 901 -34.20 0.94 -1.03
C LEU A 901 -35.41 0.17 -0.47
N PRO A 902 -35.34 -1.18 -0.44
CA PRO A 902 -36.41 -2.01 0.09
C PRO A 902 -36.52 -1.92 1.62
N GLU A 903 -37.68 -2.28 2.20
CA GLU A 903 -37.90 -2.24 3.66
C GLU A 903 -37.03 -3.27 4.41
N GLU A 904 -36.58 -4.32 3.73
CA GLU A 904 -35.64 -5.33 4.24
C GLU A 904 -34.15 -4.94 4.19
N PHE A 905 -33.80 -3.70 3.81
CA PHE A 905 -32.41 -3.25 3.77
C PHE A 905 -31.86 -2.94 5.18
N ARG A 906 -30.89 -3.74 5.64
CA ARG A 906 -30.22 -3.60 6.95
C ARG A 906 -29.62 -2.20 7.12
N ASP A 907 -29.81 -1.60 8.30
CA ASP A 907 -29.17 -0.35 8.70
C ASP A 907 -27.64 -0.54 8.93
N ASN A 908 -26.89 0.56 8.90
CA ASN A 908 -25.44 0.63 9.06
C ASN A 908 -24.65 -0.25 8.07
N GLN A 909 -24.87 -0.04 6.77
CA GLN A 909 -24.07 -0.68 5.69
C GLN A 909 -23.91 0.21 4.46
N PHE A 910 -22.95 -0.12 3.59
CA PHE A 910 -22.77 0.58 2.32
C PHE A 910 -23.86 0.24 1.29
N VAL A 911 -24.24 1.25 0.53
CA VAL A 911 -25.04 1.13 -0.69
C VAL A 911 -24.34 1.86 -1.83
N GLU A 912 -24.03 1.13 -2.89
CA GLU A 912 -23.07 1.58 -3.89
C GLU A 912 -23.36 1.00 -5.28
N GLY A 913 -22.54 1.33 -6.27
CA GLY A 913 -22.62 0.71 -7.58
C GLY A 913 -22.16 1.65 -8.69
N PHE A 914 -22.75 1.49 -9.87
CA PHE A 914 -22.33 2.17 -11.08
C PHE A 914 -23.55 2.65 -11.88
N VAL A 915 -23.48 3.90 -12.38
CA VAL A 915 -24.29 4.33 -13.52
C VAL A 915 -23.48 4.03 -14.78
N ARG A 916 -24.06 3.26 -15.71
CA ARG A 916 -23.42 2.84 -16.96
C ARG A 916 -24.17 3.39 -18.17
N LEU A 917 -23.47 4.09 -19.03
CA LEU A 917 -23.93 4.57 -20.33
C LEU A 917 -23.31 3.67 -21.40
N VAL A 918 -24.09 2.74 -21.95
CA VAL A 918 -23.64 1.84 -23.02
C VAL A 918 -24.09 2.39 -24.37
N PRO A 919 -23.19 2.66 -25.33
CA PRO A 919 -23.55 3.27 -26.60
C PRO A 919 -24.20 2.26 -27.55
N LYS A 920 -25.05 2.77 -28.44
CA LYS A 920 -25.67 1.96 -29.51
C LYS A 920 -24.84 1.86 -30.78
N ASN A 921 -23.67 2.50 -30.81
CA ASN A 921 -22.64 2.31 -31.82
C ASN A 921 -21.43 1.67 -31.13
N GLU A 922 -20.82 0.67 -31.77
CA GLU A 922 -19.63 -0.02 -31.25
C GLU A 922 -18.37 0.85 -31.40
N GLU A 923 -18.41 1.88 -32.27
CA GLU A 923 -17.32 2.86 -32.50
C GLU A 923 -17.32 4.00 -31.47
N THR A 924 -17.83 3.79 -30.26
CA THR A 924 -17.83 4.83 -29.21
C THR A 924 -17.62 4.18 -27.83
N PRO A 925 -16.78 4.75 -26.96
CA PRO A 925 -16.61 4.26 -25.59
C PRO A 925 -17.89 4.28 -24.76
N SER A 926 -18.00 3.29 -23.87
CA SER A 926 -18.97 3.34 -22.76
C SER A 926 -18.49 4.32 -21.70
N LEU A 927 -19.42 4.93 -20.96
CA LEU A 927 -19.11 5.78 -19.82
C LEU A 927 -19.63 5.16 -18.53
N THR A 928 -18.83 5.23 -17.47
CA THR A 928 -19.13 4.75 -16.13
C THR A 928 -19.03 5.91 -15.14
N MET A 929 -19.85 5.83 -14.10
CA MET A 929 -19.82 6.72 -12.95
C MET A 929 -20.05 5.86 -11.71
N PRO A 930 -19.02 5.59 -10.89
CA PRO A 930 -19.20 4.89 -9.64
C PRO A 930 -19.89 5.80 -8.62
N TYR A 931 -20.65 5.19 -7.71
CA TYR A 931 -21.21 5.90 -6.56
C TYR A 931 -21.14 5.02 -5.30
N MET A 932 -21.02 5.67 -4.15
CA MET A 932 -21.17 5.03 -2.84
C MET A 932 -21.89 5.97 -1.88
N GLY A 933 -22.66 5.40 -0.96
CA GLY A 933 -23.21 6.05 0.22
C GLY A 933 -23.29 5.07 1.39
N PHE A 934 -23.39 5.60 2.59
CA PHE A 934 -23.58 4.82 3.81
C PHE A 934 -25.03 4.94 4.27
N TYR A 935 -25.78 3.83 4.31
CA TYR A 935 -27.15 3.81 4.80
C TYR A 935 -27.14 3.44 6.29
N GLY A 936 -27.42 4.42 7.16
CA GLY A 936 -27.33 4.29 8.61
C GLY A 936 -26.99 5.61 9.30
N ASN A 937 -26.37 5.53 10.48
CA ASN A 937 -25.67 6.65 11.13
C ASN A 937 -24.19 6.30 11.27
N TRP A 938 -23.31 7.06 10.63
CA TRP A 938 -21.87 6.83 10.55
C TRP A 938 -21.16 6.99 11.91
N ASP A 939 -21.70 7.80 12.81
CA ASP A 939 -21.20 7.97 14.19
C ASP A 939 -21.76 6.93 15.17
N SER A 940 -22.62 6.01 14.70
CA SER A 940 -23.15 4.91 15.52
C SER A 940 -22.38 3.58 15.42
N ILE A 941 -21.28 3.54 14.66
CA ILE A 941 -20.39 2.37 14.57
C ILE A 941 -19.19 2.57 15.52
N ASP A 942 -18.91 1.57 16.35
CA ASP A 942 -17.80 1.49 17.30
C ASP A 942 -16.47 2.08 16.74
N ASN A 943 -15.97 3.16 17.35
CA ASN A 943 -14.70 3.80 17.04
C ASN A 943 -13.50 2.93 17.43
N ILE A 944 -13.59 2.30 18.59
CA ILE A 944 -12.60 1.40 19.18
C ILE A 944 -13.25 0.07 19.55
N ASP A 945 -12.44 -0.98 19.70
CA ASP A 945 -12.90 -2.29 20.19
C ASP A 945 -13.43 -2.17 21.62
N GLU A 946 -14.45 -2.96 21.94
CA GLU A 946 -14.99 -3.05 23.30
C GLU A 946 -13.96 -3.72 24.22
N SER A 947 -14.13 -3.58 25.53
CA SER A 947 -13.34 -4.30 26.50
C SER A 947 -13.85 -5.73 26.71
N PRO A 948 -12.97 -6.75 26.79
CA PRO A 948 -13.37 -8.09 27.23
C PRO A 948 -13.88 -8.12 28.69
N VAL A 949 -13.68 -7.03 29.43
CA VAL A 949 -14.26 -6.77 30.76
C VAL A 949 -15.78 -6.53 30.68
N ASN A 950 -16.28 -5.99 29.56
CA ASN A 950 -17.65 -5.51 29.37
C ASN A 950 -18.55 -6.48 28.58
N GLY A 951 -17.97 -7.26 27.66
CA GLY A 951 -18.74 -8.09 26.73
C GLY A 951 -17.87 -8.92 25.80
N ASP A 952 -18.30 -9.05 24.55
CA ASP A 952 -17.57 -9.76 23.48
C ASP A 952 -16.88 -8.74 22.55
N PRO A 953 -15.55 -8.55 22.68
CA PRO A 953 -14.76 -7.68 21.80
C PRO A 953 -14.30 -8.45 20.55
N TYR A 954 -13.74 -7.78 19.56
CA TYR A 954 -13.20 -8.46 18.37
C TYR A 954 -11.79 -9.04 18.62
N LEU A 955 -10.86 -8.20 19.11
CA LEU A 955 -9.51 -8.60 19.53
C LEU A 955 -9.36 -8.65 21.06
N GLY A 956 -9.99 -7.72 21.78
CA GLY A 956 -9.94 -7.63 23.23
C GLY A 956 -8.71 -6.96 23.82
N TYR A 957 -8.04 -6.05 23.09
CA TYR A 957 -6.91 -5.24 23.61
C TYR A 957 -7.34 -3.88 24.19
N THR A 958 -8.64 -3.56 24.25
CA THR A 958 -9.14 -2.40 25.01
C THR A 958 -9.25 -2.78 26.49
N VAL A 959 -8.14 -2.64 27.21
CA VAL A 959 -7.96 -3.15 28.58
C VAL A 959 -7.08 -2.21 29.42
N LEU A 960 -7.11 -2.41 30.73
CA LEU A 960 -6.19 -1.79 31.69
C LEU A 960 -5.09 -2.78 32.09
N TRP A 961 -3.91 -2.24 32.37
CA TRP A 961 -2.69 -2.95 32.79
C TRP A 961 -2.14 -2.34 34.09
N ASN A 962 -1.11 -2.95 34.67
CA ASN A 962 -0.29 -2.34 35.71
C ASN A 962 1.22 -2.59 35.46
N ASP A 963 2.07 -1.99 36.28
CA ASP A 963 3.53 -2.02 36.20
C ASP A 963 4.19 -3.37 36.54
N MET A 964 3.46 -4.34 37.07
CA MET A 964 4.01 -5.65 37.45
C MET A 964 3.53 -6.82 36.60
N LEU A 965 2.28 -6.81 36.13
CA LEU A 965 1.65 -7.98 35.51
C LEU A 965 2.01 -8.09 34.04
N GLN A 966 2.39 -9.29 33.62
CA GLN A 966 2.55 -9.67 32.20
C GLN A 966 1.19 -9.87 31.49
N TYR A 967 0.09 -9.48 32.13
CA TYR A 967 -1.29 -9.79 31.76
C TYR A 967 -2.21 -8.60 32.10
N PRO A 968 -3.27 -8.35 31.33
CA PRO A 968 -4.26 -7.33 31.64
C PRO A 968 -4.95 -7.55 33.00
N LEU A 969 -5.41 -6.47 33.60
CA LEU A 969 -6.22 -6.52 34.83
C LEU A 969 -7.51 -7.33 34.59
N GLY A 970 -7.86 -8.16 35.56
CA GLY A 970 -9.00 -9.07 35.48
C GLY A 970 -8.81 -10.35 34.66
N PHE A 971 -7.69 -10.56 33.96
CA PHE A 971 -7.49 -11.77 33.13
C PHE A 971 -7.07 -13.00 33.95
N ASP A 972 -7.81 -14.11 33.84
CA ASP A 972 -7.51 -15.39 34.50
C ASP A 972 -6.89 -16.41 33.52
N LEU A 973 -5.66 -16.83 33.81
CA LEU A 973 -4.86 -17.74 32.99
C LEU A 973 -5.30 -19.21 33.02
N TYR A 974 -6.13 -19.60 33.97
CA TYR A 974 -6.61 -20.98 34.12
C TYR A 974 -7.94 -21.21 33.42
N THR A 975 -8.76 -20.16 33.27
CA THR A 975 -10.01 -20.17 32.50
C THR A 975 -9.87 -19.55 31.11
N ASN A 976 -8.84 -18.73 30.87
CA ASN A 976 -8.67 -17.88 29.68
C ASN A 976 -9.85 -16.91 29.49
N SER A 977 -10.27 -16.26 30.57
CA SER A 977 -11.42 -15.33 30.59
C SER A 977 -11.13 -14.10 31.45
N PHE A 978 -11.87 -13.02 31.22
CA PHE A 978 -11.85 -11.84 32.07
C PHE A 978 -12.87 -11.95 33.22
N ASP A 979 -12.51 -11.39 34.37
CA ASP A 979 -13.34 -11.28 35.57
C ASP A 979 -13.40 -9.80 35.98
N GLN A 980 -14.54 -9.15 35.68
CA GLN A 980 -14.78 -7.73 35.94
C GLN A 980 -14.57 -7.37 37.43
N GLU A 981 -14.83 -8.29 38.35
CA GLU A 981 -14.71 -8.03 39.78
C GLU A 981 -13.25 -8.00 40.26
N LYS A 982 -12.30 -8.39 39.41
CA LYS A 982 -10.84 -8.34 39.64
C LYS A 982 -10.13 -7.22 38.85
N VAL A 983 -10.87 -6.34 38.17
CA VAL A 983 -10.30 -5.14 37.54
C VAL A 983 -10.24 -4.03 38.58
N GLY A 984 -9.04 -3.59 38.96
CA GLY A 984 -8.88 -2.59 40.01
C GLY A 984 -7.45 -2.33 40.46
N TYR A 985 -7.32 -1.43 41.42
CA TYR A 985 -6.06 -0.89 41.92
C TYR A 985 -6.14 -0.57 43.42
N SER A 986 -4.99 -0.65 44.10
CA SER A 986 -4.82 -0.17 45.48
C SER A 986 -3.59 0.71 45.57
N HIS A 987 -3.73 1.86 46.22
CA HIS A 987 -2.60 2.74 46.55
C HIS A 987 -1.72 2.19 47.69
N LYS A 988 -2.12 1.10 48.36
CA LYS A 988 -1.30 0.38 49.34
C LYS A 988 -0.52 -0.80 48.73
N SER A 989 -1.01 -1.38 47.64
CA SER A 989 -0.47 -2.63 47.12
C SER A 989 0.85 -2.46 46.36
N LEU A 990 1.37 -3.60 45.90
CA LEU A 990 2.60 -3.72 45.13
C LEU A 990 2.64 -2.85 43.84
N PRO A 991 1.62 -2.90 42.95
CA PRO A 991 1.57 -2.03 41.76
C PRO A 991 1.57 -0.53 42.09
N THR A 992 2.34 0.27 41.35
CA THR A 992 2.38 1.73 41.56
C THR A 992 1.23 2.48 40.87
N GLY A 993 0.63 1.91 39.82
CA GLY A 993 -0.50 2.51 39.10
C GLY A 993 -1.11 1.59 38.05
N MET A 994 -2.07 2.13 37.29
CA MET A 994 -2.65 1.50 36.11
C MET A 994 -2.32 2.30 34.85
N TYR A 995 -2.27 1.65 33.69
CA TYR A 995 -2.22 2.30 32.37
C TYR A 995 -3.13 1.60 31.34
N PRO A 996 -3.56 2.30 30.27
CA PRO A 996 -4.52 1.77 29.31
C PRO A 996 -3.89 1.23 28.02
N SER A 997 -4.66 0.41 27.32
CA SER A 997 -4.56 0.21 25.86
C SER A 997 -5.93 0.25 25.19
N PHE A 998 -5.97 0.46 23.87
CA PHE A 998 -7.18 0.33 23.02
C PHE A 998 -6.85 -0.11 21.58
N THR A 999 -7.78 -0.82 20.95
CA THR A 999 -7.76 -1.07 19.49
C THR A 999 -8.68 -0.07 18.80
N ALA A 1000 -8.16 0.78 17.91
CA ALA A 1000 -8.96 1.63 17.03
C ALA A 1000 -9.40 0.88 15.77
N PHE A 1001 -10.72 0.80 15.53
CA PHE A 1001 -11.27 0.32 14.26
C PHE A 1001 -11.32 1.40 13.19
N ARG A 1002 -11.33 2.67 13.61
CA ARG A 1002 -11.64 3.85 12.78
C ARG A 1002 -10.60 4.94 13.02
N ASN A 1003 -10.41 5.86 12.06
CA ASN A 1003 -9.44 6.94 12.24
C ASN A 1003 -10.01 7.99 13.20
N LEU A 1004 -9.28 8.27 14.28
CA LEU A 1004 -9.68 9.16 15.36
C LEU A 1004 -8.88 10.47 15.27
N LYS A 1005 -9.59 11.60 15.35
CA LYS A 1005 -8.98 12.93 15.50
C LYS A 1005 -8.72 13.25 16.97
N GLU A 1006 -9.57 12.73 17.85
CA GLU A 1006 -9.54 13.03 19.27
C GLU A 1006 -9.64 11.73 20.07
N MET A 1007 -8.82 11.63 21.12
CA MET A 1007 -8.91 10.61 22.15
C MET A 1007 -8.54 11.27 23.47
N SER A 1008 -9.44 11.23 24.44
CA SER A 1008 -9.20 11.67 25.81
C SER A 1008 -9.52 10.56 26.81
N LEU A 1009 -8.79 10.57 27.92
CA LEU A 1009 -8.81 9.54 28.95
C LEU A 1009 -9.06 10.19 30.30
N LYS A 1010 -10.11 9.74 30.98
CA LYS A 1010 -10.56 10.27 32.28
C LYS A 1010 -11.14 9.17 33.15
N VAL A 1011 -11.26 9.44 34.43
CA VAL A 1011 -11.91 8.56 35.40
C VAL A 1011 -13.20 9.20 35.89
N GLU A 1012 -14.30 8.44 35.82
CA GLU A 1012 -15.60 8.83 36.36
C GLU A 1012 -15.98 8.00 37.59
N ASP A 1013 -16.74 8.61 38.52
CA ASP A 1013 -17.40 7.91 39.61
C ASP A 1013 -18.67 7.14 39.14
N GLU A 1014 -19.30 6.37 40.04
CA GLU A 1014 -20.55 5.66 39.73
C GLU A 1014 -21.75 6.59 39.43
N GLN A 1015 -21.62 7.91 39.60
CA GLN A 1015 -22.62 8.90 39.23
C GLN A 1015 -22.34 9.57 37.88
N GLY A 1016 -21.20 9.28 37.23
CA GLY A 1016 -20.77 9.89 35.97
C GLY A 1016 -20.15 11.28 36.16
N ASN A 1017 -19.66 11.63 37.35
CA ASN A 1017 -18.83 12.82 37.53
C ASN A 1017 -17.37 12.46 37.24
N GLU A 1018 -16.68 13.31 36.49
CA GLU A 1018 -15.23 13.24 36.31
C GLU A 1018 -14.53 13.50 37.65
N VAL A 1019 -13.63 12.60 38.05
CA VAL A 1019 -12.88 12.67 39.33
C VAL A 1019 -11.36 12.68 39.14
N ALA A 1020 -10.87 12.34 37.95
CA ALA A 1020 -9.49 12.55 37.55
C ALA A 1020 -9.39 12.66 36.02
N HIS A 1021 -8.72 13.68 35.52
CA HIS A 1021 -8.32 13.79 34.11
C HIS A 1021 -6.96 13.12 33.92
N ILE A 1022 -6.87 12.08 33.08
CA ILE A 1022 -5.62 11.36 32.86
C ILE A 1022 -4.78 12.05 31.79
N THR A 1023 -5.34 12.19 30.58
CA THR A 1023 -4.72 12.91 29.48
C THR A 1023 -5.73 13.20 28.38
N ASN A 1024 -5.46 14.21 27.56
CA ASN A 1024 -6.13 14.43 26.30
C ASN A 1024 -5.08 14.49 25.19
N PHE A 1025 -5.10 13.51 24.28
CA PHE A 1025 -4.10 13.43 23.21
C PHE A 1025 -4.23 14.54 22.16
N THR A 1026 -5.32 15.33 22.19
CA THR A 1026 -5.51 16.48 21.27
C THR A 1026 -4.57 17.67 21.51
N GLU A 1027 -3.68 17.64 22.49
CA GLU A 1027 -2.81 18.78 22.84
C GLU A 1027 -1.31 18.54 22.60
N TYR A 1028 -0.92 17.41 21.98
CA TYR A 1028 0.46 16.88 22.05
C TYR A 1028 1.39 17.09 20.84
N THR A 1029 1.03 17.95 19.88
CA THR A 1029 1.96 18.42 18.83
C THR A 1029 2.65 19.73 19.24
N GLU A 1030 3.78 20.08 18.61
CA GLU A 1030 4.48 21.34 18.92
C GLU A 1030 3.71 22.62 18.52
N ASP A 1031 2.69 22.52 17.65
CA ASP A 1031 1.87 23.65 17.20
C ASP A 1031 0.47 23.73 17.82
N GLY A 1032 0.05 22.70 18.57
CA GLY A 1032 -1.25 22.61 19.23
C GLY A 1032 -2.37 22.02 18.37
N SER A 1033 -2.04 21.35 17.26
CA SER A 1033 -2.94 20.45 16.54
C SER A 1033 -3.10 19.09 17.26
N PRO A 1034 -4.22 18.35 17.07
CA PRO A 1034 -4.47 17.12 17.79
C PRO A 1034 -3.65 15.93 17.28
N PHE A 1035 -3.17 15.08 18.19
CA PHE A 1035 -2.53 13.81 17.81
C PHE A 1035 -3.57 12.83 17.27
N SER A 1036 -3.60 12.66 15.95
CA SER A 1036 -4.52 11.74 15.28
C SER A 1036 -4.07 10.28 15.42
N PHE A 1037 -5.04 9.39 15.62
CA PHE A 1037 -4.82 7.94 15.62
C PHE A 1037 -5.42 7.36 14.34
N ARG A 1038 -4.63 6.62 13.56
CA ARG A 1038 -5.19 5.77 12.50
C ARG A 1038 -5.86 4.54 13.12
N LYS A 1039 -6.73 3.88 12.38
CA LYS A 1039 -7.18 2.52 12.73
C LYS A 1039 -6.00 1.54 12.72
N ASN A 1040 -6.00 0.58 13.63
CA ASN A 1040 -4.93 -0.42 13.72
C ASN A 1040 -4.95 -1.34 12.50
N ILE A 1041 -3.79 -1.57 11.89
CA ILE A 1041 -3.65 -2.30 10.62
C ILE A 1041 -3.19 -3.74 10.89
N MET A 1042 -4.16 -4.62 11.12
CA MET A 1042 -3.91 -5.94 11.68
C MET A 1042 -3.03 -6.85 10.80
N SER A 1043 -2.98 -6.59 9.49
CA SER A 1043 -2.10 -7.29 8.54
C SER A 1043 -0.61 -7.00 8.75
N TYR A 1044 -0.27 -5.91 9.45
CA TYR A 1044 1.09 -5.52 9.82
C TYR A 1044 1.49 -5.93 11.25
N GLY A 1045 0.59 -6.58 12.00
CA GLY A 1045 0.79 -6.85 13.43
C GLY A 1045 0.46 -5.66 14.34
N ASP A 1046 -0.09 -4.59 13.76
CA ASP A 1046 -0.61 -3.41 14.45
C ASP A 1046 -2.03 -3.75 14.96
N TYR A 1047 -2.15 -4.00 16.27
CA TYR A 1047 -3.39 -4.49 16.90
C TYR A 1047 -3.98 -3.54 17.95
N TYR A 1048 -3.17 -2.72 18.62
CA TYR A 1048 -3.60 -1.79 19.66
C TYR A 1048 -2.58 -0.68 19.90
N TYR A 1049 -3.06 0.45 20.43
CA TYR A 1049 -2.25 1.47 21.06
C TYR A 1049 -2.13 1.18 22.56
N GLY A 1050 -0.90 1.18 23.10
CA GLY A 1050 -0.63 0.99 24.52
C GLY A 1050 0.21 2.15 25.06
N PHE A 1051 -0.07 2.55 26.30
CA PHE A 1051 0.51 3.76 26.90
C PHE A 1051 1.19 3.43 28.24
N ASP A 1052 2.21 2.58 28.20
CA ASP A 1052 3.00 2.16 29.37
C ASP A 1052 3.67 3.35 30.10
N GLY A 1053 3.97 4.45 29.40
CA GLY A 1053 4.41 5.70 30.01
C GLY A 1053 3.33 6.50 30.77
N LEU A 1054 2.04 6.12 30.69
CA LEU A 1054 0.89 6.86 31.22
C LEU A 1054 0.33 6.22 32.51
N PHE A 1055 1.15 6.11 33.54
CA PHE A 1055 0.74 5.56 34.84
C PHE A 1055 -0.15 6.53 35.63
N TRP A 1056 -1.37 6.08 35.95
CA TRP A 1056 -2.26 6.75 36.91
C TRP A 1056 -2.31 5.99 38.24
N SER A 1057 -2.07 6.68 39.35
CA SER A 1057 -1.91 6.11 40.71
C SER A 1057 -3.16 6.26 41.60
N GLY A 1058 -4.36 6.21 41.01
CA GLY A 1058 -5.62 6.25 41.76
C GLY A 1058 -5.92 7.59 42.45
N LYS A 1059 -5.52 8.71 41.84
CA LYS A 1059 -5.57 10.06 42.44
C LYS A 1059 -6.45 11.03 41.66
N ASP A 1060 -7.02 11.99 42.37
CA ASP A 1060 -7.70 13.16 41.79
C ASP A 1060 -6.71 14.22 41.25
N ASP A 1061 -7.23 15.24 40.56
CA ASP A 1061 -6.46 16.34 39.98
C ASP A 1061 -5.79 17.26 41.04
N GLU A 1062 -6.24 17.18 42.31
CA GLU A 1062 -5.58 17.87 43.44
C GLU A 1062 -4.42 17.05 44.04
N GLY A 1063 -4.27 15.78 43.62
CA GLY A 1063 -3.23 14.84 44.05
C GLY A 1063 -3.60 13.99 45.26
N ASN A 1064 -4.86 14.01 45.71
CA ASN A 1064 -5.36 13.15 46.79
C ASN A 1064 -5.65 11.74 46.26
N ASN A 1065 -5.48 10.70 47.08
CA ASN A 1065 -5.96 9.36 46.75
C ASN A 1065 -7.50 9.36 46.71
N LEU A 1066 -8.08 8.77 45.66
CA LEU A 1066 -9.51 8.52 45.60
C LEU A 1066 -9.93 7.49 46.68
N PRO A 1067 -11.13 7.60 47.26
CA PRO A 1067 -11.63 6.66 48.26
C PRO A 1067 -11.99 5.30 47.65
N ASP A 1068 -12.07 4.27 48.49
CA ASP A 1068 -12.48 2.92 48.06
C ASP A 1068 -13.89 2.93 47.44
N GLY A 1069 -14.07 2.28 46.30
CA GLY A 1069 -15.32 2.33 45.54
C GLY A 1069 -15.21 1.83 44.10
N LYS A 1070 -16.33 1.91 43.37
CA LYS A 1070 -16.39 1.59 41.93
C LYS A 1070 -16.25 2.84 41.08
N TYR A 1071 -15.39 2.75 40.07
CA TYR A 1071 -15.07 3.80 39.12
C TYR A 1071 -15.13 3.27 37.69
N TYR A 1072 -15.06 4.16 36.71
CA TYR A 1072 -15.01 3.84 35.29
C TYR A 1072 -13.83 4.57 34.64
N TYR A 1073 -12.97 3.84 33.96
CA TYR A 1073 -11.92 4.41 33.11
C TYR A 1073 -12.54 4.64 31.73
N VAL A 1074 -12.64 5.90 31.33
CA VAL A 1074 -13.42 6.35 30.17
C VAL A 1074 -12.48 6.75 29.04
N TYR A 1075 -12.67 6.08 27.90
CA TYR A 1075 -12.07 6.38 26.62
C TYR A 1075 -13.10 7.17 25.82
N GLU A 1076 -12.85 8.46 25.61
CA GLU A 1076 -13.73 9.37 24.87
C GLU A 1076 -13.07 9.71 23.53
N SER A 1077 -13.73 9.37 22.42
CA SER A 1077 -13.11 9.35 21.08
C SER A 1077 -13.97 10.03 20.02
N THR A 1078 -13.34 10.82 19.15
CA THR A 1078 -13.99 11.53 18.04
C THR A 1078 -13.31 11.14 16.72
N LEU A 1079 -14.10 10.81 15.69
CA LEU A 1079 -13.62 10.40 14.37
C LEU A 1079 -12.94 11.56 13.63
N ASN A 1080 -12.01 11.23 12.71
CA ASN A 1080 -11.39 12.26 11.87
C ASN A 1080 -12.22 12.61 10.63
N TYR A 1081 -13.28 13.38 10.85
CA TYR A 1081 -13.94 14.21 9.84
C TYR A 1081 -14.62 15.44 10.49
N GLU A 1082 -15.06 16.42 9.71
CA GLU A 1082 -15.72 17.62 10.25
C GLU A 1082 -17.14 17.31 10.75
N GLY A 1083 -17.38 17.51 12.05
CA GLY A 1083 -18.71 17.46 12.66
C GLY A 1083 -19.08 16.15 13.37
N ALA A 1084 -18.16 15.18 13.44
CA ALA A 1084 -18.37 13.90 14.10
C ALA A 1084 -18.76 14.02 15.59
N GLU A 1085 -19.70 13.18 16.03
CA GLU A 1085 -20.07 13.01 17.44
C GLU A 1085 -19.05 12.13 18.20
N SER A 1086 -18.84 12.44 19.48
CA SER A 1086 -17.90 11.71 20.36
C SER A 1086 -18.53 10.45 20.96
N GLN A 1087 -17.82 9.32 20.90
CA GLN A 1087 -18.21 8.06 21.56
C GLN A 1087 -17.45 7.84 22.86
N GLN A 1088 -18.06 7.12 23.81
CA GLN A 1088 -17.43 6.73 25.09
C GLN A 1088 -17.44 5.21 25.30
N THR A 1089 -16.28 4.60 25.46
CA THR A 1089 -16.11 3.22 25.98
C THR A 1089 -15.65 3.31 27.43
N LYS A 1090 -16.23 2.51 28.34
CA LYS A 1090 -15.98 2.62 29.79
C LYS A 1090 -15.59 1.28 30.39
N ILE A 1091 -14.36 1.17 30.90
CA ILE A 1091 -13.91 -0.02 31.62
C ILE A 1091 -14.21 0.17 33.11
N PRO A 1092 -15.11 -0.62 33.73
CA PRO A 1092 -15.35 -0.57 35.17
C PRO A 1092 -14.14 -1.10 35.94
N PHE A 1093 -13.79 -0.45 37.04
CA PHE A 1093 -12.76 -0.93 37.96
C PHE A 1093 -13.08 -0.58 39.42
N LYS A 1094 -12.42 -1.24 40.37
CA LYS A 1094 -12.46 -0.91 41.80
C LYS A 1094 -11.20 -0.17 42.24
N ILE A 1095 -11.36 0.77 43.17
CA ILE A 1095 -10.31 1.14 44.11
C ILE A 1095 -10.62 0.44 45.43
N ASP A 1096 -9.66 -0.30 45.97
CA ASP A 1096 -9.81 -1.03 47.22
C ASP A 1096 -8.47 -1.04 47.98
N SER A 1097 -8.38 -0.27 49.06
CA SER A 1097 -7.20 -0.14 49.92
C SER A 1097 -7.31 -0.87 51.25
N VAL A 1098 -8.27 -1.79 51.38
CA VAL A 1098 -8.48 -2.58 52.60
C VAL A 1098 -7.56 -3.80 52.59
N SER A 1099 -6.86 -4.05 53.70
CA SER A 1099 -5.89 -5.15 53.80
C SER A 1099 -6.49 -6.37 54.51
N PRO A 1100 -6.42 -7.59 53.93
CA PRO A 1100 -7.14 -8.76 54.44
C PRO A 1100 -6.70 -9.15 55.87
N ASP A 1101 -7.62 -9.09 56.82
CA ASP A 1101 -7.31 -9.24 58.24
C ASP A 1101 -7.33 -10.72 58.68
N VAL A 1102 -6.14 -11.25 59.02
CA VAL A 1102 -5.95 -12.67 59.36
C VAL A 1102 -6.09 -12.91 60.86
N GLU A 1103 -7.10 -13.70 61.24
CA GLU A 1103 -7.43 -14.02 62.63
C GLU A 1103 -7.40 -15.52 62.91
N ASN A 1104 -7.52 -15.86 64.20
CA ASN A 1104 -7.98 -17.16 64.66
C ASN A 1104 -7.15 -18.37 64.17
N ILE A 1105 -5.86 -18.15 63.91
CA ILE A 1105 -4.89 -19.20 63.56
C ILE A 1105 -4.86 -20.26 64.67
N LYS A 1106 -5.25 -21.49 64.34
CA LYS A 1106 -5.34 -22.65 65.25
C LYS A 1106 -4.49 -23.80 64.72
N VAL A 1107 -3.85 -24.55 65.61
CA VAL A 1107 -3.08 -25.76 65.32
C VAL A 1107 -3.74 -26.95 66.01
N THR A 1108 -3.97 -28.05 65.28
CA THR A 1108 -4.67 -29.25 65.78
C THR A 1108 -3.93 -30.53 65.40
N ASP A 1109 -3.47 -31.29 66.39
CA ASP A 1109 -2.86 -32.62 66.24
C ASP A 1109 -3.78 -33.58 65.48
N GLN A 1110 -3.24 -34.30 64.48
CA GLN A 1110 -3.97 -35.30 63.70
C GLN A 1110 -3.64 -36.74 64.15
N PRO A 1111 -4.58 -37.70 64.01
CA PRO A 1111 -4.37 -39.10 64.46
C PRO A 1111 -3.26 -39.88 63.74
N ASP A 1112 -2.72 -39.36 62.62
CA ASP A 1112 -1.62 -39.95 61.85
C ASP A 1112 -0.23 -39.39 62.22
N GLY A 1113 -0.17 -38.37 63.09
CA GLY A 1113 1.06 -37.70 63.51
C GLY A 1113 1.38 -36.42 62.73
N THR A 1114 0.48 -35.94 61.86
CA THR A 1114 0.55 -34.60 61.26
C THR A 1114 -0.14 -33.55 62.14
N TYR A 1115 -0.01 -32.27 61.78
CA TYR A 1115 -0.67 -31.14 62.43
C TYR A 1115 -1.46 -30.35 61.39
N LYS A 1116 -2.73 -30.06 61.68
CA LYS A 1116 -3.59 -29.22 60.84
C LYS A 1116 -3.59 -27.80 61.37
N ILE A 1117 -3.24 -26.85 60.51
CA ILE A 1117 -3.33 -25.40 60.70
C ILE A 1117 -4.63 -24.91 60.05
N THR A 1118 -5.34 -23.99 60.68
CA THR A 1118 -6.52 -23.30 60.10
C THR A 1118 -6.55 -21.84 60.54
N TRP A 1119 -6.91 -20.91 59.67
CA TRP A 1119 -7.06 -19.48 59.97
C TRP A 1119 -8.38 -18.95 59.42
N ASP A 1120 -8.85 -17.84 59.97
CA ASP A 1120 -9.97 -17.08 59.43
C ASP A 1120 -9.39 -15.83 58.76
N VAL A 1121 -9.99 -15.38 57.65
CA VAL A 1121 -9.64 -14.12 56.95
C VAL A 1121 -10.93 -13.31 56.83
N LYS A 1122 -10.93 -12.07 57.33
CA LYS A 1122 -11.98 -11.08 57.04
C LYS A 1122 -11.66 -10.41 55.68
N GLU A 1123 -12.67 -9.88 55.00
CA GLU A 1123 -12.71 -9.76 53.52
C GLU A 1123 -12.71 -11.16 52.86
N GLU A 1124 -13.87 -11.82 52.81
CA GLU A 1124 -13.99 -13.14 52.14
C GLU A 1124 -14.29 -13.04 50.63
N SER A 1125 -14.71 -11.89 50.13
CA SER A 1125 -15.10 -11.70 48.73
C SER A 1125 -13.92 -11.68 47.76
N ASP A 1126 -12.79 -11.12 48.20
CA ASP A 1126 -11.68 -10.78 47.32
C ASP A 1126 -10.36 -11.48 47.71
N TYR A 1127 -10.40 -12.44 48.64
CA TYR A 1127 -9.23 -13.23 49.11
C TYR A 1127 -8.63 -14.12 48.00
N LEU A 1128 -7.44 -13.75 47.51
CA LEU A 1128 -6.69 -14.45 46.48
C LEU A 1128 -5.96 -15.69 47.03
N GLY A 1129 -5.37 -15.59 48.22
CA GLY A 1129 -4.69 -16.72 48.88
C GLY A 1129 -3.79 -16.32 50.06
N SER A 1130 -3.00 -17.27 50.56
CA SER A 1130 -2.06 -17.05 51.67
C SER A 1130 -0.68 -17.68 51.47
N ILE A 1131 0.33 -17.04 52.06
CA ILE A 1131 1.68 -17.55 52.29
C ILE A 1131 1.83 -17.87 53.78
N LEU A 1132 2.45 -19.01 54.10
CA LEU A 1132 2.62 -19.49 55.48
C LEU A 1132 4.10 -19.70 55.83
N TRP A 1133 4.48 -19.30 57.05
CA TRP A 1133 5.76 -19.64 57.67
C TRP A 1133 5.48 -20.43 58.96
N ILE A 1134 6.29 -21.46 59.22
CA ILE A 1134 6.12 -22.35 60.38
C ILE A 1134 7.45 -22.41 61.13
N ASN A 1135 7.42 -21.97 62.39
CA ASN A 1135 8.59 -21.74 63.23
C ASN A 1135 9.54 -20.72 62.59
N ASP A 1136 10.71 -21.17 62.15
CA ASP A 1136 11.87 -20.36 61.79
C ASP A 1136 12.68 -21.12 60.72
N HIS A 1137 12.11 -21.28 59.51
CA HIS A 1137 12.70 -22.06 58.41
C HIS A 1137 12.27 -21.52 57.03
N ASP A 1138 13.26 -21.23 56.18
CA ASP A 1138 13.14 -20.62 54.84
C ASP A 1138 12.52 -21.53 53.75
N SER A 1139 11.68 -22.51 54.12
CA SER A 1139 11.47 -23.70 53.28
C SER A 1139 10.14 -24.45 53.42
N ILE A 1140 9.04 -23.80 53.82
CA ILE A 1140 7.67 -24.31 53.62
C ILE A 1140 6.82 -23.31 52.81
N TYR A 1141 7.29 -22.97 51.60
CA TYR A 1141 6.51 -22.23 50.60
C TYR A 1141 5.43 -23.14 49.95
N ASP A 1142 4.41 -23.54 50.69
CA ASP A 1142 3.13 -23.99 50.09
C ASP A 1142 2.23 -22.75 49.93
N LEU A 1143 2.28 -22.13 48.74
CA LEU A 1143 1.27 -21.16 48.30
C LEU A 1143 -0.09 -21.86 48.29
N MET A 1144 -1.01 -21.32 49.08
CA MET A 1144 -2.40 -21.80 49.14
C MET A 1144 -3.13 -21.57 47.82
N GLU A 1145 -3.88 -22.56 47.35
CA GLU A 1145 -4.84 -22.35 46.24
C GLU A 1145 -5.98 -21.41 46.73
N SER A 1146 -6.59 -20.64 45.84
CA SER A 1146 -7.55 -19.60 46.22
C SER A 1146 -8.71 -20.18 47.05
N GLY A 1147 -9.01 -19.54 48.19
CA GLY A 1147 -9.98 -20.01 49.17
C GLY A 1147 -9.49 -21.10 50.13
N GLU A 1148 -8.28 -21.66 49.99
CA GLU A 1148 -7.71 -22.54 51.03
C GLU A 1148 -7.46 -21.72 52.31
N LYS A 1149 -8.06 -22.18 53.41
CA LYS A 1149 -7.92 -21.64 54.79
C LYS A 1149 -7.43 -22.72 55.78
N GLU A 1150 -6.86 -23.80 55.26
CA GLU A 1150 -6.32 -24.91 56.03
C GLU A 1150 -5.07 -25.55 55.39
N TYR A 1151 -4.10 -25.90 56.22
CA TYR A 1151 -2.86 -26.55 55.79
C TYR A 1151 -2.52 -27.73 56.71
N ILE A 1152 -1.86 -28.78 56.18
CA ILE A 1152 -1.47 -29.96 56.94
C ILE A 1152 0.04 -30.18 56.79
N THR A 1153 0.75 -30.13 57.92
CA THR A 1153 2.21 -30.26 58.00
C THR A 1153 2.64 -31.46 58.84
N SER A 1154 3.82 -32.01 58.54
CA SER A 1154 4.49 -33.01 59.38
C SER A 1154 5.46 -32.40 60.40
N VAL A 1155 5.77 -31.10 60.27
CA VAL A 1155 6.56 -30.32 61.23
C VAL A 1155 5.62 -29.83 62.33
N LYS A 1156 6.02 -29.97 63.60
CA LYS A 1156 5.25 -29.43 64.72
C LYS A 1156 5.32 -27.89 64.69
N PRO A 1157 4.17 -27.18 64.59
CA PRO A 1157 4.16 -25.74 64.75
C PRO A 1157 4.30 -25.38 66.25
N GLU A 1158 5.30 -24.57 66.53
CA GLU A 1158 5.49 -23.82 67.78
C GLU A 1158 5.18 -22.34 67.54
N THR A 1159 5.40 -21.86 66.30
CA THR A 1159 4.87 -20.61 65.74
C THR A 1159 4.32 -20.84 64.33
N VAL A 1160 3.25 -20.13 63.97
CA VAL A 1160 2.71 -20.01 62.62
C VAL A 1160 2.54 -18.53 62.31
N MET A 1161 3.04 -18.10 61.16
CA MET A 1161 2.76 -16.79 60.57
C MET A 1161 2.03 -16.99 59.24
N VAL A 1162 1.09 -16.10 58.94
CA VAL A 1162 0.24 -16.15 57.75
C VAL A 1162 0.16 -14.74 57.16
N LEU A 1163 0.54 -14.60 55.90
CA LEU A 1163 0.24 -13.42 55.09
C LEU A 1163 -0.94 -13.80 54.18
N ALA A 1164 -2.06 -13.09 54.27
CA ALA A 1164 -3.13 -13.13 53.27
C ALA A 1164 -2.89 -12.08 52.19
N VAL A 1165 -3.37 -12.37 50.98
CA VAL A 1165 -3.31 -11.52 49.80
C VAL A 1165 -4.70 -11.50 49.17
N ASP A 1166 -5.16 -10.34 48.72
CA ASP A 1166 -6.42 -10.18 47.98
C ASP A 1166 -6.22 -10.09 46.46
N ASN A 1167 -7.31 -9.92 45.70
CA ASN A 1167 -7.31 -9.77 44.24
C ASN A 1167 -6.60 -8.49 43.74
N PHE A 1168 -6.41 -7.48 44.59
CA PHE A 1168 -5.77 -6.20 44.28
C PHE A 1168 -4.34 -6.08 44.82
N TYR A 1169 -3.81 -7.20 45.33
CA TYR A 1169 -2.50 -7.35 45.95
C TYR A 1169 -2.31 -6.52 47.23
N ASN A 1170 -3.39 -6.12 47.92
CA ASN A 1170 -3.30 -5.75 49.32
C ASN A 1170 -2.89 -6.99 50.11
N THR A 1171 -1.93 -6.84 51.02
CA THR A 1171 -1.49 -7.94 51.89
C THR A 1171 -1.76 -7.62 53.36
N GLY A 1172 -2.06 -8.64 54.14
CA GLY A 1172 -2.41 -8.49 55.55
C GLY A 1172 -1.93 -9.68 56.38
N PHE A 1173 -1.44 -9.39 57.59
CA PHE A 1173 -0.63 -10.31 58.37
C PHE A 1173 -1.34 -10.78 59.66
N GLY A 1174 -1.07 -12.02 60.07
CA GLY A 1174 -1.41 -12.54 61.38
C GLY A 1174 -0.50 -13.69 61.80
N TYR A 1175 -0.32 -13.88 63.11
CA TYR A 1175 0.49 -14.97 63.67
C TYR A 1175 -0.16 -15.63 64.90
N ALA A 1176 0.29 -16.83 65.26
CA ALA A 1176 0.02 -17.46 66.54
C ALA A 1176 1.15 -18.41 66.96
N GLY A 1177 1.57 -18.35 68.23
CA GLY A 1177 2.57 -19.25 68.80
C GLY A 1177 3.58 -18.55 69.69
N ASN A 1178 4.86 -18.89 69.57
CA ASN A 1178 5.96 -18.24 70.27
C ASN A 1178 6.42 -16.96 69.53
N GLU A 1179 6.35 -15.82 70.21
CA GLU A 1179 6.82 -14.53 69.71
C GLU A 1179 8.36 -14.53 69.49
N GLU A 1180 9.13 -15.34 70.23
CA GLU A 1180 10.59 -15.47 70.07
C GLU A 1180 11.03 -16.19 68.77
N LEU A 1181 10.09 -16.61 67.90
CA LEU A 1181 10.37 -17.24 66.59
C LEU A 1181 9.85 -16.39 65.40
N LEU A 1182 9.37 -15.18 65.67
CA LEU A 1182 8.96 -14.24 64.63
C LEU A 1182 10.20 -13.64 63.95
N HIS A 1183 10.20 -13.60 62.63
CA HIS A 1183 11.28 -13.10 61.79
C HIS A 1183 10.69 -12.22 60.67
N ALA A 1184 11.42 -11.22 60.19
CA ALA A 1184 10.88 -10.22 59.25
C ALA A 1184 10.52 -10.73 57.83
N GLY A 1185 10.70 -12.02 57.54
CA GLY A 1185 10.41 -12.62 56.22
C GLY A 1185 8.98 -12.43 55.66
N PRO A 1186 7.90 -12.28 56.47
CA PRO A 1186 6.57 -11.93 55.97
C PRO A 1186 6.42 -10.47 55.52
N PHE A 1187 7.36 -9.61 55.91
CA PHE A 1187 7.36 -8.17 55.61
C PHE A 1187 8.40 -7.84 54.54
N ILE A 1188 9.61 -8.40 54.70
CA ILE A 1188 10.74 -8.29 53.78
C ILE A 1188 10.81 -9.57 52.93
N GLN A 1189 10.44 -9.46 51.65
CA GLN A 1189 10.59 -10.54 50.68
C GLN A 1189 12.06 -10.88 50.42
N TRP A 1190 12.87 -9.83 50.24
CA TRP A 1190 14.32 -9.92 50.06
C TRP A 1190 14.94 -8.58 50.42
N TRP A 1191 16.15 -8.60 50.99
CA TRP A 1191 16.96 -7.40 51.12
C TRP A 1191 18.44 -7.76 51.09
N HIS A 1192 19.29 -6.77 50.81
CA HIS A 1192 20.75 -6.93 50.84
C HIS A 1192 21.45 -5.57 50.98
N VAL A 1193 22.57 -5.52 51.72
CA VAL A 1193 23.55 -4.42 51.65
C VAL A 1193 24.77 -4.83 50.82
N SER A 1194 24.96 -4.13 49.70
CA SER A 1194 26.06 -4.36 48.77
C SER A 1194 27.15 -3.29 48.89
N GLY A 1195 28.42 -3.70 48.81
CA GLY A 1195 29.57 -2.79 48.89
C GLY A 1195 30.88 -3.52 49.16
N THR A 1196 32.02 -2.82 49.13
CA THR A 1196 33.33 -3.43 49.48
C THR A 1196 34.38 -2.37 49.76
N ASN A 1197 34.91 -2.29 50.99
CA ASN A 1197 35.74 -1.17 51.46
C ASN A 1197 35.00 0.16 51.23
N VAL A 1198 33.91 0.33 51.97
CA VAL A 1198 32.97 1.46 51.86
C VAL A 1198 33.56 2.69 52.55
N ASN A 1199 33.43 3.88 51.97
CA ASN A 1199 33.94 5.14 52.53
C ASN A 1199 33.22 6.36 51.93
N GLU A 1200 33.67 7.57 52.27
CA GLU A 1200 33.02 8.83 51.92
C GLU A 1200 33.04 9.19 50.42
N ASN A 1201 33.70 8.37 49.59
CA ASN A 1201 33.69 8.48 48.12
C ASN A 1201 33.20 7.18 47.43
N LYS A 1202 32.75 6.19 48.20
CA LYS A 1202 32.30 4.89 47.70
C LYS A 1202 31.23 4.30 48.64
N PRO A 1203 29.94 4.48 48.35
CA PRO A 1203 28.86 4.05 49.22
C PRO A 1203 28.69 2.53 49.33
N ALA A 1204 27.96 2.14 50.37
CA ALA A 1204 27.19 0.90 50.38
C ALA A 1204 25.83 1.18 49.75
N SER A 1205 25.30 0.23 48.98
CA SER A 1205 23.99 0.34 48.35
C SER A 1205 23.06 -0.72 48.94
N ILE A 1206 22.06 -0.26 49.68
CA ILE A 1206 21.08 -1.07 50.41
C ILE A 1206 19.84 -1.23 49.52
N THR A 1207 19.36 -2.45 49.35
CA THR A 1207 18.14 -2.74 48.60
C THR A 1207 17.17 -3.57 49.44
N VAL A 1208 15.89 -3.23 49.42
CA VAL A 1208 14.81 -3.89 50.18
C VAL A 1208 13.60 -4.08 49.26
N PHE A 1209 13.00 -5.26 49.26
CA PHE A 1209 11.70 -5.55 48.67
C PHE A 1209 10.72 -5.96 49.77
N GLY A 1210 9.61 -5.24 49.90
CA GLY A 1210 8.51 -5.62 50.77
C GLY A 1210 7.63 -6.75 50.22
N TYR A 1211 6.61 -7.10 50.99
CA TYR A 1211 5.36 -7.70 50.49
C TYR A 1211 4.16 -6.72 50.62
N ASN A 1212 4.39 -5.50 51.10
CA ASN A 1212 3.40 -4.44 51.26
C ASN A 1212 4.11 -3.08 51.32
N ARG A 1213 3.37 -1.97 51.21
CA ARG A 1213 3.87 -0.66 51.65
C ARG A 1213 4.00 -0.64 53.17
N MET A 1214 5.14 -0.18 53.66
CA MET A 1214 5.50 -0.19 55.09
C MET A 1214 6.31 1.04 55.48
N ASP A 1215 6.33 1.32 56.78
CA ASP A 1215 7.28 2.26 57.37
C ASP A 1215 8.59 1.51 57.65
N TRP A 1216 9.61 1.81 56.86
CA TRP A 1216 10.94 1.20 56.94
C TRP A 1216 11.84 1.99 57.87
N HIS A 1217 12.35 1.34 58.92
CA HIS A 1217 13.45 1.85 59.73
C HIS A 1217 14.71 1.04 59.43
N ILE A 1218 15.70 1.66 58.79
CA ILE A 1218 17.00 1.04 58.50
C ILE A 1218 18.01 1.56 59.50
N GLU A 1219 18.59 0.66 60.30
CA GLU A 1219 19.55 0.99 61.35
C GLU A 1219 20.95 0.45 60.98
N ILE A 1220 21.98 1.29 61.16
CA ILE A 1220 23.38 0.92 60.94
C ILE A 1220 24.13 1.05 62.28
N SER A 1221 24.80 -0.02 62.69
CA SER A 1221 25.47 -0.13 63.99
C SER A 1221 26.94 -0.55 63.90
N ASP A 1222 27.74 -0.17 64.90
CA ASP A 1222 29.15 -0.55 65.05
C ASP A 1222 29.33 -1.99 65.57
N ALA A 1223 30.58 -2.47 65.61
CA ALA A 1223 30.92 -3.81 66.10
C ALA A 1223 30.70 -4.03 67.61
N GLU A 1224 30.40 -2.98 68.36
CA GLU A 1224 29.98 -3.03 69.76
C GLU A 1224 28.44 -2.99 69.93
N GLY A 1225 27.68 -2.78 68.85
CA GLY A 1225 26.22 -2.73 68.82
C GLY A 1225 25.63 -1.34 69.13
N HIS A 1226 26.39 -0.25 68.94
CA HIS A 1226 25.85 1.11 69.01
C HIS A 1226 25.36 1.56 67.63
N VAL A 1227 24.15 2.13 67.57
CA VAL A 1227 23.64 2.81 66.37
C VAL A 1227 24.55 4.00 66.02
N VAL A 1228 25.08 4.00 64.80
CA VAL A 1228 25.89 5.10 64.26
C VAL A 1228 25.09 5.97 63.29
N GLU A 1229 24.15 5.39 62.55
CA GLU A 1229 23.29 6.08 61.57
C GLU A 1229 21.98 5.30 61.40
N TYR A 1230 20.89 5.98 61.04
CA TYR A 1230 19.62 5.35 60.69
C TYR A 1230 18.82 6.23 59.72
N VAL A 1231 17.82 5.64 59.06
CA VAL A 1231 16.83 6.38 58.26
C VAL A 1231 15.45 5.75 58.40
N ASP A 1232 14.44 6.61 58.53
CA ASP A 1232 13.02 6.28 58.48
C ASP A 1232 12.46 6.63 57.10
N ILE A 1233 11.72 5.72 56.47
CA ILE A 1233 11.05 5.93 55.17
C ILE A 1233 9.61 5.42 55.27
N GLU A 1234 8.65 6.35 55.32
CA GLU A 1234 7.22 6.08 55.54
C GLU A 1234 6.51 5.58 54.26
N ASN A 1235 5.60 4.61 54.40
CA ASN A 1235 4.66 4.11 53.37
C ASN A 1235 5.28 3.70 52.01
N GLU A 1236 6.49 3.14 51.99
CA GLU A 1236 7.14 2.67 50.75
C GLU A 1236 7.10 1.15 50.61
N HIS A 1237 7.04 0.63 49.38
CA HIS A 1237 7.03 -0.82 49.13
C HIS A 1237 8.45 -1.40 49.04
N SER A 1238 9.30 -0.79 48.21
CA SER A 1238 10.65 -1.27 47.93
C SER A 1238 11.63 -0.12 47.88
N LEU A 1239 12.83 -0.34 48.42
CA LEU A 1239 13.90 0.64 48.47
C LEU A 1239 15.00 0.17 47.51
N TYR A 1240 15.21 0.92 46.43
CA TYR A 1240 16.15 0.55 45.37
C TYR A 1240 17.48 1.29 45.54
N GLY A 1241 18.50 0.56 45.99
CA GLY A 1241 19.89 1.01 45.95
C GLY A 1241 20.25 2.20 46.86
N LEU A 1242 19.50 2.42 47.95
CA LEU A 1242 19.72 3.47 48.97
C LEU A 1242 21.21 3.54 49.38
N GLU A 1243 21.84 4.69 49.11
CA GLU A 1243 23.28 4.86 49.32
C GLU A 1243 23.64 5.33 50.74
N TRP A 1244 24.45 4.55 51.46
CA TRP A 1244 25.12 4.97 52.69
C TRP A 1244 26.59 5.34 52.41
N ASN A 1245 26.96 6.59 52.69
CA ASN A 1245 28.31 7.14 52.50
C ASN A 1245 28.96 7.43 53.87
N PRO A 1246 29.62 6.45 54.51
CA PRO A 1246 30.21 6.62 55.84
C PRO A 1246 31.28 7.72 55.85
N SER A 1247 31.10 8.68 56.76
CA SER A 1247 32.04 9.78 56.96
C SER A 1247 33.39 9.31 57.55
N THR A 1248 34.44 10.11 57.37
CA THR A 1248 35.79 9.85 57.94
C THR A 1248 35.88 9.93 59.47
N GLU A 1249 34.77 10.14 60.18
CA GLU A 1249 34.70 10.01 61.64
C GLU A 1249 34.34 8.57 62.09
N TYR A 1250 33.81 7.73 61.19
CA TYR A 1250 33.55 6.31 61.44
C TYR A 1250 34.85 5.49 61.28
N PRO A 1251 35.27 4.66 62.27
CA PRO A 1251 36.48 3.85 62.15
C PRO A 1251 36.42 2.75 61.08
N ASP A 1252 37.58 2.44 60.45
CA ASP A 1252 37.81 1.20 59.69
C ASP A 1252 37.32 -0.04 60.48
N GLY A 1253 36.36 -0.79 59.95
CA GLY A 1253 35.76 -1.92 60.67
C GLY A 1253 34.59 -2.58 59.93
N GLU A 1254 34.00 -3.59 60.58
CA GLU A 1254 32.73 -4.18 60.16
C GLU A 1254 31.58 -3.44 60.85
N TYR A 1255 30.53 -3.14 60.09
CA TYR A 1255 29.30 -2.51 60.56
C TYR A 1255 28.12 -3.42 60.22
N TYR A 1256 27.04 -3.29 60.98
CA TYR A 1256 25.86 -4.14 60.85
C TYR A 1256 24.66 -3.31 60.45
N VAL A 1257 24.07 -3.64 59.30
CA VAL A 1257 22.81 -3.06 58.83
C VAL A 1257 21.67 -3.97 59.27
N THR A 1258 20.58 -3.41 59.78
CA THR A 1258 19.30 -4.10 59.95
C THR A 1258 18.19 -3.31 59.28
N VAL A 1259 17.14 -4.01 58.85
CA VAL A 1259 15.94 -3.43 58.25
C VAL A 1259 14.74 -3.84 59.10
N THR A 1260 14.00 -2.86 59.61
CA THR A 1260 12.73 -3.07 60.32
C THR A 1260 11.60 -2.58 59.44
N GLY A 1261 10.66 -3.47 59.11
CA GLY A 1261 9.38 -3.08 58.49
C GLY A 1261 8.30 -2.96 59.55
N THR A 1262 7.46 -1.93 59.45
CA THR A 1262 6.29 -1.72 60.32
C THR A 1262 5.02 -1.59 59.48
N ASP A 1263 3.96 -2.29 59.90
CA ASP A 1263 2.65 -2.26 59.24
C ASP A 1263 1.74 -1.09 59.70
N ASP A 1264 0.61 -0.88 59.01
CA ASP A 1264 -0.35 0.19 59.33
C ASP A 1264 -1.11 -0.03 60.66
N LYS A 1265 -0.89 -1.17 61.32
CA LYS A 1265 -1.38 -1.50 62.68
C LYS A 1265 -0.32 -1.19 63.75
N GLY A 1266 0.89 -0.78 63.36
CA GLY A 1266 2.00 -0.45 64.24
C GLY A 1266 2.75 -1.66 64.80
N PHE A 1267 2.70 -2.81 64.11
CA PHE A 1267 3.47 -4.01 64.44
C PHE A 1267 4.73 -4.07 63.57
N SER A 1268 5.89 -4.24 64.21
CA SER A 1268 7.21 -4.15 63.57
C SER A 1268 7.96 -5.48 63.64
N LEU A 1269 8.67 -5.83 62.58
CA LEU A 1269 9.63 -6.95 62.55
C LEU A 1269 10.97 -6.50 61.97
N THR A 1270 12.05 -6.83 62.67
CA THR A 1270 13.44 -6.51 62.30
C THR A 1270 14.13 -7.71 61.65
N SER A 1271 14.96 -7.46 60.65
CA SER A 1271 15.80 -8.47 60.01
C SER A 1271 16.95 -8.94 60.93
N GLU A 1272 17.47 -10.13 60.69
CA GLU A 1272 18.84 -10.44 61.10
C GLU A 1272 19.82 -9.44 60.44
N PRO A 1273 20.96 -9.12 61.07
CA PRO A 1273 21.89 -8.11 60.55
C PRO A 1273 22.79 -8.64 59.42
N GLU A 1274 22.86 -7.92 58.30
CA GLU A 1274 23.93 -8.11 57.31
C GLU A 1274 25.17 -7.25 57.64
N THR A 1275 26.35 -7.75 57.27
CA THR A 1275 27.64 -7.13 57.61
C THR A 1275 28.24 -6.39 56.42
N ILE A 1276 28.71 -5.15 56.63
CA ILE A 1276 29.38 -4.32 55.62
C ILE A 1276 30.69 -3.72 56.15
N THR A 1277 31.77 -3.82 55.36
CA THR A 1277 33.11 -3.35 55.76
C THR A 1277 33.37 -1.90 55.34
N VAL A 1278 33.51 -0.99 56.31
CA VAL A 1278 33.94 0.40 56.12
C VAL A 1278 35.46 0.48 56.16
N LYS A 1279 36.04 1.26 55.24
CA LYS A 1279 37.49 1.44 55.12
C LYS A 1279 37.89 2.62 54.23
N HIS A 1280 38.68 3.53 54.78
CA HIS A 1280 39.18 4.75 54.11
C HIS A 1280 40.57 4.57 53.44
#